data_AF-A0A377GYF9-F1
#
_entry.id   AF-A0A377GYF9-F1
#
_cell.length_a   1.000
_cell.length_b   1.000
_cell.length_c   1.000
_cell.angle_alpha   90.00
_cell.angle_beta   90.00
_cell.angle_gamma   90.00
#
_symmetry.space_group_name_H-M   'P 1'
#
loop_
_entity.id
_entity.type
_entity.pdbx_description
1 polymer ?
#
loop_
_entity_poly.entity_id
_entity_poly.type
_entity_poly.pdbx_seq_one_letter_code
_entity_poly.pdbx_strand_id
1 'polypeptide(L)'
;MRDRIRLAIAFVVVSLTILGIDKVPIVTEISNSGVELKKENEGSILAGTDEVEIDLVNNTMKSKNGLNLKQGDLELKAYNLKRDIERNKAYINDELQTLFSNEQGDISLQSLKGGEVALDGSEGTFYNNFGYLEVGKITSAEKPNDRIYFGGDRVEYKDNKIYINDGWLTTDYNINKTRNPNNAGYHLLVKSIVIEPEKQITLKNSDFYVENKSRLPFRFPWFRTNIRQGSAVPLFPEWGDDQYYGWNSTWGFLYGDRDDRYIGGFAPKFADRMGFLIGRWENWYKTDRFGTIKLDIDDWLVYSKEKKIDRENATDGQLLSNEERSKRYRVNYTHEYDGNKGKLYFNAINATYNMIPKLDDIVIDYTNRGNKFGKTEEEGLRPNLTNTMSFFSIDADLKNLGENKDITLKSKLKLTDDKKIYALMVYDDIDDISYGSSIDNDLFSQVELTKDNIDYRVSGYYNYLYDMDPGSTFNDTQSRAEDFGFEFLDKDTKMGFTYDEKTGDRFRKLGLWERDPKLNNLLTYQSMYGRNFRANYSPSTVKEYNRFDTKDLRVSFGEYNFYRDYKVKVGYDYYSEIKELDLGNDPLRLTLKEREEQNKGNSLENVPMVNQLIKGNYRSKQYNRFEDIIYSDFEQQRGYVDIFDETTKFSFASGQTKEEFWDRTGIYTVDGYRKYVNESDFYEVTVERNEIDLDGFGELALFGGVRYDEYSKGYNPYSNNGKGNYVSGEDSTLRTQLKLNHTMTLFNNEDNINRNIDLSMANDLTLFYQKYDYDSGSINFGNEIDGRSAEYIRLKNKDNIYQVVDTVSTTIGNTETIYTIDYKRAENPATNELNNEVIKNNLDFKIDGDKSLSFNYGQDRKYTDETLNRENYNYYTFRDYGVTYYLDGHKLAYQHNGINSKIFNIDPKYNNGLSIDNAKEKIRLNTYSYEYIFGDNKLGLDFSEGRDSRKNYITFEKELDVKNQIYGISFLDGRNEIENYYRATYEIYNHNEPNAKNLILDGKSYNSQNSDVVSFRYEYRDKRFTDDELKKYAEIEYDKDSVSLTPQEIYRVRDILRNRERNHVDFKLNRNIYDEFTNIAEYKRNFKVNLMLQRNEARYERTGDYWASLKEIQAGVFYSQNRFGIGYQVDESADWRNSKWTKTDREHKISLVTKLGKPSEGWTLKAYGKFYEDLTNMIKDDERRRKSSLDGLGIEIGKEMGYYQWSLAFEKQYVLSAKDYEWRAALQFTLLTFPSNPIFGIGADTDAKKHTKPQTYMFDGLEVEDVVD
;
A
#
# COMPACT_ATOMS: atom_id res chain seq x y z
N MET A 1 49.17 -26.32 -9.06
CA MET A 1 48.71 -27.48 -8.26
C MET A 1 49.74 -27.90 -7.21
N ARG A 2 51.01 -28.13 -7.57
CA ARG A 2 52.10 -28.45 -6.62
C ARG A 2 52.32 -27.43 -5.49
N ASP A 3 52.22 -26.13 -5.77
CA ASP A 3 52.42 -25.11 -4.74
C ASP A 3 51.23 -24.97 -3.79
N ARG A 4 50.01 -25.26 -4.25
CA ARG A 4 48.80 -25.29 -3.42
C ARG A 4 48.78 -26.48 -2.45
N ILE A 5 49.35 -27.62 -2.85
CA ILE A 5 49.50 -28.80 -1.98
C ILE A 5 50.55 -28.55 -0.88
N ARG A 6 51.63 -27.82 -1.20
CA ARG A 6 52.65 -27.43 -0.19
C ARG A 6 52.10 -26.44 0.82
N LEU A 7 51.28 -25.47 0.40
CA LEU A 7 50.63 -24.51 1.29
C LEU A 7 49.66 -25.20 2.27
N ALA A 8 48.86 -26.16 1.77
CA ALA A 8 47.95 -26.93 2.59
C ALA A 8 48.68 -27.78 3.65
N ILE A 9 49.81 -28.39 3.29
CA ILE A 9 50.63 -29.18 4.24
C ILE A 9 51.28 -28.28 5.30
N ALA A 10 51.80 -27.10 4.91
CA ALA A 10 52.36 -26.13 5.87
C ALA A 10 51.30 -25.61 6.84
N PHE A 11 50.08 -25.34 6.35
CA PHE A 11 48.95 -24.91 7.17
C PHE A 11 48.53 -25.99 8.18
N VAL A 12 48.46 -27.25 7.76
CA VAL A 12 48.14 -28.39 8.65
C VAL A 12 49.19 -28.57 9.75
N VAL A 13 50.48 -28.42 9.42
CA VAL A 13 51.57 -28.54 10.41
C VAL A 13 51.53 -27.40 11.44
N VAL A 14 51.30 -26.16 10.99
CA VAL A 14 51.15 -24.98 11.87
C VAL A 14 49.95 -25.11 12.81
N SER A 15 48.80 -25.58 12.31
CA SER A 15 47.60 -25.79 13.12
C SER A 15 47.76 -26.89 14.18
N LEU A 16 48.49 -27.97 13.87
CA LEU A 16 48.72 -29.09 14.78
C LEU A 16 49.81 -28.81 15.84
N THR A 17 50.87 -28.09 15.49
CA THR A 17 52.01 -27.89 16.41
C THR A 17 51.97 -26.61 17.23
N ILE A 18 51.25 -25.57 16.78
CA ILE A 18 51.27 -24.24 17.43
C ILE A 18 49.92 -23.87 18.04
N LEU A 19 48.82 -24.25 17.39
CA LEU A 19 47.46 -23.87 17.81
C LEU A 19 46.73 -24.96 18.61
N GLY A 20 47.23 -26.20 18.65
CA GLY A 20 46.70 -27.27 19.50
C GLY A 20 45.28 -27.72 19.15
N ILE A 21 44.92 -27.73 17.86
CA ILE A 21 43.59 -28.13 17.39
C ILE A 21 43.54 -29.66 17.19
N ASP A 22 42.82 -30.38 18.07
CA ASP A 22 42.73 -31.86 18.06
C ASP A 22 41.82 -32.46 16.97
N LYS A 23 41.15 -31.64 16.13
CA LYS A 23 40.28 -32.11 15.04
C LYS A 23 40.63 -31.44 13.72
N VAL A 24 41.02 -32.25 12.73
CA VAL A 24 41.30 -31.81 11.36
C VAL A 24 39.98 -31.44 10.66
N PRO A 25 39.80 -30.21 10.13
CA PRO A 25 38.67 -29.91 9.26
C PRO A 25 38.89 -30.57 7.90
N ILE A 26 37.93 -31.40 7.47
CA ILE A 26 37.94 -32.04 6.15
C ILE A 26 37.58 -30.99 5.10
N VAL A 27 38.53 -30.58 4.27
CA VAL A 27 38.26 -29.78 3.06
C VAL A 27 37.64 -30.71 2.02
N THR A 28 36.31 -30.62 1.84
CA THR A 28 35.62 -31.24 0.71
C THR A 28 35.20 -30.13 -0.25
N GLU A 29 35.63 -30.29 -1.51
CA GLU A 29 35.40 -29.43 -2.69
C GLU A 29 36.27 -28.17 -2.85
N ILE A 30 37.19 -28.26 -3.82
CA ILE A 30 37.88 -27.11 -4.42
C ILE A 30 37.44 -27.04 -5.88
N SER A 31 36.29 -26.42 -6.14
CA SER A 31 35.91 -25.96 -7.48
C SER A 31 34.98 -24.75 -7.41
N ASN A 32 35.35 -23.74 -8.21
CA ASN A 32 34.65 -22.50 -8.56
C ASN A 32 34.64 -21.33 -7.57
N SER A 33 35.03 -20.19 -8.13
CA SER A 33 34.91 -18.84 -7.59
C SER A 33 33.44 -18.49 -7.33
N GLY A 34 33.13 -18.11 -6.10
CA GLY A 34 31.82 -17.64 -5.69
C GLY A 34 31.12 -18.63 -4.75
N VAL A 35 31.59 -18.73 -3.51
CA VAL A 35 30.86 -19.40 -2.42
C VAL A 35 30.98 -18.51 -1.18
N GLU A 36 29.84 -18.02 -0.69
CA GLU A 36 29.70 -17.44 0.64
C GLU A 36 30.09 -18.47 1.69
N LEU A 37 31.02 -18.11 2.59
CA LEU A 37 31.34 -18.93 3.76
C LEU A 37 30.13 -18.91 4.70
N LYS A 38 29.46 -20.06 4.85
CA LYS A 38 28.42 -20.28 5.87
C LYS A 38 29.01 -20.12 7.28
N LYS A 39 28.21 -19.54 8.18
CA LYS A 39 28.45 -19.34 9.62
C LYS A 39 29.28 -20.47 10.25
N GLU A 40 30.41 -20.07 10.84
CA GLU A 40 31.44 -20.91 11.44
C GLU A 40 30.96 -21.65 12.71
N ASN A 41 31.59 -22.81 12.97
CA ASN A 41 31.58 -23.44 14.28
C ASN A 41 32.42 -22.59 15.25
N GLU A 42 31.88 -22.32 16.44
CA GLU A 42 32.62 -21.68 17.54
C GLU A 42 33.94 -22.43 17.81
N GLY A 43 35.07 -21.73 17.65
CA GLY A 43 36.40 -22.20 18.09
C GLY A 43 37.51 -22.31 17.05
N SER A 44 37.34 -21.92 15.78
CA SER A 44 38.43 -21.92 14.80
C SER A 44 39.25 -20.63 14.76
N ILE A 45 40.58 -20.72 14.97
CA ILE A 45 41.53 -19.62 14.77
C ILE A 45 41.98 -19.62 13.31
N LEU A 46 41.71 -18.56 12.56
CA LEU A 46 42.28 -18.32 11.23
C LEU A 46 43.52 -17.43 11.36
N ALA A 47 44.68 -17.93 10.90
CA ALA A 47 45.93 -17.19 10.85
C ALA A 47 46.48 -17.11 9.42
N GLY A 48 46.84 -15.91 8.95
CA GLY A 48 47.42 -15.67 7.62
C GLY A 48 48.56 -14.65 7.67
N THR A 49 49.72 -15.02 7.12
CA THR A 49 50.92 -14.16 6.96
C THR A 49 51.88 -14.81 5.96
N ASP A 50 52.66 -14.00 5.23
CA ASP A 50 53.56 -14.46 4.15
C ASP A 50 54.88 -15.09 4.65
N GLU A 51 55.37 -14.73 5.84
CA GLU A 51 56.55 -15.33 6.51
C GLU A 51 56.43 -15.23 8.05
N VAL A 52 56.65 -16.35 8.76
CA VAL A 52 56.60 -16.42 10.23
C VAL A 52 57.81 -17.18 10.77
N GLU A 53 58.50 -16.61 11.76
CA GLU A 53 59.53 -17.29 12.54
C GLU A 53 58.90 -17.87 13.81
N ILE A 54 58.97 -19.19 13.95
CA ILE A 54 58.37 -19.94 15.06
C ILE A 54 59.49 -20.61 15.85
N ASP A 55 59.63 -20.23 17.12
CA ASP A 55 60.52 -20.90 18.07
C ASP A 55 59.68 -21.78 19.01
N LEU A 56 59.72 -23.09 18.75
CA LEU A 56 58.98 -24.11 19.49
C LEU A 56 59.59 -24.41 20.88
N VAL A 57 60.82 -23.97 21.17
CA VAL A 57 61.47 -24.18 22.48
C VAL A 57 61.04 -23.09 23.46
N ASN A 58 60.96 -21.85 22.98
CA ASN A 58 60.57 -20.69 23.79
C ASN A 58 59.07 -20.31 23.67
N ASN A 59 58.31 -21.05 22.86
CA ASN A 59 56.91 -20.76 22.52
C ASN A 59 56.69 -19.31 22.03
N THR A 60 57.64 -18.80 21.24
CA THR A 60 57.56 -17.45 20.66
C THR A 60 57.33 -17.50 19.16
N MET A 61 56.52 -16.57 18.66
CA MET A 61 56.25 -16.39 17.24
C MET A 61 56.51 -14.94 16.86
N LYS A 62 57.27 -14.73 15.77
CA LYS A 62 57.54 -13.41 15.20
C LYS A 62 57.13 -13.36 13.73
N SER A 63 56.46 -12.29 13.34
CA SER A 63 56.09 -12.03 11.95
C SER A 63 56.54 -10.62 11.54
N LYS A 64 57.18 -10.50 10.39
CA LYS A 64 57.59 -9.20 9.82
C LYS A 64 56.40 -8.37 9.33
N ASN A 65 55.36 -9.02 8.82
CA ASN A 65 54.18 -8.36 8.24
C ASN A 65 52.98 -8.33 9.21
N GLY A 66 53.15 -8.89 10.41
CA GLY A 66 52.13 -9.03 11.44
C GLY A 66 51.29 -10.30 11.23
N LEU A 67 51.02 -11.00 12.32
CA LEU A 67 50.13 -12.16 12.37
C LEU A 67 48.71 -11.67 12.63
N ASN A 68 47.81 -11.87 11.67
CA ASN A 68 46.37 -11.67 11.88
C ASN A 68 45.80 -12.91 12.57
N LEU A 69 45.20 -12.73 13.74
CA LEU A 69 44.53 -13.73 14.55
C LEU A 69 43.06 -13.33 14.69
N LYS A 70 42.14 -14.21 14.31
CA LYS A 70 40.71 -14.00 14.55
C LYS A 70 40.18 -15.07 15.49
N GLN A 71 39.51 -14.65 16.57
CA GLN A 71 38.84 -15.52 17.53
C GLN A 71 37.53 -14.87 17.99
N GLY A 72 36.40 -15.40 17.51
CA GLY A 72 35.09 -14.77 17.70
C GLY A 72 35.02 -13.38 17.06
N ASP A 73 34.51 -12.39 17.81
CA ASP A 73 34.39 -10.98 17.39
C ASP A 73 35.73 -10.21 17.45
N LEU A 74 36.81 -10.82 17.95
CA LEU A 74 38.13 -10.20 18.08
C LEU A 74 39.05 -10.55 16.90
N GLU A 75 39.53 -9.53 16.20
CA GLU A 75 40.62 -9.61 15.23
C GLU A 75 41.85 -8.89 15.80
N LEU A 76 42.99 -9.57 15.88
CA LEU A 76 44.23 -9.09 16.47
C LEU A 76 45.38 -9.23 15.47
N LYS A 77 46.10 -8.13 15.23
CA LYS A 77 47.33 -8.12 14.45
C LYS A 77 48.51 -7.86 15.37
N ALA A 78 49.37 -8.87 15.54
CA ALA A 78 50.57 -8.78 16.40
C ALA A 78 51.83 -9.27 15.69
N TYR A 79 52.97 -8.65 16.02
CA TYR A 79 54.25 -8.89 15.34
C TYR A 79 55.18 -9.80 16.14
N ASN A 80 55.02 -9.84 17.46
CA ASN A 80 55.89 -10.57 18.38
C ASN A 80 55.08 -11.09 19.57
N LEU A 81 54.82 -12.40 19.56
CA LEU A 81 53.97 -13.09 20.51
C LEU A 81 54.78 -14.11 21.30
N LYS A 82 54.56 -14.15 22.60
CA LYS A 82 55.05 -15.22 23.49
C LYS A 82 53.86 -15.88 24.17
N ARG A 83 53.69 -17.18 23.93
CA ARG A 83 52.63 -17.99 24.55
C ARG A 83 53.13 -18.62 25.85
N ASP A 84 52.35 -18.48 26.92
CA ASP A 84 52.58 -19.09 28.24
C ASP A 84 51.34 -19.91 28.63
N ILE A 85 51.39 -21.21 28.36
CA ILE A 85 50.28 -22.14 28.56
C ILE A 85 50.00 -22.35 30.06
N GLU A 86 51.04 -22.39 30.90
CA GLU A 86 50.89 -22.61 32.35
C GLU A 86 50.13 -21.46 33.03
N ARG A 87 50.30 -20.23 32.53
CA ARG A 87 49.63 -19.03 33.07
C ARG A 87 48.39 -18.60 32.31
N ASN A 88 47.96 -19.37 31.30
CA ASN A 88 46.87 -19.00 30.39
C ASN A 88 47.04 -17.59 29.76
N LYS A 89 48.27 -17.18 29.43
CA LYS A 89 48.58 -15.83 28.90
C LYS A 89 49.38 -15.85 27.60
N ALA A 90 49.10 -14.90 26.73
CA ALA A 90 49.98 -14.48 25.65
C ALA A 90 50.49 -13.07 25.92
N TYR A 91 51.82 -12.92 25.90
CA TYR A 91 52.50 -11.64 26.02
C TYR A 91 52.85 -11.12 24.63
N ILE A 92 52.42 -9.90 24.34
CA ILE A 92 52.64 -9.18 23.09
C ILE A 92 53.66 -8.09 23.40
N ASN A 93 54.88 -8.24 22.92
CA ASN A 93 56.00 -7.39 23.36
C ASN A 93 56.22 -6.14 22.50
N ASP A 94 55.55 -6.04 21.35
CA ASP A 94 55.65 -4.95 20.38
C ASP A 94 54.26 -4.36 20.06
N GLU A 95 54.18 -3.37 19.16
CA GLU A 95 52.90 -2.76 18.77
C GLU A 95 51.86 -3.82 18.37
N LEU A 96 50.61 -3.59 18.77
CA LEU A 96 49.50 -4.44 18.34
C LEU A 96 48.30 -3.61 17.90
N GLN A 97 47.54 -4.15 16.96
CA GLN A 97 46.26 -3.59 16.53
C GLN A 97 45.17 -4.61 16.82
N THR A 98 44.09 -4.19 17.44
CA THR A 98 42.89 -5.00 17.61
C THR A 98 41.70 -4.30 16.97
N LEU A 99 40.82 -5.09 16.40
CA LEU A 99 39.49 -4.71 15.96
C LEU A 99 38.51 -5.65 16.66
N PHE A 100 37.57 -5.07 17.40
CA PHE A 100 36.42 -5.78 17.94
C PHE A 100 35.23 -5.47 17.03
N SER A 101 34.82 -6.43 16.22
CA SER A 101 33.69 -6.26 15.32
C SER A 101 32.37 -6.54 16.03
N ASN A 102 31.39 -5.65 15.85
CA ASN A 102 30.02 -5.84 16.36
C ASN A 102 28.99 -5.39 15.31
N GLU A 103 27.70 -5.70 15.54
CA GLU A 103 26.64 -5.40 14.58
C GLU A 103 26.41 -3.88 14.40
N GLN A 104 26.73 -3.07 15.40
CA GLN A 104 26.44 -1.63 15.51
C GLN A 104 27.61 -0.69 15.11
N GLY A 105 28.85 -1.21 15.00
CA GLY A 105 30.07 -0.46 14.64
C GLY A 105 31.36 -1.03 15.26
N ASP A 106 32.44 -1.14 14.48
CA ASP A 106 33.69 -1.75 14.96
C ASP A 106 34.41 -0.87 16.01
N ILE A 107 34.99 -1.48 17.05
CA ILE A 107 35.92 -0.81 17.99
C ILE A 107 37.34 -1.16 17.57
N SER A 108 38.14 -0.17 17.21
CA SER A 108 39.56 -0.37 16.94
C SER A 108 40.40 0.14 18.10
N LEU A 109 41.42 -0.63 18.48
CA LEU A 109 42.41 -0.23 19.47
C LEU A 109 43.82 -0.57 18.98
N GLN A 110 44.70 0.42 18.96
CA GLN A 110 46.12 0.25 18.73
C GLN A 110 46.87 0.46 20.04
N SER A 111 47.66 -0.54 20.43
CA SER A 111 48.56 -0.47 21.57
C SER A 111 49.99 -0.26 21.11
N LEU A 112 50.67 0.76 21.64
CA LEU A 112 52.01 1.16 21.19
C LEU A 112 53.14 0.52 22.00
N LYS A 113 52.83 -0.08 23.17
CA LYS A 113 53.81 -0.74 24.05
C LYS A 113 53.45 -2.20 24.34
N GLY A 114 52.69 -2.82 23.44
CA GLY A 114 52.26 -4.21 23.60
C GLY A 114 51.23 -4.41 24.70
N GLY A 115 50.99 -5.66 25.05
CA GLY A 115 49.95 -6.03 26.00
C GLY A 115 50.00 -7.48 26.43
N GLU A 116 49.12 -7.83 27.35
CA GLU A 116 48.91 -9.20 27.83
C GLU A 116 47.48 -9.59 27.53
N VAL A 117 47.26 -10.74 26.89
CA VAL A 117 45.91 -11.28 26.64
C VAL A 117 45.81 -12.70 27.20
N ALA A 118 44.66 -13.07 27.73
CA ALA A 118 44.40 -14.45 28.10
C ALA A 118 44.34 -15.32 26.83
N LEU A 119 44.82 -16.58 26.90
CA LEU A 119 44.82 -17.47 25.72
C LEU A 119 43.42 -17.88 25.28
N ASP A 120 42.43 -17.75 26.16
CA ASP A 120 41.01 -17.94 25.87
C ASP A 120 40.29 -16.66 25.41
N GLY A 121 40.98 -15.50 25.39
CA GLY A 121 40.44 -14.22 24.99
C GLY A 121 39.52 -13.53 26.02
N SER A 122 39.41 -14.06 27.24
CA SER A 122 38.53 -13.51 28.29
C SER A 122 39.00 -12.17 28.87
N GLU A 123 40.31 -11.92 28.88
CA GLU A 123 40.93 -10.71 29.43
C GLU A 123 42.05 -10.18 28.53
N GLY A 124 42.23 -8.87 28.50
CA GLY A 124 43.34 -8.19 27.81
C GLY A 124 43.76 -6.92 28.52
N THR A 125 45.05 -6.67 28.66
CA THR A 125 45.62 -5.41 29.13
C THR A 125 46.58 -4.86 28.08
N PHE A 126 46.36 -3.61 27.68
CA PHE A 126 47.10 -2.95 26.63
C PHE A 126 47.67 -1.63 27.15
N TYR A 127 48.88 -1.27 26.72
CA TYR A 127 49.61 -0.11 27.27
C TYR A 127 49.83 0.99 26.22
N ASN A 128 49.59 2.24 26.63
CA ASN A 128 49.70 3.45 25.82
C ASN A 128 48.93 3.34 24.49
N ASN A 129 47.61 3.51 24.60
CA ASN A 129 46.67 3.09 23.56
C ASN A 129 46.00 4.28 22.87
N PHE A 130 45.66 4.07 21.60
CA PHE A 130 44.86 4.95 20.79
C PHE A 130 43.81 4.10 20.06
N GLY A 131 42.54 4.50 20.10
CA GLY A 131 41.47 3.74 19.50
C GLY A 131 40.28 4.60 19.08
N TYR A 132 39.33 3.98 18.40
CA TYR A 132 38.05 4.59 18.03
C TYR A 132 36.90 3.59 18.14
N LEU A 133 35.70 4.09 18.33
CA LEU A 133 34.43 3.37 18.27
C LEU A 133 33.61 3.93 17.09
N GLU A 134 33.19 3.09 16.15
CA GLU A 134 32.23 3.48 15.11
C GLU A 134 30.81 3.57 15.70
N VAL A 135 30.12 4.69 15.44
CA VAL A 135 28.77 5.00 15.93
C VAL A 135 27.79 5.46 14.84
N GLY A 136 28.23 5.61 13.57
CA GLY A 136 27.38 6.15 12.50
C GLY A 136 26.08 5.38 12.23
N LYS A 137 26.05 4.06 12.44
CA LYS A 137 24.80 3.27 12.33
C LYS A 137 23.79 3.56 13.44
N ILE A 138 24.26 4.07 14.58
CA ILE A 138 23.45 4.38 15.77
C ILE A 138 22.98 5.83 15.71
N THR A 139 23.86 6.74 15.27
CA THR A 139 23.61 8.18 15.32
C THR A 139 23.18 8.77 13.99
N SER A 140 23.20 7.99 12.90
CA SER A 140 23.04 8.47 11.52
C SER A 140 24.11 9.48 11.10
N ALA A 141 25.20 9.60 11.85
CA ALA A 141 26.33 10.47 11.52
C ALA A 141 26.99 10.04 10.21
N GLU A 142 27.12 10.99 9.27
CA GLU A 142 27.92 10.82 8.07
C GLU A 142 29.42 10.77 8.44
N LYS A 143 30.21 10.01 7.69
CA LYS A 143 31.66 9.90 7.91
C LYS A 143 32.33 11.25 7.63
N PRO A 144 33.60 11.46 8.02
CA PRO A 144 34.39 10.87 9.12
C PRO A 144 33.90 11.11 10.56
N ASN A 145 32.75 11.76 10.77
CA ASN A 145 32.23 12.07 12.11
C ASN A 145 31.47 10.91 12.75
N ASP A 146 31.42 9.76 12.08
CA ASP A 146 30.81 8.51 12.52
C ASP A 146 31.59 7.79 13.62
N ARG A 147 32.60 8.42 14.23
CA ARG A 147 33.52 7.80 15.19
C ARG A 147 33.74 8.63 16.44
N ILE A 148 33.89 7.92 17.56
CA ILE A 148 34.35 8.47 18.84
C ILE A 148 35.77 7.98 19.09
N TYR A 149 36.74 8.89 19.20
CA TYR A 149 38.15 8.58 19.42
C TYR A 149 38.51 8.64 20.90
N PHE A 150 39.40 7.76 21.33
CA PHE A 150 39.86 7.70 22.70
C PHE A 150 41.31 7.23 22.81
N GLY A 151 41.96 7.55 23.92
CA GLY A 151 43.28 7.03 24.25
C GLY A 151 43.52 7.04 25.74
N GLY A 152 44.59 6.37 26.18
CA GLY A 152 44.96 6.33 27.59
C GLY A 152 46.15 5.43 27.89
N ASP A 153 46.73 5.62 29.07
CA ASP A 153 47.95 4.94 29.49
C ASP A 153 47.78 3.42 29.63
N ARG A 154 46.58 3.00 30.02
CA ARG A 154 46.24 1.58 30.21
C ARG A 154 44.80 1.30 29.81
N VAL A 155 44.61 0.35 28.92
CA VAL A 155 43.30 -0.17 28.51
C VAL A 155 43.18 -1.61 28.99
N GLU A 156 42.10 -1.92 29.68
CA GLU A 156 41.77 -3.27 30.14
C GLU A 156 40.47 -3.71 29.48
N TYR A 157 40.51 -4.82 28.74
CA TYR A 157 39.33 -5.58 28.35
C TYR A 157 39.13 -6.68 29.39
N LYS A 158 38.00 -6.65 30.11
CA LYS A 158 37.58 -7.69 31.05
C LYS A 158 36.08 -7.59 31.24
N ASP A 159 35.43 -8.71 31.55
CA ASP A 159 33.97 -8.77 31.76
C ASP A 159 33.17 -8.16 30.58
N ASN A 160 33.63 -8.37 29.33
CA ASN A 160 33.08 -7.78 28.10
C ASN A 160 33.02 -6.24 28.07
N LYS A 161 33.78 -5.55 28.95
CA LYS A 161 33.86 -4.08 29.06
C LYS A 161 35.27 -3.60 28.79
N ILE A 162 35.37 -2.39 28.26
CA ILE A 162 36.67 -1.73 28.01
C ILE A 162 36.84 -0.61 29.03
N TYR A 163 37.88 -0.72 29.86
CA TYR A 163 38.27 0.28 30.84
C TYR A 163 39.51 1.01 30.36
N ILE A 164 39.47 2.33 30.30
CA ILE A 164 40.59 3.18 29.91
C ILE A 164 40.94 4.07 31.11
N ASN A 165 42.13 3.90 31.67
CA ASN A 165 42.59 4.70 32.80
C ASN A 165 43.43 5.89 32.33
N ASP A 166 43.26 7.02 33.03
CA ASP A 166 43.90 8.30 32.72
C ASP A 166 43.81 8.63 31.22
N GLY A 167 42.58 8.51 30.73
CA GLY A 167 42.26 8.54 29.32
C GLY A 167 41.74 9.89 28.87
N TRP A 168 41.53 9.97 27.57
CA TRP A 168 40.91 11.11 26.92
C TRP A 168 39.95 10.64 25.82
N LEU A 169 38.94 11.45 25.53
CA LEU A 169 37.95 11.17 24.49
C LEU A 169 37.62 12.41 23.68
N THR A 170 37.43 12.25 22.38
CA THR A 170 36.99 13.31 21.45
C THR A 170 36.24 12.70 20.27
N THR A 171 35.32 13.44 19.65
CA THR A 171 34.78 13.08 18.34
C THR A 171 35.50 13.79 17.19
N ASP A 172 36.53 14.59 17.50
CA ASP A 172 37.37 15.24 16.49
C ASP A 172 38.25 14.24 15.76
N TYR A 173 37.93 13.96 14.49
CA TYR A 173 38.70 13.05 13.64
C TYR A 173 40.15 13.49 13.41
N ASN A 174 40.50 14.78 13.60
CA ASN A 174 41.88 15.26 13.43
C ASN A 174 42.85 14.58 14.41
N ILE A 175 42.33 14.01 15.49
CA ILE A 175 43.12 13.23 16.44
C ILE A 175 43.79 12.00 15.83
N ASN A 176 43.26 11.45 14.72
CA ASN A 176 43.91 10.35 13.98
C ASN A 176 45.31 10.72 13.46
N LYS A 177 45.52 12.00 13.11
CA LYS A 177 46.79 12.49 12.55
C LYS A 177 47.89 12.61 13.61
N THR A 178 47.52 12.89 14.87
CA THR A 178 48.47 13.28 15.91
C THR A 178 48.50 12.37 17.13
N ARG A 179 47.40 11.65 17.40
CA ARG A 179 47.19 10.76 18.56
C ARG A 179 47.42 11.43 19.92
N ASN A 180 47.42 12.77 19.97
CA ASN A 180 47.64 13.56 21.17
C ASN A 180 46.40 14.44 21.43
N PRO A 181 45.71 14.28 22.57
CA PRO A 181 44.44 14.99 22.84
C PRO A 181 44.57 16.51 22.80
N ASN A 182 45.73 17.07 23.15
CA ASN A 182 45.97 18.51 23.11
C ASN A 182 45.91 19.11 21.69
N ASN A 183 45.97 18.26 20.66
CA ASN A 183 45.87 18.66 19.26
C ASN A 183 44.45 18.42 18.68
N ALA A 184 43.50 17.89 19.46
CA ALA A 184 42.09 17.87 19.11
C ALA A 184 41.45 19.23 19.43
N GLY A 185 40.50 19.68 18.61
CA GLY A 185 39.74 20.91 18.82
C GLY A 185 39.01 20.91 20.16
N TYR A 186 38.57 19.74 20.60
CA TYR A 186 38.19 19.50 21.99
C TYR A 186 38.58 18.10 22.43
N HIS A 187 38.71 17.91 23.74
CA HIS A 187 38.75 16.58 24.32
C HIS A 187 38.26 16.62 25.77
N LEU A 188 37.76 15.50 26.23
CA LEU A 188 37.48 15.27 27.65
C LEU A 188 38.70 14.57 28.22
N LEU A 189 39.39 15.18 29.18
CA LEU A 189 40.34 14.46 30.03
C LEU A 189 39.55 13.74 31.11
N VAL A 190 39.78 12.44 31.24
CA VAL A 190 38.95 11.56 32.06
C VAL A 190 39.85 10.70 32.90
N LYS A 191 39.60 10.64 34.20
CA LYS A 191 40.35 9.73 35.07
C LYS A 191 40.11 8.26 34.69
N SER A 192 38.90 7.95 34.25
CA SER A 192 38.52 6.61 33.80
C SER A 192 37.36 6.68 32.80
N ILE A 193 37.54 6.06 31.63
CA ILE A 193 36.49 5.80 30.64
C ILE A 193 36.07 4.34 30.79
N VAL A 194 34.77 4.09 30.75
CA VAL A 194 34.21 2.75 30.68
C VAL A 194 33.33 2.70 29.44
N ILE A 195 33.70 1.87 28.47
CA ILE A 195 32.89 1.59 27.29
C ILE A 195 32.19 0.26 27.54
N GLU A 196 30.86 0.31 27.55
CA GLU A 196 29.99 -0.86 27.55
C GLU A 196 29.43 -1.00 26.12
N PRO A 197 30.00 -1.89 25.28
CA PRO A 197 29.57 -2.06 23.90
C PRO A 197 28.05 -2.31 23.78
N GLU A 198 27.40 -1.74 22.76
CA GLU A 198 25.95 -1.82 22.53
C GLU A 198 25.05 -1.29 23.67
N LYS A 199 25.62 -0.47 24.56
CA LYS A 199 24.91 0.16 25.69
C LYS A 199 25.27 1.63 25.84
N GLN A 200 26.42 1.95 26.44
CA GLN A 200 26.75 3.33 26.81
C GLN A 200 28.26 3.54 26.95
N ILE A 201 28.69 4.81 26.89
CA ILE A 201 30.03 5.22 27.29
C ILE A 201 29.91 6.05 28.58
N THR A 202 30.66 5.69 29.62
CA THR A 202 30.74 6.43 30.88
C THR A 202 32.11 7.06 31.06
N LEU A 203 32.16 8.37 31.25
CA LEU A 203 33.36 9.13 31.59
C LEU A 203 33.29 9.49 33.07
N LYS A 204 34.36 9.25 33.84
CA LYS A 204 34.42 9.55 35.28
C LYS A 204 35.42 10.65 35.60
N ASN A 205 35.00 11.62 36.40
CA ASN A 205 35.79 12.80 36.78
C ASN A 205 36.37 13.51 35.54
N SER A 206 35.48 13.81 34.60
CA SER A 206 35.84 14.40 33.31
C SER A 206 35.95 15.91 33.40
N ASP A 207 36.92 16.45 32.69
CA ASP A 207 37.17 17.87 32.54
C ASP A 207 37.25 18.16 31.05
N PHE A 208 36.56 19.21 30.60
CA PHE A 208 36.42 19.53 29.18
C PHE A 208 37.46 20.56 28.79
N TYR A 209 38.30 20.15 27.85
CA TYR A 209 39.36 20.94 27.27
C TYR A 209 38.96 21.32 25.85
N VAL A 210 39.16 22.60 25.54
CA VAL A 210 39.23 23.07 24.15
C VAL A 210 40.70 23.36 23.92
N GLU A 211 41.31 22.65 22.97
CA GLU A 211 42.77 22.59 22.80
C GLU A 211 43.46 22.19 24.12
N ASN A 212 44.31 23.06 24.70
CA ASN A 212 45.04 22.80 25.94
C ASN A 212 44.47 23.50 27.18
N LYS A 213 43.28 24.10 27.10
CA LYS A 213 42.67 24.86 28.22
C LYS A 213 41.39 24.20 28.70
N SER A 214 41.32 23.91 30.00
CA SER A 214 40.07 23.55 30.69
C SER A 214 39.09 24.72 30.58
N ARG A 215 37.86 24.42 30.17
CA ARG A 215 36.80 25.41 29.96
C ARG A 215 35.68 25.34 30.99
N LEU A 216 35.65 24.28 31.81
CA LEU A 216 34.62 24.12 32.82
C LEU A 216 35.09 24.67 34.17
N PRO A 217 34.21 25.36 34.92
CA PRO A 217 34.54 25.83 36.26
C PRO A 217 34.58 24.69 37.30
N PHE A 218 34.15 23.47 36.92
CA PHE A 218 34.18 22.26 37.75
C PHE A 218 34.34 21.02 36.88
N ARG A 219 34.85 19.92 37.46
CA ARG A 219 34.91 18.61 36.78
C ARG A 219 33.58 17.89 36.91
N PHE A 220 33.09 17.32 35.83
CA PHE A 220 31.91 16.48 35.87
C PHE A 220 32.25 15.19 36.62
N PRO A 221 31.54 14.85 37.71
CA PRO A 221 31.78 13.61 38.44
C PRO A 221 31.64 12.39 37.53
N TRP A 222 30.69 12.46 36.60
CA TRP A 222 30.51 11.50 35.51
C TRP A 222 29.71 12.09 34.34
N PHE A 223 29.91 11.56 33.12
CA PHE A 223 29.17 11.88 31.89
C PHE A 223 28.83 10.56 31.18
N ARG A 224 27.60 10.40 30.67
CA ARG A 224 27.17 9.19 29.95
C ARG A 224 26.54 9.56 28.60
N THR A 225 26.88 8.80 27.56
CA THR A 225 26.26 8.90 26.24
C THR A 225 25.69 7.56 25.82
N ASN A 226 24.52 7.60 25.19
CA ASN A 226 23.80 6.43 24.69
C ASN A 226 24.40 6.00 23.35
N ILE A 227 24.82 4.74 23.24
CA ILE A 227 25.31 4.15 22.00
C ILE A 227 24.55 2.88 21.64
N ARG A 228 23.34 2.72 22.17
CA ARG A 228 22.49 1.57 21.89
C ARG A 228 21.61 1.86 20.68
N GLN A 229 21.79 1.11 19.60
CA GLN A 229 21.00 1.30 18.37
C GLN A 229 19.50 1.16 18.62
N GLY A 230 18.73 2.18 18.22
CA GLY A 230 17.27 2.25 18.42
C GLY A 230 16.83 2.83 19.76
N SER A 231 17.77 3.22 20.63
CA SER A 231 17.48 3.84 21.92
C SER A 231 17.54 5.36 21.83
N ALA A 232 16.49 6.03 22.27
CA ALA A 232 16.37 7.48 22.40
C ALA A 232 16.43 7.94 23.87
N VAL A 233 16.90 7.08 24.79
CA VAL A 233 17.00 7.44 26.23
C VAL A 233 18.17 8.43 26.44
N PRO A 234 17.90 9.62 26.99
CA PRO A 234 18.95 10.60 27.28
C PRO A 234 19.74 10.21 28.53
N LEU A 235 21.03 9.91 28.41
CA LEU A 235 21.89 9.52 29.56
C LEU A 235 22.61 10.70 30.21
N PHE A 236 22.48 11.87 29.61
CA PHE A 236 22.89 13.15 30.15
C PHE A 236 21.64 14.05 30.29
N PRO A 237 21.56 14.96 31.27
CA PRO A 237 20.40 15.83 31.39
C PRO A 237 20.24 16.71 30.14
N GLU A 238 19.07 16.62 29.53
CA GLU A 238 18.61 17.50 28.46
C GLU A 238 17.63 18.51 29.06
N TRP A 239 17.55 19.71 28.50
CA TRP A 239 16.54 20.69 28.88
C TRP A 239 16.19 21.60 27.71
N GLY A 240 14.91 21.94 27.56
CA GLY A 240 14.39 22.77 26.48
C GLY A 240 13.31 23.73 26.98
N ASP A 241 12.77 24.57 26.10
CA ASP A 241 11.53 25.31 26.36
C ASP A 241 10.72 25.40 25.06
N ASP A 242 9.41 25.11 25.15
CA ASP A 242 8.48 25.09 24.03
C ASP A 242 7.06 25.53 24.43
N GLN A 243 6.17 25.70 23.45
CA GLN A 243 4.81 26.20 23.69
C GLN A 243 3.94 25.22 24.50
N TYR A 244 4.16 23.91 24.39
CA TYR A 244 3.38 22.85 25.01
C TYR A 244 3.86 22.52 26.43
N TYR A 245 5.11 22.09 26.58
CA TYR A 245 5.76 21.67 27.82
C TYR A 245 6.26 22.85 28.67
N GLY A 246 6.57 24.00 28.05
CA GLY A 246 7.32 25.08 28.69
C GLY A 246 8.77 24.66 28.98
N TRP A 247 9.43 25.29 29.97
CA TRP A 247 10.77 24.86 30.38
C TRP A 247 10.70 23.42 30.87
N ASN A 248 11.46 22.56 30.21
CA ASN A 248 11.44 21.13 30.43
C ASN A 248 12.85 20.57 30.58
N SER A 249 12.99 19.44 31.27
CA SER A 249 14.26 18.72 31.39
C SER A 249 14.03 17.22 31.51
N THR A 250 14.85 16.42 30.83
CA THR A 250 14.77 14.95 30.85
C THR A 250 16.15 14.33 31.09
N TRP A 251 16.20 13.27 31.89
CA TRP A 251 17.46 12.58 32.19
C TRP A 251 17.21 11.15 32.65
N GLY A 252 17.88 10.19 32.03
CA GLY A 252 17.67 8.77 32.25
C GLY A 252 18.91 7.91 32.42
N PHE A 253 18.67 6.59 32.44
CA PHE A 253 19.69 5.56 32.54
C PHE A 253 19.32 4.34 31.68
N LEU A 254 20.32 3.59 31.20
CA LEU A 254 20.13 2.28 30.56
C LEU A 254 20.34 1.15 31.56
N TYR A 255 19.68 0.02 31.30
CA TYR A 255 19.90 -1.25 31.98
C TYR A 255 20.07 -2.40 30.95
N GLY A 256 20.65 -3.51 31.40
CA GLY A 256 21.04 -4.66 30.58
C GLY A 256 22.27 -4.40 29.70
N ASP A 257 23.10 -5.42 29.51
CA ASP A 257 24.30 -5.45 28.66
C ASP A 257 24.03 -6.18 27.32
N ARG A 258 25.01 -6.21 26.38
CA ARG A 258 24.86 -6.77 25.01
C ARG A 258 24.26 -8.17 24.95
N ASP A 259 24.75 -9.06 25.82
CA ASP A 259 24.37 -10.48 25.86
C ASP A 259 23.14 -10.72 26.75
N ASP A 260 22.64 -9.68 27.42
CA ASP A 260 21.46 -9.81 28.25
C ASP A 260 20.21 -9.94 27.37
N ARG A 261 19.35 -10.88 27.74
CA ARG A 261 18.05 -11.04 27.07
C ARG A 261 17.14 -9.84 27.28
N TYR A 262 17.32 -9.10 28.37
CA TYR A 262 16.50 -7.96 28.74
C TYR A 262 17.36 -6.70 28.84
N ILE A 263 17.11 -5.77 27.93
CA ILE A 263 17.84 -4.50 27.84
C ILE A 263 16.85 -3.35 27.67
N GLY A 264 17.16 -2.15 28.13
CA GLY A 264 16.29 -0.99 27.93
C GLY A 264 16.82 0.26 28.62
N GLY A 265 15.94 1.24 28.83
CA GLY A 265 16.29 2.46 29.55
C GLY A 265 15.08 3.29 29.96
N PHE A 266 15.27 4.20 30.90
CA PHE A 266 14.20 5.01 31.49
C PHE A 266 14.68 6.44 31.72
N ALA A 267 13.90 7.42 31.25
CA ALA A 267 14.13 8.85 31.41
C ALA A 267 12.85 9.59 31.83
N PRO A 268 12.76 10.06 33.10
CA PRO A 268 11.74 11.03 33.49
C PRO A 268 11.95 12.38 32.81
N LYS A 269 10.85 13.06 32.45
CA LYS A 269 10.82 14.43 31.93
C LYS A 269 10.01 15.31 32.87
N PHE A 270 10.60 16.40 33.34
CA PHE A 270 9.91 17.45 34.07
C PHE A 270 9.56 18.58 33.11
N ALA A 271 8.33 19.06 33.14
CA ALA A 271 7.84 20.18 32.36
C ALA A 271 7.21 21.22 33.30
N ASP A 272 7.60 22.48 33.19
CA ASP A 272 7.17 23.52 34.12
C ASP A 272 5.68 23.87 33.95
N ARG A 273 5.16 23.89 32.71
CA ARG A 273 3.74 24.13 32.36
C ARG A 273 2.88 22.88 32.44
N MET A 274 3.38 21.72 31.96
CA MET A 274 2.57 20.49 31.90
C MET A 274 2.61 19.66 33.19
N GLY A 275 3.78 19.46 33.80
CA GLY A 275 3.93 18.60 34.99
C GLY A 275 5.04 17.57 34.86
N PHE A 276 4.83 16.36 35.38
CA PHE A 276 5.84 15.29 35.39
C PHE A 276 5.44 14.16 34.43
N LEU A 277 6.36 13.82 33.54
CA LEU A 277 6.18 12.81 32.50
C LEU A 277 7.26 11.73 32.60
N ILE A 278 6.98 10.58 32.03
CA ILE A 278 8.03 9.67 31.55
C ILE A 278 8.33 10.11 30.12
N GLY A 279 9.47 10.78 29.94
CA GLY A 279 9.86 11.31 28.62
C GLY A 279 10.17 10.17 27.66
N ARG A 280 10.91 9.16 28.13
CA ARG A 280 11.21 7.94 27.36
C ARG A 280 11.33 6.73 28.29
N TRP A 281 10.67 5.63 27.97
CA TRP A 281 10.89 4.34 28.62
C TRP A 281 10.90 3.22 27.58
N GLU A 282 12.03 2.52 27.49
CA GLU A 282 12.28 1.47 26.51
C GLU A 282 12.54 0.15 27.25
N ASN A 283 11.95 -0.93 26.76
CA ASN A 283 12.18 -2.29 27.23
C ASN A 283 12.25 -3.22 26.03
N TRP A 284 13.40 -3.84 25.82
CA TRP A 284 13.64 -4.77 24.73
C TRP A 284 13.97 -6.14 25.27
N TYR A 285 13.43 -7.16 24.62
CA TYR A 285 13.66 -8.54 24.94
C TYR A 285 14.13 -9.29 23.69
N LYS A 286 15.39 -9.72 23.69
CA LYS A 286 16.03 -10.42 22.57
C LYS A 286 16.13 -11.90 22.86
N THR A 287 15.67 -12.74 21.94
CA THR A 287 15.83 -14.20 22.02
C THR A 287 16.05 -14.82 20.66
N ASP A 288 16.92 -15.83 20.57
CA ASP A 288 17.11 -16.60 19.33
C ASP A 288 15.84 -17.39 18.92
N ARG A 289 14.93 -17.62 19.87
CA ARG A 289 13.72 -18.42 19.68
C ARG A 289 12.53 -17.61 19.20
N PHE A 290 12.33 -16.42 19.76
CA PHE A 290 11.17 -15.58 19.51
C PHE A 290 11.52 -14.28 18.79
N GLY A 291 12.79 -14.02 18.46
CA GLY A 291 13.20 -12.76 17.83
C GLY A 291 13.33 -11.62 18.85
N THR A 292 13.16 -10.39 18.36
CA THR A 292 13.32 -9.15 19.13
C THR A 292 11.97 -8.52 19.43
N ILE A 293 11.66 -8.33 20.70
CA ILE A 293 10.50 -7.58 21.18
C ILE A 293 10.99 -6.23 21.70
N LYS A 294 10.29 -5.14 21.38
CA LYS A 294 10.57 -3.78 21.84
C LYS A 294 9.28 -3.13 22.33
N LEU A 295 9.35 -2.47 23.48
CA LEU A 295 8.30 -1.62 24.03
C LEU A 295 8.89 -0.27 24.36
N ASP A 296 8.43 0.75 23.64
CA ASP A 296 8.85 2.13 23.78
C ASP A 296 7.66 2.98 24.23
N ILE A 297 7.86 3.83 25.23
CA ILE A 297 6.86 4.74 25.78
C ILE A 297 7.43 6.15 25.76
N ASP A 298 6.74 7.06 25.10
CA ASP A 298 7.13 8.46 24.90
C ASP A 298 6.14 9.41 25.58
N ASP A 299 6.70 10.42 26.26
CA ASP A 299 6.00 11.55 26.88
C ASP A 299 4.71 11.16 27.63
N TRP A 300 4.77 10.10 28.43
CA TRP A 300 3.62 9.66 29.24
C TRP A 300 3.46 10.58 30.45
N LEU A 301 2.42 11.43 30.41
CA LEU A 301 2.09 12.36 31.50
C LEU A 301 1.57 11.62 32.73
N VAL A 302 2.41 11.49 33.76
CA VAL A 302 2.09 10.80 35.02
C VAL A 302 1.41 11.76 36.01
N TYR A 303 1.77 13.05 35.99
CA TYR A 303 1.17 14.07 36.83
C TYR A 303 1.00 15.38 36.06
N SER A 304 -0.23 15.84 35.88
CA SER A 304 -0.54 17.13 35.25
C SER A 304 -0.64 18.27 36.27
N LYS A 305 -0.06 19.43 35.96
CA LYS A 305 -0.23 20.69 36.69
C LYS A 305 -1.48 21.46 36.25
N GLU A 306 -2.08 21.05 35.14
CA GLU A 306 -3.22 21.73 34.54
C GLU A 306 -4.46 21.54 35.42
N LYS A 307 -5.16 22.64 35.71
CA LYS A 307 -6.37 22.58 36.54
C LYS A 307 -7.56 22.13 35.69
N LYS A 308 -8.55 21.50 36.33
CA LYS A 308 -9.84 21.23 35.68
C LYS A 308 -10.45 22.54 35.21
N ILE A 309 -10.68 22.65 33.91
CA ILE A 309 -11.36 23.79 33.30
C ILE A 309 -12.87 23.58 33.33
N ASP A 310 -13.62 24.64 33.58
CA ASP A 310 -15.08 24.63 33.43
C ASP A 310 -15.42 24.73 31.93
N ARG A 311 -15.86 23.61 31.36
CA ARG A 311 -16.09 23.50 29.92
C ARG A 311 -17.24 24.37 29.42
N GLU A 312 -18.19 24.75 30.27
CA GLU A 312 -19.36 25.56 29.86
C GLU A 312 -19.02 27.04 29.67
N ASN A 313 -17.96 27.53 30.33
CA ASN A 313 -17.58 28.95 30.36
C ASN A 313 -16.22 29.22 29.68
N ALA A 314 -15.52 28.18 29.21
CA ALA A 314 -14.23 28.31 28.55
C ALA A 314 -14.39 28.65 27.07
N THR A 315 -13.54 29.55 26.57
CA THR A 315 -13.41 29.78 25.12
C THR A 315 -12.79 28.57 24.42
N ASP A 316 -13.06 28.40 23.14
CA ASP A 316 -12.51 27.31 22.33
C ASP A 316 -10.98 27.20 22.42
N GLY A 317 -10.27 28.34 22.42
CA GLY A 317 -8.82 28.37 22.60
C GLY A 317 -8.36 27.97 24.02
N GLN A 318 -9.15 28.26 25.05
CA GLN A 318 -8.86 27.81 26.41
C GLN A 318 -9.08 26.29 26.56
N LEU A 319 -10.12 25.74 25.94
CA LEU A 319 -10.38 24.30 25.90
C LEU A 319 -9.24 23.56 25.19
N LEU A 320 -8.82 24.04 24.02
CA LEU A 320 -7.72 23.47 23.24
C LEU A 320 -6.41 23.44 24.06
N SER A 321 -6.02 24.58 24.65
CA SER A 321 -4.80 24.65 25.47
C SER A 321 -4.82 23.74 26.70
N ASN A 322 -6.01 23.46 27.25
CA ASN A 322 -6.19 22.54 28.36
C ASN A 322 -6.06 21.08 27.90
N GLU A 323 -6.62 20.73 26.75
CA GLU A 323 -6.53 19.38 26.16
C GLU A 323 -5.08 19.03 25.80
N GLU A 324 -4.33 19.97 25.23
CA GLU A 324 -2.90 19.80 24.91
C GLU A 324 -2.06 19.44 26.14
N ARG A 325 -2.41 19.97 27.33
CA ARG A 325 -1.59 19.89 28.56
C ARG A 325 -2.11 18.95 29.65
N SER A 326 -3.31 18.41 29.50
CA SER A 326 -3.98 17.61 30.55
C SER A 326 -3.75 16.10 30.42
N LYS A 327 -3.47 15.58 29.21
CA LYS A 327 -3.19 14.17 28.96
C LYS A 327 -2.36 13.99 27.68
N ARG A 328 -1.29 13.20 27.74
CA ARG A 328 -0.40 12.90 26.61
C ARG A 328 0.34 11.60 26.87
N TYR A 329 0.45 10.74 25.85
CA TYR A 329 1.39 9.61 25.82
C TYR A 329 1.42 8.98 24.41
N ARG A 330 2.51 8.28 24.09
CA ARG A 330 2.60 7.36 22.95
C ARG A 330 3.29 6.08 23.41
N VAL A 331 2.68 4.94 23.15
CA VAL A 331 3.23 3.61 23.42
C VAL A 331 3.40 2.92 22.08
N ASN A 332 4.59 2.41 21.80
CA ASN A 332 4.90 1.64 20.62
C ASN A 332 5.44 0.27 21.04
N TYR A 333 4.82 -0.80 20.57
CA TYR A 333 5.27 -2.16 20.76
C TYR A 333 5.59 -2.77 19.41
N THR A 334 6.80 -3.29 19.25
CA THR A 334 7.24 -3.95 18.02
C THR A 334 7.78 -5.33 18.34
N HIS A 335 7.45 -6.33 17.53
CA HIS A 335 7.99 -7.68 17.61
C HIS A 335 8.42 -8.14 16.22
N GLU A 336 9.73 -8.37 16.08
CA GLU A 336 10.35 -8.81 14.83
C GLU A 336 11.00 -10.18 15.01
N TYR A 337 10.71 -11.09 14.09
CA TYR A 337 11.34 -12.40 14.01
C TYR A 337 11.67 -12.71 12.55
N ASP A 338 12.93 -13.05 12.29
CA ASP A 338 13.39 -13.61 11.02
C ASP A 338 14.22 -14.86 11.34
N GLY A 339 13.73 -16.02 10.94
CA GLY A 339 14.35 -17.28 11.33
C GLY A 339 13.93 -18.47 10.49
N ASN A 340 14.28 -19.66 10.97
CA ASN A 340 14.01 -20.92 10.25
C ASN A 340 12.51 -21.24 10.07
N LYS A 341 11.62 -20.57 10.81
CA LYS A 341 10.17 -20.69 10.65
C LYS A 341 9.58 -19.65 9.71
N GLY A 342 10.37 -18.71 9.19
CA GLY A 342 9.89 -17.63 8.32
C GLY A 342 10.02 -16.27 8.99
N LYS A 343 9.11 -15.35 8.66
CA LYS A 343 9.18 -13.94 9.08
C LYS A 343 7.91 -13.53 9.83
N LEU A 344 8.07 -12.72 10.87
CA LEU A 344 7.00 -12.03 11.60
C LEU A 344 7.45 -10.60 11.89
N TYR A 345 6.62 -9.66 11.49
CA TYR A 345 6.65 -8.26 11.90
C TYR A 345 5.30 -7.96 12.56
N PHE A 346 5.32 -7.49 13.80
CA PHE A 346 4.16 -7.00 14.52
C PHE A 346 4.48 -5.62 15.08
N ASN A 347 3.59 -4.67 14.86
CA ASN A 347 3.73 -3.30 15.33
C ASN A 347 2.40 -2.81 15.88
N ALA A 348 2.40 -2.30 17.11
CA ALA A 348 1.22 -1.79 17.79
C ALA A 348 1.54 -0.44 18.44
N ILE A 349 0.90 0.61 17.97
CA ILE A 349 1.06 1.98 18.46
C ILE A 349 -0.24 2.38 19.16
N ASN A 350 -0.20 2.87 20.39
CA ASN A 350 -1.32 3.52 21.06
C ASN A 350 -0.90 4.91 21.52
N ALA A 351 -1.59 5.94 21.04
CA ALA A 351 -1.21 7.32 21.29
C ALA A 351 -2.44 8.20 21.57
N THR A 352 -2.27 9.26 22.35
CA THR A 352 -3.24 10.35 22.40
C THR A 352 -3.23 11.12 21.09
N TYR A 353 -4.34 11.74 20.67
CA TYR A 353 -4.40 12.44 19.37
C TYR A 353 -3.33 13.56 19.26
N ASN A 354 -3.03 14.27 20.35
CA ASN A 354 -1.95 15.27 20.42
C ASN A 354 -0.52 14.68 20.32
N MET A 355 -0.38 13.36 20.17
CA MET A 355 0.88 12.66 19.88
C MET A 355 0.93 12.12 18.45
N ILE A 356 -0.05 12.47 17.60
CA ILE A 356 -0.14 12.08 16.19
C ILE A 356 0.02 13.34 15.33
N PRO A 357 1.22 13.60 14.77
CA PRO A 357 1.51 14.85 14.04
C PRO A 357 0.55 15.16 12.89
N LYS A 358 0.10 14.13 12.14
CA LYS A 358 -0.89 14.29 11.06
C LYS A 358 -2.23 14.89 11.50
N LEU A 359 -2.56 14.87 12.79
CA LEU A 359 -3.81 15.44 13.28
C LEU A 359 -3.68 16.93 13.64
N ASP A 360 -2.46 17.48 13.71
CA ASP A 360 -2.26 18.87 14.12
C ASP A 360 -2.84 19.86 13.09
N ASP A 361 -2.59 19.63 11.80
CA ASP A 361 -3.10 20.49 10.70
C ASP A 361 -4.63 20.44 10.60
N ILE A 362 -5.17 19.22 10.65
CA ILE A 362 -6.60 18.93 10.70
C ILE A 362 -7.28 19.67 11.87
N VAL A 363 -6.66 19.65 13.06
CA VAL A 363 -7.18 20.34 14.26
C VAL A 363 -7.16 21.87 14.08
N ILE A 364 -6.11 22.42 13.47
CA ILE A 364 -5.98 23.86 13.20
C ILE A 364 -7.08 24.31 12.23
N ASP A 365 -7.33 23.57 11.17
CA ASP A 365 -8.36 23.88 10.17
C ASP A 365 -9.78 23.86 10.72
N TYR A 366 -10.08 22.97 11.66
CA TYR A 366 -11.38 22.92 12.34
C TYR A 366 -11.60 24.04 13.36
N THR A 367 -10.53 24.55 13.96
CA THR A 367 -10.61 25.67 14.90
C THR A 367 -11.10 26.95 14.17
N ASN A 368 -10.82 27.06 12.86
CA ASN A 368 -11.25 28.17 11.99
C ASN A 368 -12.78 28.25 11.77
N ARG A 369 -13.53 27.15 12.03
CA ARG A 369 -15.00 27.08 11.90
C ARG A 369 -15.74 27.05 13.25
N GLY A 370 -15.07 27.42 14.34
CA GLY A 370 -15.65 27.44 15.69
C GLY A 370 -15.84 26.04 16.28
N ASN A 371 -14.85 25.16 16.09
CA ASN A 371 -14.84 23.76 16.56
C ASN A 371 -15.96 22.88 15.98
N LYS A 372 -16.56 23.29 14.86
CA LYS A 372 -17.63 22.57 14.17
C LYS A 372 -17.19 22.20 12.75
N PHE A 373 -17.53 20.99 12.33
CA PHE A 373 -17.33 20.51 10.96
C PHE A 373 -18.22 21.28 9.95
N GLY A 374 -19.30 21.91 10.42
CA GLY A 374 -20.16 22.77 9.62
C GLY A 374 -20.94 23.80 10.44
N LYS A 375 -22.04 24.33 9.88
CA LYS A 375 -22.87 25.39 10.51
C LYS A 375 -23.75 24.86 11.64
N THR A 376 -23.97 23.54 11.73
CA THR A 376 -24.81 22.88 12.75
C THR A 376 -24.01 21.85 13.57
N GLU A 377 -24.46 21.51 14.79
CA GLU A 377 -23.82 20.47 15.62
C GLU A 377 -23.99 19.06 15.03
N GLU A 378 -25.04 18.83 14.25
CA GLU A 378 -25.26 17.58 13.48
C GLU A 378 -24.26 17.40 12.34
N GLU A 379 -23.54 18.46 11.94
CA GLU A 379 -22.49 18.41 10.94
C GLU A 379 -21.15 17.94 11.52
N GLY A 380 -21.00 17.84 12.85
CA GLY A 380 -19.84 17.27 13.57
C GLY A 380 -19.12 18.28 14.47
N LEU A 381 -18.45 17.79 15.52
CA LEU A 381 -17.62 18.58 16.46
C LEU A 381 -16.15 18.13 16.45
N ARG A 382 -15.22 19.08 16.62
CA ARG A 382 -13.77 18.81 16.75
C ARG A 382 -13.50 17.70 17.78
N PRO A 383 -12.66 16.70 17.47
CA PRO A 383 -12.30 15.68 18.43
C PRO A 383 -11.54 16.24 19.64
N ASN A 384 -11.74 15.64 20.81
CA ASN A 384 -10.98 15.99 22.02
C ASN A 384 -9.56 15.42 21.93
N LEU A 385 -8.51 16.26 22.05
CA LEU A 385 -7.12 15.80 21.84
C LEU A 385 -6.61 14.81 22.91
N THR A 386 -7.31 14.70 24.05
CA THR A 386 -6.99 13.76 25.13
C THR A 386 -7.50 12.33 24.86
N ASN A 387 -8.31 12.15 23.81
CA ASN A 387 -8.71 10.84 23.33
C ASN A 387 -7.51 10.10 22.72
N THR A 388 -7.67 8.80 22.51
CA THR A 388 -6.59 7.88 22.18
C THR A 388 -6.95 7.07 20.95
N MET A 389 -5.95 6.75 20.15
CA MET A 389 -6.05 5.91 18.96
C MET A 389 -4.95 4.87 18.98
N SER A 390 -5.30 3.68 18.52
CA SER A 390 -4.41 2.54 18.34
C SER A 390 -4.25 2.21 16.86
N PHE A 391 -3.05 1.81 16.48
CA PHE A 391 -2.68 1.34 15.16
C PHE A 391 -2.02 -0.02 15.29
N PHE A 392 -2.43 -0.98 14.48
CA PHE A 392 -1.91 -2.34 14.48
C PHE A 392 -1.48 -2.72 13.07
N SER A 393 -0.23 -3.14 12.92
CA SER A 393 0.33 -3.60 11.66
C SER A 393 0.98 -4.97 11.87
N ILE A 394 0.64 -5.95 11.03
CA ILE A 394 1.24 -7.29 11.07
C ILE A 394 1.64 -7.69 9.65
N ASP A 395 2.82 -8.27 9.50
CA ASP A 395 3.21 -9.03 8.31
C ASP A 395 3.89 -10.33 8.75
N ALA A 396 3.26 -11.46 8.51
CA ALA A 396 3.72 -12.78 8.92
C ALA A 396 3.58 -13.81 7.80
N ASP A 397 4.65 -14.55 7.54
CA ASP A 397 4.67 -15.79 6.75
C ASP A 397 5.48 -16.83 7.55
N LEU A 398 4.79 -17.56 8.42
CA LEU A 398 5.37 -18.55 9.32
C LEU A 398 4.97 -19.97 8.89
N LYS A 399 5.96 -20.85 8.79
CA LYS A 399 5.84 -22.23 8.30
C LYS A 399 6.46 -23.20 9.30
N ASN A 400 6.11 -24.48 9.16
CA ASN A 400 6.67 -25.56 9.97
C ASN A 400 6.45 -25.37 11.49
N LEU A 401 5.33 -24.77 11.90
CA LEU A 401 4.97 -24.58 13.30
C LEU A 401 4.43 -25.88 13.93
N GLY A 402 4.39 -25.95 15.27
CA GLY A 402 3.99 -27.15 16.03
C GLY A 402 5.07 -28.23 16.12
N GLU A 403 4.84 -29.25 16.97
CA GLU A 403 5.79 -30.36 17.17
C GLU A 403 6.04 -31.15 15.87
N ASN A 404 4.99 -31.35 15.07
CA ASN A 404 5.02 -32.10 13.82
C ASN A 404 5.43 -31.27 12.60
N LYS A 405 5.69 -29.96 12.76
CA LYS A 405 6.00 -29.02 11.67
C LYS A 405 4.92 -28.96 10.58
N ASP A 406 3.67 -29.15 10.96
CA ASP A 406 2.51 -29.28 10.08
C ASP A 406 1.63 -28.01 10.08
N ILE A 407 2.02 -26.94 10.78
CA ILE A 407 1.22 -25.71 10.88
C ILE A 407 1.88 -24.56 10.11
N THR A 408 1.07 -23.82 9.35
CA THR A 408 1.43 -22.59 8.62
C THR A 408 0.49 -21.46 9.03
N LEU A 409 1.03 -20.28 9.31
CA LEU A 409 0.30 -19.05 9.60
C LEU A 409 0.76 -17.96 8.62
N LYS A 410 -0.17 -17.41 7.85
CA LYS A 410 0.04 -16.19 7.08
C LYS A 410 -0.87 -15.10 7.62
N SER A 411 -0.33 -13.91 7.83
CA SER A 411 -1.14 -12.78 8.28
C SER A 411 -0.62 -11.47 7.74
N LYS A 412 -1.53 -10.63 7.26
CA LYS A 412 -1.25 -9.25 6.89
C LYS A 412 -2.35 -8.37 7.46
N LEU A 413 -2.02 -7.53 8.43
CA LEU A 413 -2.98 -6.64 9.11
C LEU A 413 -2.54 -5.18 9.01
N LYS A 414 -3.51 -4.28 8.82
CA LYS A 414 -3.39 -2.83 8.99
C LYS A 414 -4.72 -2.31 9.53
N LEU A 415 -4.80 -2.14 10.86
CA LEU A 415 -6.04 -1.82 11.57
C LEU A 415 -5.87 -0.63 12.51
N THR A 416 -6.98 0.06 12.76
CA THR A 416 -7.08 1.07 13.81
C THR A 416 -8.39 0.95 14.57
N ASP A 417 -8.37 1.28 15.87
CA ASP A 417 -9.57 1.30 16.72
C ASP A 417 -10.44 2.55 16.50
N ASP A 418 -9.89 3.62 15.90
CA ASP A 418 -10.59 4.87 15.64
C ASP A 418 -10.59 5.24 14.14
N LYS A 419 -11.35 4.46 13.37
CA LYS A 419 -11.52 4.68 11.93
C LYS A 419 -12.02 6.08 11.59
N LYS A 420 -12.76 6.73 12.50
CA LYS A 420 -13.32 8.06 12.27
C LYS A 420 -12.24 9.13 12.20
N ILE A 421 -11.27 9.06 13.10
CA ILE A 421 -10.14 9.98 13.12
C ILE A 421 -9.15 9.65 12.02
N TYR A 422 -8.94 8.35 11.73
CA TYR A 422 -8.15 7.95 10.56
C TYR A 422 -8.72 8.50 9.25
N ALA A 423 -10.07 8.53 9.11
CA ALA A 423 -10.71 9.11 7.94
C ALA A 423 -10.27 10.55 7.72
N LEU A 424 -10.19 11.37 8.79
CA LEU A 424 -9.74 12.76 8.69
C LEU A 424 -8.32 12.86 8.11
N MET A 425 -7.43 11.97 8.53
CA MET A 425 -6.06 11.89 8.00
C MET A 425 -6.05 11.52 6.52
N VAL A 426 -6.91 10.57 6.12
CA VAL A 426 -7.07 10.17 4.72
C VAL A 426 -7.64 11.32 3.87
N TYR A 427 -8.55 12.12 4.42
CA TYR A 427 -9.13 13.25 3.71
C TYR A 427 -8.13 14.36 3.40
N ASP A 428 -7.29 14.67 4.38
CA ASP A 428 -6.16 15.58 4.22
C ASP A 428 -5.21 15.07 3.12
N ASP A 429 -4.86 13.77 3.18
CA ASP A 429 -4.04 13.12 2.15
C ASP A 429 -4.67 13.19 0.74
N ILE A 430 -6.01 13.18 0.63
CA ILE A 430 -6.75 13.21 -0.65
C ILE A 430 -6.85 14.61 -1.26
N ASP A 431 -7.03 15.65 -0.43
CA ASP A 431 -7.14 17.03 -0.90
C ASP A 431 -5.84 17.49 -1.60
N ASP A 432 -4.70 16.96 -1.15
CA ASP A 432 -3.36 17.26 -1.67
C ASP A 432 -2.94 16.41 -2.90
N ILE A 433 -3.82 15.54 -3.43
CA ILE A 433 -3.46 14.62 -4.52
C ILE A 433 -3.39 15.37 -5.86
N SER A 434 -2.20 15.38 -6.48
CA SER A 434 -2.04 15.85 -7.86
C SER A 434 -2.85 15.03 -8.85
N TYR A 435 -3.46 15.68 -9.86
CA TYR A 435 -4.30 15.04 -10.87
C TYR A 435 -3.64 13.79 -11.50
N GLY A 436 -4.36 12.66 -11.50
CA GLY A 436 -3.89 11.39 -12.05
C GLY A 436 -2.98 10.58 -11.12
N SER A 437 -2.75 11.05 -9.89
CA SER A 437 -2.12 10.27 -8.82
C SER A 437 -3.18 9.48 -8.05
N SER A 438 -2.80 8.35 -7.48
CA SER A 438 -3.68 7.50 -6.67
C SER A 438 -3.07 7.31 -5.30
N ILE A 439 -3.86 7.57 -4.26
CA ILE A 439 -3.60 7.08 -2.91
C ILE A 439 -4.66 6.01 -2.64
N ASP A 440 -4.28 5.00 -1.87
CA ASP A 440 -5.13 3.88 -1.47
C ASP A 440 -4.97 3.73 0.04
N ASN A 441 -6.05 3.96 0.77
CA ASN A 441 -6.08 3.97 2.24
C ASN A 441 -6.92 2.82 2.80
N ASP A 442 -6.58 1.60 2.40
CA ASP A 442 -7.17 0.41 2.97
C ASP A 442 -6.78 0.16 4.44
N LEU A 443 -7.81 -0.15 5.24
CA LEU A 443 -7.69 -0.89 6.49
C LEU A 443 -8.09 -2.34 6.25
N PHE A 444 -7.21 -3.29 6.55
CA PHE A 444 -7.48 -4.69 6.26
C PHE A 444 -6.93 -5.64 7.33
N SER A 445 -7.49 -6.83 7.38
CA SER A 445 -7.01 -7.94 8.19
C SER A 445 -7.13 -9.22 7.40
N GLN A 446 -6.01 -9.79 6.98
CA GLN A 446 -5.93 -11.09 6.33
C GLN A 446 -5.21 -12.04 7.28
N VAL A 447 -5.88 -13.12 7.66
CA VAL A 447 -5.31 -14.17 8.51
C VAL A 447 -5.66 -15.52 7.92
N GLU A 448 -4.66 -16.36 7.69
CA GLU A 448 -4.81 -17.72 7.20
C GLU A 448 -4.00 -18.66 8.11
N LEU A 449 -4.66 -19.68 8.65
CA LEU A 449 -4.04 -20.72 9.47
C LEU A 449 -4.36 -22.09 8.88
N THR A 450 -3.33 -22.87 8.61
CA THR A 450 -3.47 -24.23 8.10
C THR A 450 -2.68 -25.21 8.97
N LYS A 451 -3.31 -26.30 9.37
CA LYS A 451 -2.67 -27.50 9.94
C LYS A 451 -2.86 -28.66 8.97
N ASP A 452 -1.77 -29.17 8.42
CA ASP A 452 -1.81 -30.21 7.39
C ASP A 452 -0.79 -31.31 7.66
N ASN A 453 -1.26 -32.48 8.10
CA ASN A 453 -0.42 -33.65 8.38
C ASN A 453 -0.80 -34.86 7.52
N ILE A 454 -0.27 -36.03 7.83
CA ILE A 454 -0.51 -37.24 7.02
C ILE A 454 -1.97 -37.75 7.13
N ASP A 455 -2.63 -37.52 8.26
CA ASP A 455 -3.96 -38.05 8.58
C ASP A 455 -5.07 -37.06 8.20
N TYR A 456 -4.87 -35.76 8.41
CA TYR A 456 -5.89 -34.74 8.19
C TYR A 456 -5.33 -33.35 7.84
N ARG A 457 -6.21 -32.52 7.29
CA ARG A 457 -6.02 -31.09 7.04
C ARG A 457 -7.13 -30.29 7.71
N VAL A 458 -6.76 -29.26 8.45
CA VAL A 458 -7.65 -28.22 8.98
C VAL A 458 -7.14 -26.89 8.47
N SER A 459 -7.98 -26.06 7.86
CA SER A 459 -7.61 -24.72 7.43
C SER A 459 -8.69 -23.73 7.84
N GLY A 460 -8.31 -22.50 8.12
CA GLY A 460 -9.25 -21.41 8.36
C GLY A 460 -8.65 -20.10 7.92
N TYR A 461 -9.49 -19.22 7.39
CA TYR A 461 -9.08 -17.88 7.04
C TYR A 461 -10.14 -16.85 7.46
N TYR A 462 -9.68 -15.63 7.73
CA TYR A 462 -10.50 -14.46 8.00
C TYR A 462 -9.90 -13.26 7.27
N ASN A 463 -10.67 -12.68 6.36
CA ASN A 463 -10.33 -11.50 5.60
C ASN A 463 -11.34 -10.41 5.93
N TYR A 464 -10.83 -9.26 6.35
CA TYR A 464 -11.60 -8.06 6.59
C TYR A 464 -10.99 -6.93 5.76
N LEU A 465 -11.83 -6.16 5.09
CA LEU A 465 -11.46 -4.98 4.33
C LEU A 465 -12.40 -3.83 4.71
N TYR A 466 -11.81 -2.68 4.91
CA TYR A 466 -12.51 -1.42 5.09
C TYR A 466 -11.71 -0.32 4.38
N ASP A 467 -12.21 0.07 3.23
CA ASP A 467 -11.63 1.11 2.38
C ASP A 467 -12.07 2.48 2.91
N MET A 468 -11.10 3.36 3.16
CA MET A 468 -11.35 4.70 3.69
C MET A 468 -11.63 5.74 2.59
N ASP A 469 -11.30 5.41 1.34
CA ASP A 469 -11.41 6.25 0.15
C ASP A 469 -12.00 5.50 -1.06
N PRO A 470 -13.20 4.90 -0.91
CA PRO A 470 -13.71 3.91 -1.84
C PRO A 470 -14.07 4.46 -3.22
N GLY A 471 -13.35 3.96 -4.22
CA GLY A 471 -13.50 4.34 -5.62
C GLY A 471 -12.54 5.44 -6.05
N SER A 472 -11.57 5.81 -5.21
CA SER A 472 -10.46 6.69 -5.56
C SER A 472 -9.54 6.05 -6.62
N THR A 473 -9.37 4.72 -6.61
CA THR A 473 -8.51 3.99 -7.54
C THR A 473 -9.27 2.98 -8.41
N PHE A 474 -8.65 2.54 -9.51
CA PHE A 474 -9.20 1.48 -10.37
C PHE A 474 -9.16 0.08 -9.72
N ASN A 475 -8.45 -0.06 -8.60
CA ASN A 475 -8.32 -1.31 -7.86
C ASN A 475 -9.38 -1.45 -6.77
N ASP A 476 -10.12 -0.39 -6.45
CA ASP A 476 -11.16 -0.38 -5.43
C ASP A 476 -12.37 -1.16 -5.93
N THR A 477 -12.39 -2.46 -5.64
CA THR A 477 -13.46 -3.37 -6.03
C THR A 477 -14.53 -3.53 -4.96
N GLN A 478 -14.26 -3.12 -3.72
CA GLN A 478 -15.16 -3.19 -2.58
C GLN A 478 -14.81 -2.07 -1.60
N SER A 479 -15.80 -1.46 -0.95
CA SER A 479 -15.53 -0.53 0.15
C SER A 479 -15.48 -1.24 1.50
N ARG A 480 -16.19 -2.37 1.61
CA ARG A 480 -16.23 -3.22 2.79
C ARG A 480 -16.33 -4.67 2.35
N ALA A 481 -15.49 -5.51 2.95
CA ALA A 481 -15.60 -6.95 2.81
C ALA A 481 -15.34 -7.62 4.17
N GLU A 482 -16.10 -8.65 4.47
CA GLU A 482 -15.81 -9.58 5.55
C GLU A 482 -16.05 -10.99 5.03
N ASP A 483 -14.94 -11.70 4.84
CA ASP A 483 -14.92 -13.05 4.30
C ASP A 483 -14.27 -13.98 5.32
N PHE A 484 -14.88 -15.12 5.59
CA PHE A 484 -14.26 -16.14 6.40
C PHE A 484 -14.56 -17.52 5.87
N GLY A 485 -13.59 -18.40 6.02
CA GLY A 485 -13.74 -19.78 5.59
C GLY A 485 -13.07 -20.75 6.53
N PHE A 486 -13.58 -21.97 6.52
CA PHE A 486 -13.08 -23.08 7.30
C PHE A 486 -13.09 -24.36 6.47
N GLU A 487 -12.05 -25.17 6.59
CA GLU A 487 -11.89 -26.45 5.93
C GLU A 487 -11.46 -27.50 6.95
N PHE A 488 -12.08 -28.67 6.89
CA PHE A 488 -11.58 -29.90 7.51
C PHE A 488 -11.62 -31.03 6.50
N LEU A 489 -10.57 -31.86 6.46
CA LEU A 489 -10.48 -33.05 5.62
C LEU A 489 -9.69 -34.14 6.35
N ASP A 490 -10.31 -35.27 6.62
CA ASP A 490 -9.67 -36.53 6.96
C ASP A 490 -9.18 -37.19 5.65
N LYS A 491 -7.87 -37.41 5.54
CA LYS A 491 -7.23 -37.86 4.29
C LYS A 491 -7.40 -39.34 4.03
N ASP A 492 -7.68 -40.14 5.05
CA ASP A 492 -7.89 -41.58 4.93
C ASP A 492 -9.29 -41.89 4.44
N THR A 493 -10.30 -41.37 5.14
CA THR A 493 -11.72 -41.61 4.85
C THR A 493 -12.29 -40.66 3.80
N LYS A 494 -11.57 -39.57 3.48
CA LYS A 494 -12.06 -38.45 2.66
C LYS A 494 -13.29 -37.75 3.25
N MET A 495 -13.55 -37.93 4.56
CA MET A 495 -14.56 -37.18 5.30
C MET A 495 -14.10 -35.74 5.48
N GLY A 496 -14.99 -34.77 5.31
CA GLY A 496 -14.59 -33.38 5.46
C GLY A 496 -15.72 -32.39 5.27
N PHE A 497 -15.44 -31.13 5.53
CA PHE A 497 -16.32 -30.04 5.15
C PHE A 497 -15.54 -28.78 4.80
N THR A 498 -16.13 -27.97 3.93
CA THR A 498 -15.66 -26.62 3.59
C THR A 498 -16.80 -25.65 3.83
N TYR A 499 -16.53 -24.53 4.49
CA TYR A 499 -17.43 -23.41 4.67
C TYR A 499 -16.75 -22.15 4.15
N ASP A 500 -17.47 -21.36 3.35
CA ASP A 500 -17.03 -20.09 2.81
C ASP A 500 -18.19 -19.09 2.98
N GLU A 501 -17.99 -18.02 3.73
CA GLU A 501 -18.94 -16.90 3.80
C GLU A 501 -18.23 -15.63 3.37
N LYS A 502 -18.87 -14.90 2.47
CA LYS A 502 -18.43 -13.60 1.98
C LYS A 502 -19.54 -12.61 2.15
N THR A 503 -19.22 -11.43 2.64
CA THR A 503 -20.18 -10.35 2.86
C THR A 503 -19.56 -9.02 2.49
N GLY A 504 -20.36 -8.08 2.02
CA GLY A 504 -19.86 -6.76 1.66
C GLY A 504 -20.59 -6.12 0.50
N ASP A 505 -20.03 -5.03 0.01
CA ASP A 505 -20.47 -4.41 -1.23
C ASP A 505 -19.53 -4.78 -2.40
N ARG A 506 -19.91 -4.35 -3.60
CA ARG A 506 -19.12 -4.57 -4.81
C ARG A 506 -19.15 -3.33 -5.69
N PHE A 507 -18.00 -2.95 -6.22
CA PHE A 507 -17.80 -1.81 -7.11
C PHE A 507 -17.45 -2.27 -8.53
N ARG A 508 -17.86 -1.47 -9.52
CA ARG A 508 -17.51 -1.62 -10.93
C ARG A 508 -16.75 -0.40 -11.42
N LYS A 509 -15.89 -0.59 -12.43
CA LYS A 509 -15.17 0.52 -13.07
C LYS A 509 -16.13 1.43 -13.82
N LEU A 510 -15.86 2.74 -13.78
CA LEU A 510 -16.55 3.70 -14.64
C LEU A 510 -16.09 3.54 -16.09
N GLY A 511 -17.05 3.45 -17.02
CA GLY A 511 -16.73 3.52 -18.44
C GLY A 511 -16.19 4.90 -18.82
N LEU A 512 -15.38 5.02 -19.87
CA LEU A 512 -14.87 6.33 -20.31
C LEU A 512 -16.00 7.33 -20.65
N TRP A 513 -17.17 6.83 -21.05
CA TRP A 513 -18.38 7.64 -21.29
C TRP A 513 -19.09 8.09 -20.01
N GLU A 514 -18.72 7.56 -18.85
CA GLU A 514 -19.24 7.92 -17.51
C GLU A 514 -18.22 8.73 -16.69
N ARG A 515 -17.01 8.97 -17.23
CA ARG A 515 -15.95 9.77 -16.58
C ARG A 515 -16.07 11.24 -16.96
N ASP A 516 -15.94 12.13 -15.98
CA ASP A 516 -15.83 13.57 -16.17
C ASP A 516 -14.95 14.17 -15.05
N PRO A 517 -14.01 15.08 -15.35
CA PRO A 517 -13.12 15.68 -14.35
C PRO A 517 -13.86 16.56 -13.31
N LYS A 518 -15.14 16.89 -13.53
CA LYS A 518 -16.01 17.60 -12.58
C LYS A 518 -16.77 16.67 -11.65
N LEU A 519 -16.60 15.34 -11.78
CA LEU A 519 -17.21 14.38 -10.87
C LEU A 519 -16.74 14.57 -9.43
N ASN A 520 -15.54 15.11 -9.19
CA ASN A 520 -15.07 15.52 -7.86
C ASN A 520 -16.04 16.44 -7.10
N ASN A 521 -16.87 17.20 -7.80
CA ASN A 521 -17.87 18.10 -7.23
C ASN A 521 -19.29 17.51 -7.24
N LEU A 522 -19.50 16.33 -7.85
CA LEU A 522 -20.81 15.76 -8.14
C LEU A 522 -21.04 14.39 -7.50
N LEU A 523 -19.97 13.63 -7.24
CA LEU A 523 -20.00 12.34 -6.54
C LEU A 523 -19.37 12.52 -5.17
N THR A 524 -20.21 12.53 -4.15
CA THR A 524 -19.79 12.61 -2.76
C THR A 524 -19.90 11.22 -2.15
N TYR A 525 -18.78 10.54 -1.92
CA TYR A 525 -18.79 9.34 -1.11
C TYR A 525 -19.07 9.72 0.34
N GLN A 526 -20.12 9.13 0.90
CA GLN A 526 -20.48 9.37 2.30
C GLN A 526 -19.41 8.80 3.20
N SER A 527 -18.73 9.69 3.92
CA SER A 527 -17.85 9.36 5.02
C SER A 527 -18.59 8.65 6.16
N MET A 528 -17.86 7.87 6.97
CA MET A 528 -18.33 7.33 8.24
C MET A 528 -18.83 8.40 9.25
N TYR A 529 -18.51 9.68 9.04
CA TYR A 529 -18.91 10.77 9.94
C TYR A 529 -20.36 11.26 9.74
N GLY A 530 -21.15 10.59 8.89
CA GLY A 530 -22.55 10.92 8.61
C GLY A 530 -22.72 11.66 7.28
N ARG A 531 -23.94 12.12 7.00
CA ARG A 531 -24.33 12.71 5.69
C ARG A 531 -23.58 13.99 5.28
N ASN A 532 -22.74 14.53 6.18
CA ASN A 532 -22.20 15.88 6.12
C ASN A 532 -20.68 15.95 5.90
N PHE A 533 -19.94 14.84 6.04
CA PHE A 533 -18.51 14.80 5.73
C PHE A 533 -18.31 14.22 4.33
N ARG A 534 -17.77 15.04 3.41
CA ARG A 534 -17.71 14.76 1.97
C ARG A 534 -16.28 14.95 1.47
N ALA A 535 -15.65 13.86 1.02
CA ALA A 535 -14.45 13.97 0.21
C ALA A 535 -14.81 14.37 -1.22
N ASN A 536 -14.02 15.26 -1.80
CA ASN A 536 -14.15 15.67 -3.19
C ASN A 536 -12.99 15.05 -3.98
N TYR A 537 -13.23 13.92 -4.63
CA TYR A 537 -12.30 13.37 -5.62
C TYR A 537 -13.08 12.81 -6.81
N SER A 538 -12.44 12.76 -7.98
CA SER A 538 -13.06 12.18 -9.18
C SER A 538 -12.90 10.66 -9.13
N PRO A 539 -13.99 9.88 -8.98
CA PRO A 539 -13.86 8.45 -8.80
C PRO A 539 -13.49 7.71 -10.09
N SER A 540 -12.84 6.58 -9.87
CA SER A 540 -12.47 5.59 -10.89
C SER A 540 -13.44 4.40 -10.93
N THR A 541 -14.10 4.10 -9.81
CA THR A 541 -15.12 3.05 -9.69
C THR A 541 -16.39 3.57 -9.00
N VAL A 542 -17.50 2.87 -9.18
CA VAL A 542 -18.80 3.14 -8.55
C VAL A 542 -19.44 1.85 -8.05
N LYS A 543 -20.29 1.94 -7.04
CA LYS A 543 -20.96 0.78 -6.46
C LYS A 543 -21.87 0.08 -7.49
N GLU A 544 -21.68 -1.22 -7.64
CA GLU A 544 -22.52 -2.12 -8.45
C GLU A 544 -23.62 -2.73 -7.56
N TYR A 545 -23.25 -3.27 -6.39
CA TYR A 545 -24.15 -3.86 -5.42
C TYR A 545 -23.95 -3.23 -4.03
N ASN A 546 -25.04 -2.84 -3.37
CA ASN A 546 -25.07 -2.43 -1.97
C ASN A 546 -24.80 -3.59 -1.02
N ARG A 547 -25.16 -4.80 -1.45
CA ARG A 547 -24.96 -6.05 -0.72
C ARG A 547 -24.67 -7.17 -1.71
N PHE A 548 -23.60 -7.92 -1.46
CA PHE A 548 -23.20 -9.09 -2.23
C PHE A 548 -22.69 -10.14 -1.25
N ASP A 549 -23.61 -10.91 -0.69
CA ASP A 549 -23.31 -11.91 0.34
C ASP A 549 -23.44 -13.32 -0.25
N THR A 550 -22.49 -14.21 0.04
CA THR A 550 -22.55 -15.63 -0.32
C THR A 550 -22.20 -16.50 0.87
N LYS A 551 -22.86 -17.65 1.02
CA LYS A 551 -22.50 -18.72 1.96
C LYS A 551 -22.45 -20.04 1.21
N ASP A 552 -21.36 -20.78 1.29
CA ASP A 552 -21.17 -22.09 0.65
C ASP A 552 -20.62 -23.08 1.70
N LEU A 553 -21.46 -24.01 2.14
CA LEU A 553 -21.09 -25.13 3.00
C LEU A 553 -21.16 -26.41 2.17
N ARG A 554 -20.07 -27.18 2.13
CA ARG A 554 -20.04 -28.51 1.52
C ARG A 554 -19.53 -29.51 2.52
N VAL A 555 -20.29 -30.55 2.77
CA VAL A 555 -19.96 -31.62 3.72
C VAL A 555 -19.88 -32.93 2.95
N SER A 556 -18.79 -33.68 3.15
CA SER A 556 -18.65 -35.06 2.70
C SER A 556 -18.52 -35.99 3.88
N PHE A 557 -19.37 -37.02 3.93
CA PHE A 557 -19.38 -38.05 4.97
C PHE A 557 -18.42 -39.22 4.66
N GLY A 558 -17.51 -39.04 3.71
CA GLY A 558 -16.45 -39.99 3.36
C GLY A 558 -16.69 -40.73 2.05
N GLU A 559 -15.64 -41.39 1.58
CA GLU A 559 -15.60 -42.21 0.38
C GLU A 559 -15.40 -43.68 0.80
N TYR A 560 -16.34 -44.56 0.44
CA TYR A 560 -16.33 -45.96 0.86
C TYR A 560 -16.41 -46.90 -0.34
N ASN A 561 -15.73 -48.04 -0.26
CA ASN A 561 -15.89 -49.10 -1.26
C ASN A 561 -17.30 -49.67 -1.19
N PHE A 562 -17.99 -49.73 -2.33
CA PHE A 562 -19.37 -50.18 -2.41
C PHE A 562 -19.47 -51.56 -3.09
N TYR A 563 -19.12 -51.66 -4.38
CA TYR A 563 -19.19 -52.91 -5.14
C TYR A 563 -18.21 -52.92 -6.33
N ARG A 564 -17.34 -53.93 -6.40
CA ARG A 564 -16.20 -53.98 -7.35
C ARG A 564 -15.38 -52.70 -7.24
N ASP A 565 -15.18 -52.00 -8.35
CA ASP A 565 -14.40 -50.76 -8.44
C ASP A 565 -15.26 -49.51 -8.13
N TYR A 566 -16.57 -49.68 -7.92
CA TYR A 566 -17.45 -48.58 -7.53
C TYR A 566 -17.31 -48.23 -6.05
N LYS A 567 -17.19 -46.93 -5.81
CA LYS A 567 -17.18 -46.27 -4.51
C LYS A 567 -18.48 -45.49 -4.31
N VAL A 568 -18.81 -45.23 -3.06
CA VAL A 568 -19.93 -44.39 -2.66
C VAL A 568 -19.44 -43.21 -1.84
N LYS A 569 -19.98 -42.03 -2.12
CA LYS A 569 -19.74 -40.79 -1.37
C LYS A 569 -21.07 -40.14 -1.05
N VAL A 570 -21.31 -39.88 0.23
CA VAL A 570 -22.52 -39.19 0.70
C VAL A 570 -22.13 -37.80 1.16
N GLY A 571 -22.98 -36.80 0.95
CA GLY A 571 -22.71 -35.44 1.38
C GLY A 571 -23.95 -34.57 1.52
N TYR A 572 -23.69 -33.36 1.99
CA TYR A 572 -24.68 -32.29 2.15
C TYR A 572 -24.05 -30.96 1.72
N ASP A 573 -24.71 -30.27 0.81
CA ASP A 573 -24.32 -28.94 0.35
C ASP A 573 -25.39 -27.93 0.77
N TYR A 574 -24.96 -26.78 1.29
CA TYR A 574 -25.80 -25.61 1.54
C TYR A 574 -25.19 -24.42 0.82
N TYR A 575 -25.98 -23.74 -0.01
CA TYR A 575 -25.56 -22.53 -0.70
C TYR A 575 -26.61 -21.44 -0.48
N SER A 576 -26.18 -20.24 -0.13
CA SER A 576 -27.04 -19.07 -0.14
C SER A 576 -26.36 -17.86 -0.77
N GLU A 577 -27.12 -17.03 -1.48
CA GLU A 577 -26.63 -15.82 -2.10
C GLU A 577 -27.67 -14.70 -1.96
N ILE A 578 -27.23 -13.54 -1.45
CA ILE A 578 -28.05 -12.33 -1.37
C ILE A 578 -27.36 -11.20 -2.12
N LYS A 579 -28.05 -10.64 -3.11
CA LYS A 579 -27.58 -9.50 -3.92
C LYS A 579 -28.59 -8.36 -3.87
N GLU A 580 -28.13 -7.15 -3.61
CA GLU A 580 -28.92 -5.92 -3.67
C GLU A 580 -28.20 -4.91 -4.58
N LEU A 581 -28.80 -4.59 -5.72
CA LEU A 581 -28.22 -3.70 -6.72
C LEU A 581 -28.20 -2.25 -6.21
N ASP A 582 -27.11 -1.52 -6.47
CA ASP A 582 -27.10 -0.09 -6.22
C ASP A 582 -27.91 0.67 -7.29
N LEU A 583 -28.90 1.43 -6.84
CA LEU A 583 -29.82 2.22 -7.67
C LEU A 583 -29.41 3.70 -7.75
N GLY A 584 -28.15 4.02 -7.44
CA GLY A 584 -27.59 5.36 -7.49
C GLY A 584 -27.68 5.99 -8.89
N ASN A 585 -28.11 7.26 -8.94
CA ASN A 585 -28.17 8.02 -10.18
C ASN A 585 -26.78 8.51 -10.60
N ASP A 586 -26.51 8.44 -11.89
CA ASP A 586 -25.37 9.09 -12.53
C ASP A 586 -25.63 10.61 -12.57
N PRO A 587 -24.83 11.45 -11.87
CA PRO A 587 -25.02 12.89 -11.86
C PRO A 587 -24.91 13.54 -13.24
N LEU A 588 -24.24 12.90 -14.21
CA LEU A 588 -24.13 13.37 -15.60
C LEU A 588 -25.43 13.14 -16.38
N ARG A 589 -26.33 12.30 -15.88
CA ARG A 589 -27.65 12.02 -16.44
C ARG A 589 -28.78 12.83 -15.80
N LEU A 590 -28.42 13.79 -14.96
CA LEU A 590 -29.35 14.67 -14.23
C LEU A 590 -29.14 16.14 -14.62
N THR A 591 -30.22 16.90 -14.66
CA THR A 591 -30.16 18.37 -14.68
C THR A 591 -29.73 18.93 -13.32
N LEU A 592 -29.35 20.21 -13.29
CA LEU A 592 -29.02 20.91 -12.03
C LEU A 592 -30.18 20.83 -11.02
N LYS A 593 -31.43 21.03 -11.46
CA LYS A 593 -32.62 20.95 -10.59
C LYS A 593 -32.82 19.54 -10.03
N GLU A 594 -32.59 18.51 -10.83
CA GLU A 594 -32.67 17.12 -10.37
C GLU A 594 -31.60 16.83 -9.31
N ARG A 595 -30.36 17.31 -9.52
CA ARG A 595 -29.29 17.18 -8.51
C ARG A 595 -29.61 17.94 -7.22
N GLU A 596 -30.17 19.15 -7.31
CA GLU A 596 -30.58 19.92 -6.13
C GLU A 596 -31.66 19.21 -5.30
N GLU A 597 -32.65 18.59 -5.94
CA GLU A 597 -33.68 17.82 -5.23
C GLU A 597 -33.12 16.52 -4.64
N GLN A 598 -32.28 15.79 -5.39
CA GLN A 598 -31.59 14.61 -4.86
C GLN A 598 -30.71 14.94 -3.65
N ASN A 599 -29.97 16.06 -3.69
CA ASN A 599 -29.13 16.51 -2.58
C ASN A 599 -29.92 16.91 -1.34
N LYS A 600 -31.20 17.27 -1.47
CA LYS A 600 -32.13 17.50 -0.34
C LYS A 600 -32.77 16.19 0.18
N GLY A 601 -32.52 15.06 -0.47
CA GLY A 601 -33.15 13.78 -0.16
C GLY A 601 -34.58 13.65 -0.70
N ASN A 602 -34.97 14.49 -1.66
CA ASN A 602 -36.30 14.46 -2.27
C ASN A 602 -36.36 13.53 -3.50
N SER A 603 -37.55 13.00 -3.79
CA SER A 603 -37.80 12.21 -5.00
C SER A 603 -37.63 13.06 -6.27
N LEU A 604 -37.07 12.46 -7.33
CA LEU A 604 -36.96 13.10 -8.65
C LEU A 604 -38.32 13.40 -9.28
N GLU A 605 -39.41 12.80 -8.81
CA GLU A 605 -40.79 13.11 -9.24
C GLU A 605 -41.20 14.56 -8.92
N ASN A 606 -40.54 15.20 -7.95
CA ASN A 606 -40.75 16.62 -7.63
C ASN A 606 -40.31 17.56 -8.76
N VAL A 607 -39.44 17.09 -9.67
CA VAL A 607 -39.04 17.85 -10.85
C VAL A 607 -40.00 17.51 -12.00
N PRO A 608 -40.77 18.49 -12.53
CA PRO A 608 -41.69 18.25 -13.64
C PRO A 608 -40.99 17.58 -14.82
N MET A 609 -41.61 16.56 -15.43
CA MET A 609 -41.00 15.75 -16.49
C MET A 609 -40.39 16.56 -17.64
N VAL A 610 -41.01 17.69 -18.00
CA VAL A 610 -40.51 18.62 -19.03
C VAL A 610 -39.14 19.24 -18.71
N ASN A 611 -38.76 19.27 -17.44
CA ASN A 611 -37.50 19.84 -16.93
C ASN A 611 -36.45 18.77 -16.60
N GLN A 612 -36.76 17.48 -16.78
CA GLN A 612 -35.82 16.39 -16.55
C GLN A 612 -34.94 16.17 -17.79
N LEU A 613 -33.68 15.72 -17.59
CA LEU A 613 -32.79 15.45 -18.74
C LEU A 613 -33.29 14.25 -19.54
N ILE A 614 -33.50 13.12 -18.85
CA ILE A 614 -34.12 11.92 -19.40
C ILE A 614 -35.58 11.90 -18.93
N LYS A 615 -36.51 12.10 -19.86
CA LYS A 615 -37.93 12.36 -19.53
C LYS A 615 -38.64 11.07 -19.12
N GLY A 616 -39.20 11.05 -17.90
CA GLY A 616 -40.11 9.99 -17.45
C GLY A 616 -39.51 8.59 -17.33
N ASN A 617 -38.17 8.47 -17.38
CA ASN A 617 -37.46 7.20 -17.31
C ASN A 617 -36.36 7.27 -16.25
N TYR A 618 -36.69 6.84 -15.05
CA TYR A 618 -35.83 6.97 -13.88
C TYR A 618 -34.72 5.91 -13.87
N ARG A 619 -35.03 4.69 -14.29
CA ARG A 619 -34.03 3.61 -14.47
C ARG A 619 -32.87 4.05 -15.38
N SER A 620 -33.16 4.76 -16.48
CA SER A 620 -32.11 5.21 -17.40
C SER A 620 -31.18 6.29 -16.81
N LYS A 621 -31.49 6.86 -15.65
CA LYS A 621 -30.63 7.84 -14.95
C LYS A 621 -29.61 7.16 -14.03
N GLN A 622 -29.71 5.85 -13.82
CA GLN A 622 -28.88 5.09 -12.87
C GLN A 622 -27.56 4.61 -13.48
N TYR A 623 -26.54 4.43 -12.64
CA TYR A 623 -25.29 3.77 -13.03
C TYR A 623 -25.54 2.34 -13.49
N ASN A 624 -26.31 1.56 -12.73
CA ASN A 624 -26.53 0.12 -12.98
C ASN A 624 -27.82 -0.16 -13.76
N ARG A 625 -28.17 0.71 -14.71
CA ARG A 625 -29.43 0.68 -15.47
C ARG A 625 -29.64 -0.57 -16.34
N PHE A 626 -28.59 -1.30 -16.67
CA PHE A 626 -28.65 -2.48 -17.54
C PHE A 626 -28.91 -3.79 -16.79
N GLU A 627 -28.90 -3.78 -15.46
CA GLU A 627 -29.26 -4.93 -14.64
C GLU A 627 -30.78 -4.98 -14.42
N ASP A 628 -31.42 -6.12 -14.70
CA ASP A 628 -32.87 -6.31 -14.52
C ASP A 628 -33.26 -6.83 -13.14
N ILE A 629 -32.37 -7.56 -12.47
CA ILE A 629 -32.59 -8.06 -11.11
C ILE A 629 -32.00 -7.06 -10.13
N ILE A 630 -32.86 -6.43 -9.30
CA ILE A 630 -32.43 -5.44 -8.30
C ILE A 630 -32.24 -6.04 -6.91
N TYR A 631 -32.86 -7.18 -6.66
CA TYR A 631 -32.71 -7.96 -5.43
C TYR A 631 -32.78 -9.44 -5.79
N SER A 632 -31.92 -10.25 -5.17
CA SER A 632 -31.94 -11.70 -5.27
C SER A 632 -31.57 -12.29 -3.92
N ASP A 633 -32.32 -13.27 -3.45
CA ASP A 633 -32.10 -14.04 -2.23
C ASP A 633 -32.39 -15.50 -2.57
N PHE A 634 -31.32 -16.27 -2.72
CA PHE A 634 -31.36 -17.67 -3.10
C PHE A 634 -30.77 -18.52 -1.98
N GLU A 635 -31.46 -19.59 -1.61
CA GLU A 635 -31.01 -20.59 -0.64
C GLU A 635 -31.26 -21.98 -1.22
N GLN A 636 -30.26 -22.86 -1.18
CA GLN A 636 -30.41 -24.26 -1.55
C GLN A 636 -29.76 -25.15 -0.50
N GLN A 637 -30.51 -26.17 -0.07
CA GLN A 637 -30.03 -27.26 0.77
C GLN A 637 -30.11 -28.55 -0.05
N ARG A 638 -29.01 -29.30 -0.16
CA ARG A 638 -28.90 -30.48 -1.04
C ARG A 638 -28.19 -31.62 -0.34
N GLY A 639 -28.91 -32.67 0.04
CA GLY A 639 -28.30 -33.95 0.43
C GLY A 639 -28.07 -34.82 -0.81
N TYR A 640 -26.92 -35.49 -0.92
CA TYR A 640 -26.60 -36.31 -2.08
C TYR A 640 -25.88 -37.62 -1.74
N VAL A 641 -26.02 -38.58 -2.65
CA VAL A 641 -25.31 -39.86 -2.68
C VAL A 641 -24.75 -40.04 -4.10
N ASP A 642 -23.42 -40.04 -4.21
CA ASP A 642 -22.69 -40.33 -5.42
C ASP A 642 -22.20 -41.79 -5.38
N ILE A 643 -22.43 -42.55 -6.45
CA ILE A 643 -21.88 -43.89 -6.68
C ILE A 643 -21.02 -43.81 -7.94
N PHE A 644 -19.71 -44.02 -7.83
CA PHE A 644 -18.79 -43.73 -8.92
C PHE A 644 -17.61 -44.70 -8.99
N ASP A 645 -17.08 -44.92 -10.19
CA ASP A 645 -15.77 -45.54 -10.45
C ASP A 645 -14.85 -44.51 -11.15
N GLU A 646 -13.75 -44.95 -11.77
CA GLU A 646 -12.84 -44.05 -12.50
C GLU A 646 -13.48 -43.42 -13.75
N THR A 647 -14.52 -44.03 -14.32
CA THR A 647 -15.12 -43.67 -15.62
C THR A 647 -16.55 -43.17 -15.54
N THR A 648 -17.33 -43.58 -14.52
CA THR A 648 -18.77 -43.41 -14.46
C THR A 648 -19.19 -42.96 -13.06
N LYS A 649 -20.13 -42.01 -12.97
CA LYS A 649 -20.70 -41.49 -11.73
C LYS A 649 -22.22 -41.40 -11.82
N PHE A 650 -22.92 -41.92 -10.81
CA PHE A 650 -24.35 -41.78 -10.60
C PHE A 650 -24.56 -40.92 -9.36
N SER A 651 -25.35 -39.86 -9.43
CA SER A 651 -25.66 -39.02 -8.27
C SER A 651 -27.16 -39.00 -8.01
N PHE A 652 -27.57 -39.26 -6.78
CA PHE A 652 -28.95 -39.11 -6.32
C PHE A 652 -28.97 -38.00 -5.27
N ALA A 653 -29.82 -37.00 -5.42
CA ALA A 653 -29.91 -35.91 -4.47
C ALA A 653 -31.36 -35.53 -4.17
N SER A 654 -31.58 -34.99 -2.98
CA SER A 654 -32.84 -34.34 -2.63
C SER A 654 -32.59 -33.17 -1.70
N GLY A 655 -33.55 -32.26 -1.62
CA GLY A 655 -33.43 -31.12 -0.72
C GLY A 655 -34.44 -30.03 -0.97
N GLN A 656 -34.09 -28.80 -0.57
CA GLN A 656 -34.98 -27.64 -0.59
C GLN A 656 -34.33 -26.48 -1.32
N THR A 657 -35.14 -25.70 -2.05
CA THR A 657 -34.74 -24.44 -2.67
C THR A 657 -35.70 -23.34 -2.24
N LYS A 658 -35.17 -22.19 -1.85
CA LYS A 658 -35.92 -20.94 -1.67
C LYS A 658 -35.31 -19.88 -2.57
N GLU A 659 -36.14 -19.14 -3.27
CA GLU A 659 -35.71 -18.13 -4.23
C GLU A 659 -36.68 -16.95 -4.13
N GLU A 660 -36.16 -15.78 -3.78
CA GLU A 660 -36.83 -14.49 -3.92
C GLU A 660 -36.00 -13.60 -4.83
N PHE A 661 -36.60 -13.04 -5.88
CA PHE A 661 -35.92 -12.05 -6.71
C PHE A 661 -36.89 -10.96 -7.16
N TRP A 662 -36.35 -9.75 -7.33
CA TRP A 662 -37.11 -8.58 -7.76
C TRP A 662 -36.65 -8.18 -9.16
N ASP A 663 -37.54 -8.37 -10.12
CA ASP A 663 -37.31 -8.10 -11.53
C ASP A 663 -37.96 -6.79 -11.94
N ARG A 664 -37.22 -5.94 -12.65
CA ARG A 664 -37.70 -4.67 -13.24
C ARG A 664 -37.66 -4.67 -14.76
N THR A 665 -37.66 -5.85 -15.39
CA THR A 665 -37.78 -6.01 -16.85
C THR A 665 -39.04 -5.26 -17.33
N GLY A 666 -38.87 -4.32 -18.26
CA GLY A 666 -39.97 -3.50 -18.80
C GLY A 666 -40.50 -2.39 -17.86
N ILE A 667 -39.89 -2.19 -16.68
CA ILE A 667 -40.31 -1.19 -15.69
C ILE A 667 -39.26 -0.07 -15.58
N TYR A 668 -39.70 1.18 -15.68
CA TYR A 668 -38.84 2.37 -15.75
C TYR A 668 -39.22 3.48 -14.75
N THR A 669 -40.10 3.19 -13.80
CA THR A 669 -40.51 4.09 -12.71
C THR A 669 -39.47 4.12 -11.57
N VAL A 670 -39.61 5.04 -10.60
CA VAL A 670 -38.63 5.23 -9.50
C VAL A 670 -38.52 3.97 -8.61
N ASP A 671 -39.65 3.43 -8.15
CA ASP A 671 -39.71 2.31 -7.20
C ASP A 671 -40.32 1.03 -7.81
N GLY A 672 -40.38 0.94 -9.15
CA GLY A 672 -41.10 -0.13 -9.82
C GLY A 672 -40.30 -1.42 -9.97
N TYR A 673 -40.81 -2.51 -9.40
CA TYR A 673 -40.30 -3.87 -9.59
C TYR A 673 -41.43 -4.89 -9.39
N ARG A 674 -41.19 -6.13 -9.82
CA ARG A 674 -42.03 -7.29 -9.53
C ARG A 674 -41.26 -8.27 -8.67
N LYS A 675 -41.83 -8.58 -7.51
CA LYS A 675 -41.30 -9.59 -6.61
C LYS A 675 -41.77 -10.97 -7.06
N TYR A 676 -40.86 -11.93 -7.14
CA TYR A 676 -41.12 -13.35 -7.35
C TYR A 676 -40.60 -14.11 -6.13
N VAL A 677 -41.37 -15.08 -5.65
CA VAL A 677 -40.98 -15.95 -4.53
C VAL A 677 -41.35 -17.38 -4.89
N ASN A 678 -40.39 -18.29 -4.80
CA ASN A 678 -40.54 -19.71 -5.05
C ASN A 678 -39.87 -20.50 -3.93
N GLU A 679 -40.60 -21.42 -3.32
CA GLU A 679 -40.04 -22.41 -2.40
C GLU A 679 -40.42 -23.81 -2.91
N SER A 680 -39.44 -24.70 -3.07
CA SER A 680 -39.64 -26.07 -3.56
C SER A 680 -38.85 -27.11 -2.77
N ASP A 681 -39.42 -28.30 -2.64
CA ASP A 681 -38.68 -29.52 -2.37
C ASP A 681 -38.25 -30.14 -3.71
N PHE A 682 -37.04 -30.67 -3.82
CA PHE A 682 -36.54 -31.24 -5.07
C PHE A 682 -35.93 -32.64 -4.91
N TYR A 683 -35.97 -33.39 -6.01
CA TYR A 683 -35.34 -34.69 -6.18
C TYR A 683 -34.57 -34.70 -7.50
N GLU A 684 -33.30 -35.09 -7.48
CA GLU A 684 -32.39 -35.03 -8.61
C GLU A 684 -31.69 -36.38 -8.81
N VAL A 685 -31.59 -36.81 -10.06
CA VAL A 685 -30.81 -37.96 -10.48
C VAL A 685 -29.91 -37.54 -11.63
N THR A 686 -28.61 -37.74 -11.49
CA THR A 686 -27.64 -37.49 -12.56
C THR A 686 -26.79 -38.72 -12.84
N VAL A 687 -26.38 -38.84 -14.09
CA VAL A 687 -25.46 -39.87 -14.58
C VAL A 687 -24.40 -39.19 -15.41
N GLU A 688 -23.16 -39.49 -15.15
CA GLU A 688 -21.99 -38.97 -15.84
C GLU A 688 -21.09 -40.14 -16.24
N ARG A 689 -20.52 -40.08 -17.44
CA ARG A 689 -19.47 -40.98 -17.90
C ARG A 689 -18.38 -40.14 -18.55
N ASN A 690 -17.22 -40.11 -17.91
CA ASN A 690 -16.13 -39.17 -18.22
C ASN A 690 -15.30 -39.60 -19.41
N GLU A 691 -15.21 -40.91 -19.68
CA GLU A 691 -14.32 -41.45 -20.70
C GLU A 691 -14.96 -42.67 -21.37
N ILE A 692 -15.36 -42.49 -22.63
CA ILE A 692 -15.76 -43.56 -23.54
C ILE A 692 -14.79 -43.49 -24.71
N ASP A 693 -13.78 -44.35 -24.72
CA ASP A 693 -12.88 -44.53 -25.85
C ASP A 693 -13.65 -45.07 -27.06
N LEU A 694 -13.65 -44.32 -28.16
CA LEU A 694 -14.26 -44.69 -29.44
C LEU A 694 -13.18 -45.08 -30.47
N ASP A 695 -12.01 -45.53 -30.01
CA ASP A 695 -10.83 -45.85 -30.80
C ASP A 695 -10.44 -44.66 -31.71
N GLY A 696 -10.34 -44.88 -33.02
CA GLY A 696 -10.00 -43.85 -34.01
C GLY A 696 -11.03 -42.72 -34.14
N PHE A 697 -12.16 -42.77 -33.43
CA PHE A 697 -13.15 -41.70 -33.38
C PHE A 697 -13.01 -40.79 -32.15
N GLY A 698 -12.00 -41.00 -31.29
CA GLY A 698 -11.70 -40.14 -30.14
C GLY A 698 -12.40 -40.54 -28.84
N GLU A 699 -12.47 -39.63 -27.88
CA GLU A 699 -13.04 -39.82 -26.54
C GLU A 699 -14.36 -39.08 -26.39
N LEU A 700 -15.35 -39.73 -25.79
CA LEU A 700 -16.67 -39.17 -25.54
C LEU A 700 -16.98 -39.16 -24.03
N ALA A 701 -17.35 -37.99 -23.51
CA ALA A 701 -17.92 -37.84 -22.19
C ALA A 701 -19.41 -37.48 -22.29
N LEU A 702 -20.23 -38.11 -21.46
CA LEU A 702 -21.68 -37.93 -21.44
C LEU A 702 -22.15 -37.58 -20.04
N PHE A 703 -23.06 -36.61 -19.93
CA PHE A 703 -23.77 -36.31 -18.70
C PHE A 703 -25.27 -36.16 -18.98
N GLY A 704 -26.10 -36.75 -18.12
CA GLY A 704 -27.54 -36.59 -18.14
C GLY A 704 -28.06 -36.36 -16.73
N GLY A 705 -28.99 -35.43 -16.56
CA GLY A 705 -29.57 -35.07 -15.28
C GLY A 705 -31.06 -34.82 -15.38
N VAL A 706 -31.81 -35.32 -14.41
CA VAL A 706 -33.24 -35.03 -14.25
C VAL A 706 -33.46 -34.54 -12.83
N ARG A 707 -34.13 -33.39 -12.68
CA ARG A 707 -34.51 -32.82 -11.39
C ARG A 707 -36.00 -32.48 -11.38
N TYR A 708 -36.72 -33.00 -10.40
CA TYR A 708 -38.13 -32.70 -10.15
C TYR A 708 -38.22 -31.76 -8.94
N ASP A 709 -38.88 -30.61 -9.10
CA ASP A 709 -39.14 -29.64 -8.04
C ASP A 709 -40.65 -29.57 -7.78
N GLU A 710 -41.07 -29.82 -6.55
CA GLU A 710 -42.45 -29.66 -6.07
C GLU A 710 -42.54 -28.37 -5.26
N TYR A 711 -43.36 -27.43 -5.70
CA TYR A 711 -43.46 -26.11 -5.06
C TYR A 711 -44.45 -26.14 -3.90
N SER A 712 -44.07 -25.53 -2.78
CA SER A 712 -44.93 -25.41 -1.59
C SER A 712 -45.51 -24.01 -1.43
N LYS A 713 -44.83 -23.00 -1.96
CA LYS A 713 -45.20 -21.58 -1.83
C LYS A 713 -44.81 -20.79 -3.06
N GLY A 714 -45.69 -19.90 -3.49
CA GLY A 714 -45.49 -18.96 -4.59
C GLY A 714 -46.04 -17.57 -4.28
N TYR A 715 -45.52 -16.53 -4.92
CA TYR A 715 -46.08 -15.18 -4.87
C TYR A 715 -46.51 -14.74 -6.26
N ASN A 716 -47.76 -14.29 -6.40
CA ASN A 716 -48.26 -13.70 -7.64
C ASN A 716 -48.04 -12.18 -7.64
N PRO A 717 -47.11 -11.64 -8.45
CA PRO A 717 -46.90 -10.20 -8.57
C PRO A 717 -48.02 -9.46 -9.33
N TYR A 718 -48.96 -10.16 -9.97
CA TYR A 718 -49.97 -9.59 -10.88
C TYR A 718 -51.40 -9.52 -10.29
N SER A 719 -51.57 -9.65 -8.97
CA SER A 719 -52.91 -9.66 -8.33
C SER A 719 -53.55 -8.25 -8.18
N ASN A 720 -54.89 -8.21 -8.08
CA ASN A 720 -55.70 -6.97 -8.04
C ASN A 720 -55.16 -5.92 -7.04
N ASN A 721 -54.87 -4.71 -7.57
CA ASN A 721 -54.34 -3.53 -6.87
C ASN A 721 -52.84 -3.57 -6.50
N GLY A 722 -52.02 -4.42 -7.14
CA GLY A 722 -50.56 -4.39 -6.97
C GLY A 722 -50.08 -4.79 -5.57
N LYS A 723 -50.94 -5.43 -4.78
CA LYS A 723 -50.59 -5.90 -3.43
C LYS A 723 -49.97 -7.30 -3.42
N GLY A 724 -50.07 -8.02 -4.54
CA GLY A 724 -49.68 -9.42 -4.71
C GLY A 724 -50.30 -10.35 -3.67
N ASN A 725 -50.36 -11.64 -3.94
CA ASN A 725 -50.87 -12.62 -2.97
C ASN A 725 -49.94 -13.83 -2.93
N TYR A 726 -49.62 -14.29 -1.72
CA TYR A 726 -49.01 -15.60 -1.54
C TYR A 726 -50.06 -16.68 -1.83
N VAL A 727 -49.64 -17.69 -2.57
CA VAL A 727 -50.46 -18.85 -2.91
C VAL A 727 -49.66 -20.09 -2.52
N SER A 728 -50.36 -21.05 -1.93
CA SER A 728 -49.87 -22.39 -1.61
C SER A 728 -50.65 -23.40 -2.44
N GLY A 729 -49.97 -24.34 -3.08
CA GLY A 729 -50.57 -25.41 -3.88
C GLY A 729 -49.50 -26.37 -4.38
N GLU A 730 -49.91 -27.51 -4.91
CA GLU A 730 -49.04 -28.63 -5.32
C GLU A 730 -48.73 -28.55 -6.82
N ASP A 731 -48.07 -27.48 -7.27
CA ASP A 731 -47.52 -27.39 -8.64
C ASP A 731 -46.06 -27.88 -8.70
N SER A 732 -45.58 -28.29 -9.87
CA SER A 732 -44.25 -28.89 -10.00
C SER A 732 -43.54 -28.55 -11.31
N THR A 733 -42.22 -28.74 -11.34
CA THR A 733 -41.41 -28.69 -12.57
C THR A 733 -40.48 -29.88 -12.69
N LEU A 734 -40.20 -30.27 -13.94
CA LEU A 734 -39.20 -31.26 -14.30
C LEU A 734 -38.12 -30.60 -15.16
N ARG A 735 -36.89 -30.51 -14.64
CA ARG A 735 -35.71 -30.07 -15.38
C ARG A 735 -34.98 -31.28 -15.94
N THR A 736 -34.77 -31.32 -17.25
CA THR A 736 -33.91 -32.28 -17.95
C THR A 736 -32.66 -31.58 -18.46
N GLN A 737 -31.48 -32.17 -18.23
CA GLN A 737 -30.18 -31.70 -18.71
C GLN A 737 -29.45 -32.82 -19.43
N LEU A 738 -28.80 -32.50 -20.55
CA LEU A 738 -27.91 -33.37 -21.29
C LEU A 738 -26.66 -32.59 -21.69
N LYS A 739 -25.48 -33.17 -21.45
CA LYS A 739 -24.20 -32.64 -21.90
C LYS A 739 -23.41 -33.75 -22.58
N LEU A 740 -22.80 -33.43 -23.71
CA LEU A 740 -21.95 -34.33 -24.48
C LEU A 740 -20.66 -33.57 -24.78
N ASN A 741 -19.50 -34.13 -24.41
CA ASN A 741 -18.20 -33.64 -24.84
C ASN A 741 -17.54 -34.70 -25.71
N HIS A 742 -17.05 -34.33 -26.88
CA HIS A 742 -16.37 -35.22 -27.81
C HIS A 742 -15.03 -34.63 -28.18
N THR A 743 -13.96 -35.31 -27.81
CA THR A 743 -12.58 -34.92 -28.14
C THR A 743 -12.03 -35.90 -29.16
N MET A 744 -11.54 -35.42 -30.30
CA MET A 744 -11.05 -36.28 -31.38
C MET A 744 -9.79 -35.70 -32.02
N THR A 745 -8.79 -36.56 -32.23
CA THR A 745 -7.67 -36.24 -33.11
C THR A 745 -8.10 -36.44 -34.56
N LEU A 746 -8.26 -35.34 -35.31
CA LEU A 746 -8.65 -35.37 -36.72
C LEU A 746 -7.50 -35.83 -37.63
N PHE A 747 -6.27 -35.45 -37.28
CA PHE A 747 -5.05 -35.84 -37.98
C PHE A 747 -3.84 -35.66 -37.07
N ASN A 748 -2.88 -36.58 -37.09
CA ASN A 748 -1.58 -36.36 -36.45
C ASN A 748 -0.50 -37.15 -37.22
N ASN A 749 0.56 -36.47 -37.65
CA ASN A 749 1.71 -37.12 -38.28
C ASN A 749 3.03 -36.92 -37.53
N GLU A 750 3.02 -36.31 -36.33
CA GLU A 750 4.21 -35.94 -35.55
C GLU A 750 5.11 -37.14 -35.18
N ASP A 751 4.57 -38.37 -35.22
CA ASP A 751 5.34 -39.59 -34.99
C ASP A 751 5.93 -40.22 -36.27
N ASN A 752 5.63 -39.69 -37.46
CA ASN A 752 6.11 -40.24 -38.73
C ASN A 752 7.52 -39.71 -39.09
N ILE A 753 8.52 -40.58 -39.05
CA ILE A 753 9.95 -40.24 -39.27
C ILE A 753 10.24 -39.72 -40.69
N ASN A 754 9.38 -40.03 -41.68
CA ASN A 754 9.57 -39.64 -43.09
C ASN A 754 8.75 -38.42 -43.52
N ARG A 755 8.17 -37.67 -42.57
CA ARG A 755 7.32 -36.51 -42.88
C ARG A 755 8.16 -35.27 -43.24
N ASN A 756 7.60 -34.43 -44.10
CA ASN A 756 8.23 -33.16 -44.49
C ASN A 756 7.77 -31.96 -43.66
N ILE A 757 6.62 -32.08 -42.97
CA ILE A 757 6.00 -31.04 -42.13
C ILE A 757 5.26 -31.74 -40.98
N ASP A 758 5.41 -31.20 -39.77
CA ASP A 758 4.67 -31.60 -38.56
C ASP A 758 3.26 -30.99 -38.67
N LEU A 759 2.24 -31.84 -38.70
CA LEU A 759 0.84 -31.46 -38.79
C LEU A 759 0.04 -32.29 -37.79
N SER A 760 -0.59 -31.62 -36.84
CA SER A 760 -1.58 -32.20 -35.95
C SER A 760 -2.83 -31.34 -35.91
N MET A 761 -3.99 -31.98 -35.79
CA MET A 761 -5.29 -31.35 -35.76
C MET A 761 -6.20 -32.10 -34.81
N ALA A 762 -6.80 -31.39 -33.86
CA ALA A 762 -7.74 -31.93 -32.90
C ALA A 762 -9.01 -31.08 -32.84
N ASN A 763 -10.10 -31.71 -32.43
CA ASN A 763 -11.40 -31.09 -32.23
C ASN A 763 -11.93 -31.45 -30.84
N ASP A 764 -12.51 -30.48 -30.16
CA ASP A 764 -13.19 -30.62 -28.87
C ASP A 764 -14.57 -29.94 -28.96
N LEU A 765 -15.60 -30.77 -29.09
CA LEU A 765 -17.00 -30.37 -29.23
C LEU A 765 -17.78 -30.65 -27.95
N THR A 766 -18.36 -29.61 -27.36
CA THR A 766 -19.31 -29.70 -26.25
C THR A 766 -20.71 -29.28 -26.69
N LEU A 767 -21.69 -30.14 -26.50
CA LEU A 767 -23.11 -29.87 -26.68
C LEU A 767 -23.79 -29.86 -25.31
N PHE A 768 -24.60 -28.84 -25.02
CA PHE A 768 -25.39 -28.75 -23.80
C PHE A 768 -26.84 -28.41 -24.11
N TYR A 769 -27.76 -29.16 -23.48
CA TYR A 769 -29.19 -29.01 -23.60
C TYR A 769 -29.83 -29.00 -22.21
N GLN A 770 -30.73 -28.06 -21.96
CA GLN A 770 -31.55 -27.99 -20.75
C GLN A 770 -32.99 -27.63 -21.11
N LYS A 771 -33.95 -28.32 -20.49
CA LYS A 771 -35.38 -28.03 -20.64
C LYS A 771 -36.10 -28.13 -19.31
N TYR A 772 -37.05 -27.23 -19.07
CA TYR A 772 -38.03 -27.28 -18.00
C TYR A 772 -39.40 -27.64 -18.57
N ASP A 773 -40.11 -28.54 -17.90
CA ASP A 773 -41.51 -28.87 -18.13
C ASP A 773 -42.28 -28.54 -16.84
N TYR A 774 -43.45 -27.88 -16.96
CA TYR A 774 -44.27 -27.47 -15.81
C TYR A 774 -45.57 -28.27 -15.72
N ASP A 775 -45.96 -28.64 -14.51
CA ASP A 775 -47.29 -29.16 -14.20
C ASP A 775 -47.96 -28.22 -13.18
N SER A 776 -49.07 -27.61 -13.60
CA SER A 776 -49.82 -26.65 -12.80
C SER A 776 -50.48 -27.29 -11.57
N GLY A 777 -50.70 -28.62 -11.55
CA GLY A 777 -51.33 -29.29 -10.43
C GLY A 777 -52.64 -28.62 -9.97
N SER A 778 -52.75 -28.33 -8.67
CA SER A 778 -53.92 -27.70 -8.02
C SER A 778 -53.79 -26.19 -7.78
N ILE A 779 -52.68 -25.55 -8.21
CA ILE A 779 -52.41 -24.13 -7.95
C ILE A 779 -53.43 -23.24 -8.69
N ASN A 780 -53.91 -22.19 -8.02
CA ASN A 780 -54.71 -21.14 -8.66
C ASN A 780 -54.25 -19.77 -8.17
N PHE A 781 -53.51 -19.05 -9.04
CA PHE A 781 -53.05 -17.70 -8.76
C PHE A 781 -54.15 -16.61 -8.89
N GLY A 782 -55.40 -17.01 -9.14
CA GLY A 782 -56.59 -16.15 -9.26
C GLY A 782 -56.84 -15.64 -10.68
N ASN A 783 -57.88 -14.82 -10.86
CA ASN A 783 -58.11 -14.10 -12.12
C ASN A 783 -57.01 -13.04 -12.28
N GLU A 784 -56.04 -13.33 -13.14
CA GLU A 784 -54.91 -12.47 -13.47
C GLU A 784 -55.38 -11.16 -14.12
N ILE A 785 -54.83 -10.00 -13.71
CA ILE A 785 -55.10 -8.73 -14.40
C ILE A 785 -54.37 -8.67 -15.76
N ASP A 786 -53.26 -9.42 -15.90
CA ASP A 786 -52.39 -9.43 -17.07
C ASP A 786 -52.36 -10.78 -17.84
N GLY A 787 -53.13 -11.80 -17.48
CA GLY A 787 -53.19 -13.05 -18.26
C GLY A 787 -51.84 -13.76 -18.46
N ARG A 788 -50.94 -13.70 -17.47
CA ARG A 788 -49.65 -14.43 -17.41
C ARG A 788 -49.84 -15.69 -16.57
N SER A 789 -49.68 -16.86 -17.18
CA SER A 789 -49.91 -18.15 -16.55
C SER A 789 -49.09 -18.39 -15.27
N ALA A 790 -49.59 -19.28 -14.42
CA ALA A 790 -48.85 -19.83 -13.27
C ALA A 790 -47.43 -20.28 -13.66
N GLU A 791 -47.32 -20.97 -14.80
CA GLU A 791 -46.06 -21.44 -15.39
C GLU A 791 -45.06 -20.30 -15.61
N TYR A 792 -45.50 -19.17 -16.20
CA TYR A 792 -44.65 -18.01 -16.43
C TYR A 792 -44.13 -17.40 -15.13
N ILE A 793 -44.98 -17.33 -14.11
CA ILE A 793 -44.59 -16.78 -12.80
C ILE A 793 -43.52 -17.67 -12.14
N ARG A 794 -43.71 -18.99 -12.16
CA ARG A 794 -42.75 -19.95 -11.57
C ARG A 794 -41.40 -19.97 -12.29
N LEU A 795 -41.43 -19.95 -13.62
CA LEU A 795 -40.25 -20.16 -14.45
C LEU A 795 -39.58 -18.86 -14.93
N LYS A 796 -39.97 -17.69 -14.40
CA LYS A 796 -39.49 -16.38 -14.85
C LYS A 796 -37.95 -16.22 -14.81
N ASN A 797 -37.27 -16.82 -13.83
CA ASN A 797 -35.81 -16.80 -13.68
C ASN A 797 -35.14 -18.13 -14.12
N LYS A 798 -35.83 -18.94 -14.94
CA LYS A 798 -35.32 -20.22 -15.47
C LYS A 798 -35.27 -20.16 -16.99
N ASP A 799 -34.35 -20.91 -17.59
CA ASP A 799 -34.15 -20.94 -19.05
C ASP A 799 -34.11 -22.37 -19.59
N ASN A 800 -34.77 -22.57 -20.74
CA ASN A 800 -34.44 -23.67 -21.67
C ASN A 800 -33.17 -23.27 -22.44
N ILE A 801 -32.11 -24.08 -22.35
CA ILE A 801 -30.78 -23.73 -22.88
C ILE A 801 -30.39 -24.72 -23.98
N TYR A 802 -29.87 -24.17 -25.08
CA TYR A 802 -29.21 -24.91 -26.15
C TYR A 802 -27.84 -24.26 -26.36
N GLN A 803 -26.77 -25.00 -26.12
CA GLN A 803 -25.41 -24.48 -26.25
C GLN A 803 -24.52 -25.45 -27.02
N VAL A 804 -23.70 -24.88 -27.91
CA VAL A 804 -22.67 -25.58 -28.69
C VAL A 804 -21.37 -24.82 -28.48
N VAL A 805 -20.37 -25.50 -27.93
CA VAL A 805 -18.99 -25.00 -27.84
C VAL A 805 -18.13 -25.92 -28.68
N ASP A 806 -17.35 -25.38 -29.60
CA ASP A 806 -16.47 -26.17 -30.45
C ASP A 806 -15.11 -25.50 -30.52
N THR A 807 -14.05 -26.27 -30.23
CA THR A 807 -12.67 -25.83 -30.35
C THR A 807 -11.91 -26.71 -31.32
N VAL A 808 -11.31 -26.10 -32.34
CA VAL A 808 -10.44 -26.77 -33.30
C VAL A 808 -9.03 -26.24 -33.12
N SER A 809 -8.09 -27.12 -32.77
CA SER A 809 -6.67 -26.81 -32.72
C SER A 809 -5.96 -27.44 -33.92
N THR A 810 -5.10 -26.69 -34.59
CA THR A 810 -4.30 -27.15 -35.73
C THR A 810 -2.87 -26.65 -35.57
N THR A 811 -1.92 -27.56 -35.47
CA THR A 811 -0.49 -27.27 -35.41
C THR A 811 0.14 -27.58 -36.77
N ILE A 812 0.84 -26.62 -37.36
CA ILE A 812 1.63 -26.78 -38.59
C ILE A 812 3.05 -26.30 -38.31
N GLY A 813 4.00 -27.22 -38.19
CA GLY A 813 5.36 -26.93 -37.80
C GLY A 813 5.42 -26.26 -36.41
N ASN A 814 5.82 -25.00 -36.37
CA ASN A 814 5.96 -24.16 -35.18
C ASN A 814 4.73 -23.25 -34.91
N THR A 815 3.68 -23.39 -35.71
CA THR A 815 2.49 -22.54 -35.66
C THR A 815 1.30 -23.32 -35.13
N GLU A 816 0.75 -22.91 -33.99
CA GLU A 816 -0.49 -23.42 -33.40
C GLU A 816 -1.63 -22.45 -33.73
N THR A 817 -2.69 -22.93 -34.39
CA THR A 817 -3.93 -22.18 -34.62
C THR A 817 -5.04 -22.79 -33.77
N ILE A 818 -5.73 -21.97 -32.99
CA ILE A 818 -6.86 -22.40 -32.14
C ILE A 818 -8.07 -21.55 -32.52
N TYR A 819 -9.14 -22.18 -32.98
CA TYR A 819 -10.42 -21.54 -33.22
C TYR A 819 -11.45 -22.08 -32.23
N THR A 820 -12.13 -21.21 -31.50
CA THR A 820 -13.20 -21.57 -30.57
C THR A 820 -14.47 -20.79 -30.93
N ILE A 821 -15.60 -21.49 -31.02
CA ILE A 821 -16.94 -20.91 -31.12
C ILE A 821 -17.79 -21.41 -29.96
N ASP A 822 -18.49 -20.50 -29.27
CA ASP A 822 -19.47 -20.79 -28.23
C ASP A 822 -20.77 -20.06 -28.59
N TYR A 823 -21.81 -20.83 -28.91
CA TYR A 823 -23.14 -20.32 -29.19
C TYR A 823 -24.12 -20.86 -28.16
N LYS A 824 -24.80 -19.95 -27.44
CA LYS A 824 -25.81 -20.26 -26.43
C LYS A 824 -27.12 -19.53 -26.74
N ARG A 825 -28.20 -20.30 -26.83
CA ARG A 825 -29.58 -19.81 -26.94
C ARG A 825 -30.34 -20.17 -25.66
N ALA A 826 -30.99 -19.17 -25.05
CA ALA A 826 -31.78 -19.31 -23.85
C ALA A 826 -33.21 -18.79 -24.09
N GLU A 827 -34.19 -19.62 -23.78
CA GLU A 827 -35.62 -19.36 -23.98
C GLU A 827 -36.38 -19.47 -22.67
N ASN A 828 -37.41 -18.62 -22.50
CA ASN A 828 -38.37 -18.72 -21.42
C ASN A 828 -39.12 -20.06 -21.55
N PRO A 829 -39.11 -20.93 -20.51
CA PRO A 829 -39.77 -22.22 -20.59
C PRO A 829 -41.28 -22.16 -20.81
N ALA A 830 -41.95 -21.13 -20.28
CA ALA A 830 -43.40 -20.99 -20.32
C ALA A 830 -43.91 -20.46 -21.67
N THR A 831 -43.16 -19.55 -22.31
CA THR A 831 -43.59 -18.88 -23.55
C THR A 831 -42.82 -19.32 -24.78
N ASN A 832 -41.70 -20.03 -24.63
CA ASN A 832 -40.71 -20.33 -25.67
C ASN A 832 -40.13 -19.08 -26.37
N GLU A 833 -40.29 -17.91 -25.76
CA GLU A 833 -39.70 -16.67 -26.25
C GLU A 833 -38.22 -16.60 -25.85
N LEU A 834 -37.40 -15.93 -26.67
CA LEU A 834 -35.99 -15.76 -26.32
C LEU A 834 -35.88 -14.89 -25.06
N ASN A 835 -35.01 -15.32 -24.14
CA ASN A 835 -34.51 -14.51 -23.04
C ASN A 835 -33.11 -13.96 -23.39
N ASN A 836 -32.23 -14.82 -23.92
CA ASN A 836 -30.87 -14.46 -24.30
C ASN A 836 -30.35 -15.26 -25.52
N GLU A 837 -29.57 -14.62 -26.39
CA GLU A 837 -28.76 -15.24 -27.43
C GLU A 837 -27.30 -14.73 -27.32
N VAL A 838 -26.37 -15.63 -27.01
CA VAL A 838 -24.94 -15.34 -26.83
C VAL A 838 -24.11 -16.06 -27.89
N ILE A 839 -23.17 -15.35 -28.49
CA ILE A 839 -22.15 -15.93 -29.35
C ILE A 839 -20.77 -15.38 -28.95
N LYS A 840 -19.79 -16.26 -28.80
CA LYS A 840 -18.38 -15.91 -28.59
C LYS A 840 -17.53 -16.67 -29.60
N ASN A 841 -16.60 -15.97 -30.24
CA ASN A 841 -15.65 -16.52 -31.19
C ASN A 841 -14.26 -16.03 -30.82
N ASN A 842 -13.31 -16.95 -30.73
CA ASN A 842 -11.89 -16.64 -30.55
C ASN A 842 -11.09 -17.34 -31.63
N LEU A 843 -10.07 -16.67 -32.16
CA LEU A 843 -9.13 -17.21 -33.12
C LEU A 843 -7.72 -16.77 -32.70
N ASP A 844 -6.91 -17.72 -32.27
CA ASP A 844 -5.55 -17.52 -31.82
C ASP A 844 -4.56 -18.18 -32.78
N PHE A 845 -3.52 -17.45 -33.15
CA PHE A 845 -2.34 -17.97 -33.82
C PHE A 845 -1.15 -17.78 -32.89
N LYS A 846 -0.45 -18.86 -32.54
CA LYS A 846 0.83 -18.80 -31.81
C LYS A 846 1.93 -19.31 -32.73
N ILE A 847 2.97 -18.51 -32.95
CA ILE A 847 4.07 -18.82 -33.88
C ILE A 847 5.38 -18.74 -33.10
N ASP A 848 6.17 -19.81 -33.09
CA ASP A 848 7.49 -19.84 -32.44
C ASP A 848 7.51 -19.55 -30.92
N GLY A 849 6.37 -19.63 -30.23
CA GLY A 849 6.24 -19.30 -28.79
C GLY A 849 6.29 -17.80 -28.47
N ASP A 850 6.97 -17.00 -29.28
CA ASP A 850 7.24 -15.57 -29.03
C ASP A 850 6.41 -14.62 -29.92
N LYS A 851 5.56 -15.13 -30.82
CA LYS A 851 4.67 -14.32 -31.67
C LYS A 851 3.24 -14.81 -31.56
N SER A 852 2.28 -13.89 -31.48
CA SER A 852 0.87 -14.26 -31.42
C SER A 852 -0.05 -13.26 -32.09
N LEU A 853 -1.17 -13.76 -32.61
CA LEU A 853 -2.27 -12.97 -33.14
C LEU A 853 -3.57 -13.56 -32.62
N SER A 854 -4.32 -12.77 -31.86
CA SER A 854 -5.58 -13.17 -31.24
C SER A 854 -6.70 -12.27 -31.73
N PHE A 855 -7.78 -12.86 -32.25
CA PHE A 855 -9.02 -12.17 -32.56
C PHE A 855 -10.11 -12.67 -31.65
N ASN A 856 -10.92 -11.75 -31.10
CA ASN A 856 -12.09 -12.11 -30.32
C ASN A 856 -13.32 -11.37 -30.84
N TYR A 857 -14.48 -12.04 -30.81
CA TYR A 857 -15.78 -11.46 -31.08
C TYR A 857 -16.83 -12.09 -30.17
N GLY A 858 -17.42 -11.27 -29.30
CA GLY A 858 -18.53 -11.62 -28.43
C GLY A 858 -19.76 -10.77 -28.72
N GLN A 859 -20.93 -11.39 -28.60
CA GLN A 859 -22.21 -10.70 -28.64
C GLN A 859 -23.21 -11.40 -27.71
N ASP A 860 -23.87 -10.64 -26.84
CA ASP A 860 -24.98 -11.09 -25.99
C ASP A 860 -26.21 -10.21 -26.31
N ARG A 861 -27.33 -10.84 -26.67
CA ARG A 861 -28.60 -10.18 -26.95
C ARG A 861 -29.63 -10.58 -25.90
N LYS A 862 -30.21 -9.60 -25.21
CA LYS A 862 -31.33 -9.80 -24.28
C LYS A 862 -32.65 -9.41 -24.91
N TYR A 863 -33.68 -10.18 -24.58
CA TYR A 863 -35.01 -10.08 -25.16
C TYR A 863 -36.09 -9.94 -24.08
N THR A 864 -37.17 -9.24 -24.42
CA THR A 864 -38.32 -9.05 -23.55
C THR A 864 -39.60 -9.01 -24.38
N ASP A 865 -40.69 -9.45 -23.78
CA ASP A 865 -42.05 -9.46 -24.31
C ASP A 865 -42.98 -8.51 -23.54
N GLU A 866 -42.43 -7.67 -22.64
CA GLU A 866 -43.16 -6.69 -21.81
C GLU A 866 -43.59 -5.43 -22.61
N THR A 867 -43.99 -5.62 -23.87
CA THR A 867 -44.43 -4.59 -24.82
C THR A 867 -45.95 -4.62 -25.03
N LEU A 868 -46.53 -3.54 -25.56
CA LEU A 868 -47.97 -3.41 -25.87
C LEU A 868 -48.53 -4.57 -26.71
N ASN A 869 -47.73 -5.08 -27.65
CA ASN A 869 -48.12 -6.19 -28.55
C ASN A 869 -47.68 -7.57 -28.04
N ARG A 870 -46.94 -7.65 -26.93
CA ARG A 870 -46.26 -8.86 -26.45
C ARG A 870 -45.39 -9.55 -27.51
N GLU A 871 -44.74 -8.77 -28.36
CA GLU A 871 -43.78 -9.30 -29.32
C GLU A 871 -42.43 -9.49 -28.62
N ASN A 872 -41.82 -10.67 -28.75
CA ASN A 872 -40.48 -10.96 -28.24
C ASN A 872 -39.44 -10.10 -28.98
N TYR A 873 -38.90 -9.10 -28.29
CA TYR A 873 -38.07 -8.06 -28.89
C TYR A 873 -36.74 -7.88 -28.15
N ASN A 874 -35.67 -7.69 -28.92
CA ASN A 874 -34.34 -7.40 -28.39
C ASN A 874 -34.27 -5.95 -27.89
N TYR A 875 -34.21 -5.78 -26.56
CA TYR A 875 -34.12 -4.48 -25.90
C TYR A 875 -32.68 -4.09 -25.53
N TYR A 876 -31.76 -5.06 -25.51
CA TYR A 876 -30.39 -4.82 -25.09
C TYR A 876 -29.41 -5.77 -25.81
N THR A 877 -28.30 -5.22 -26.31
CA THR A 877 -27.24 -6.02 -26.94
C THR A 877 -25.87 -5.51 -26.50
N PHE A 878 -25.09 -6.40 -25.88
CA PHE A 878 -23.66 -6.22 -25.62
C PHE A 878 -22.85 -6.78 -26.79
N ARG A 879 -21.77 -6.10 -27.16
CA ARG A 879 -20.79 -6.55 -28.15
C ARG A 879 -19.39 -6.19 -27.70
N ASP A 880 -18.51 -7.16 -27.73
CA ASP A 880 -17.08 -6.97 -27.54
C ASP A 880 -16.35 -7.59 -28.72
N TYR A 881 -15.31 -6.94 -29.23
CA TYR A 881 -14.44 -7.55 -30.20
C TYR A 881 -13.09 -6.86 -30.21
N GLY A 882 -12.06 -7.58 -30.63
CA GLY A 882 -10.72 -7.03 -30.59
C GLY A 882 -9.74 -7.85 -31.41
N VAL A 883 -8.56 -7.27 -31.54
CA VAL A 883 -7.38 -7.94 -32.08
C VAL A 883 -6.19 -7.58 -31.22
N THR A 884 -5.40 -8.58 -30.83
CA THR A 884 -4.10 -8.39 -30.19
C THR A 884 -3.04 -9.06 -31.05
N TYR A 885 -2.00 -8.32 -31.41
CA TYR A 885 -0.90 -8.81 -32.21
C TYR A 885 0.42 -8.56 -31.45
N TYR A 886 1.19 -9.63 -31.25
CA TYR A 886 2.48 -9.61 -30.61
C TYR A 886 3.56 -10.09 -31.59
N LEU A 887 4.59 -9.28 -31.78
CA LEU A 887 5.72 -9.55 -32.67
C LEU A 887 7.01 -8.97 -32.09
N ASP A 888 7.95 -9.80 -31.66
CA ASP A 888 9.33 -9.41 -31.34
C ASP A 888 9.43 -8.16 -30.42
N GLY A 889 8.66 -8.14 -29.33
CA GLY A 889 8.61 -7.02 -28.37
C GLY A 889 7.61 -5.91 -28.73
N HIS A 890 6.99 -5.94 -29.90
CA HIS A 890 5.87 -5.08 -30.28
C HIS A 890 4.54 -5.72 -29.88
N LYS A 891 3.65 -4.95 -29.26
CA LYS A 891 2.26 -5.34 -28.97
C LYS A 891 1.33 -4.28 -29.52
N LEU A 892 0.51 -4.65 -30.50
CA LEU A 892 -0.59 -3.84 -31.03
C LEU A 892 -1.89 -4.44 -30.52
N ALA A 893 -2.75 -3.64 -29.91
CA ALA A 893 -4.07 -4.10 -29.50
C ALA A 893 -5.15 -3.09 -29.85
N TYR A 894 -6.27 -3.61 -30.37
CA TYR A 894 -7.52 -2.90 -30.53
C TYR A 894 -8.60 -3.65 -29.78
N GLN A 895 -9.39 -2.92 -28.99
CA GLN A 895 -10.55 -3.45 -28.29
C GLN A 895 -11.76 -2.54 -28.49
N HIS A 896 -12.89 -3.15 -28.80
CA HIS A 896 -14.20 -2.55 -28.86
C HIS A 896 -15.08 -3.13 -27.78
N ASN A 897 -15.77 -2.28 -27.04
CA ASN A 897 -16.90 -2.66 -26.18
C ASN A 897 -18.10 -1.79 -26.55
N GLY A 898 -19.28 -2.38 -26.70
CA GLY A 898 -20.46 -1.68 -27.18
C GLY A 898 -21.75 -2.18 -26.56
N ILE A 899 -22.59 -1.25 -26.16
CA ILE A 899 -23.94 -1.51 -25.66
C ILE A 899 -24.95 -0.81 -26.57
N ASN A 900 -25.97 -1.54 -27.01
CA ASN A 900 -27.15 -0.98 -27.66
C ASN A 900 -28.36 -1.28 -26.81
N SER A 901 -29.02 -0.26 -26.28
CA SER A 901 -30.31 -0.43 -25.63
C SER A 901 -31.43 0.23 -26.44
N LYS A 902 -32.61 -0.34 -26.34
CA LYS A 902 -33.83 0.14 -26.97
C LYS A 902 -34.93 0.06 -25.92
N ILE A 903 -35.84 1.02 -25.97
CA ILE A 903 -37.07 1.08 -25.18
C ILE A 903 -38.15 1.40 -26.19
N PHE A 904 -39.10 0.49 -26.40
CA PHE A 904 -40.04 0.63 -27.49
C PHE A 904 -41.39 -0.02 -27.16
N ASN A 905 -42.44 0.79 -27.24
CA ASN A 905 -43.83 0.38 -27.01
C ASN A 905 -44.00 -0.42 -25.71
N ILE A 906 -43.37 0.04 -24.63
CA ILE A 906 -43.51 -0.56 -23.31
C ILE A 906 -44.96 -0.39 -22.85
N ASP A 907 -45.57 -1.45 -22.32
CA ASP A 907 -46.97 -1.42 -21.89
C ASP A 907 -47.13 -0.53 -20.63
N PRO A 908 -47.97 0.52 -20.66
CA PRO A 908 -48.19 1.41 -19.52
C PRO A 908 -48.70 0.70 -18.26
N LYS A 909 -49.35 -0.47 -18.39
CA LYS A 909 -49.83 -1.22 -17.23
C LYS A 909 -48.70 -1.67 -16.30
N TYR A 910 -47.47 -1.78 -16.83
CA TYR A 910 -46.28 -2.14 -16.07
C TYR A 910 -45.57 -0.94 -15.42
N ASN A 911 -45.98 0.28 -15.75
CA ASN A 911 -45.33 1.51 -15.34
C ASN A 911 -46.30 2.43 -14.58
N ASN A 912 -47.16 1.87 -13.72
CA ASN A 912 -48.17 2.61 -12.95
C ASN A 912 -49.11 3.48 -13.83
N GLY A 913 -49.41 3.02 -15.04
CA GLY A 913 -50.23 3.76 -16.02
C GLY A 913 -49.46 4.87 -16.76
N LEU A 914 -48.17 5.05 -16.49
CA LEU A 914 -47.32 6.02 -17.19
C LEU A 914 -46.90 5.46 -18.56
N SER A 915 -47.05 6.28 -19.60
CA SER A 915 -46.49 5.98 -20.91
C SER A 915 -45.00 6.33 -20.91
N ILE A 916 -44.14 5.32 -21.11
CA ILE A 916 -42.69 5.50 -21.18
C ILE A 916 -42.29 5.87 -22.60
N ASP A 917 -41.48 6.93 -22.74
CA ASP A 917 -41.02 7.38 -24.04
C ASP A 917 -40.16 6.34 -24.76
N ASN A 918 -40.45 6.13 -26.05
CA ASN A 918 -39.63 5.29 -26.91
C ASN A 918 -38.24 5.92 -27.05
N ALA A 919 -37.19 5.14 -26.76
CA ALA A 919 -35.81 5.61 -26.79
C ALA A 919 -34.85 4.57 -27.38
N LYS A 920 -33.71 5.04 -27.90
CA LYS A 920 -32.55 4.18 -28.23
C LYS A 920 -31.28 4.81 -27.69
N GLU A 921 -30.44 3.98 -27.08
CA GLU A 921 -29.14 4.35 -26.56
C GLU A 921 -28.05 3.53 -27.25
N LYS A 922 -26.94 4.17 -27.59
CA LYS A 922 -25.78 3.52 -28.17
C LYS A 922 -24.54 3.99 -27.42
N ILE A 923 -23.92 3.05 -26.72
CA ILE A 923 -22.66 3.26 -25.99
C ILE A 923 -21.56 2.51 -26.72
N ARG A 924 -20.40 3.14 -26.89
CA ARG A 924 -19.22 2.56 -27.56
C ARG A 924 -17.95 2.97 -26.84
N LEU A 925 -17.04 2.03 -26.67
CA LEU A 925 -15.67 2.26 -26.23
C LEU A 925 -14.74 1.60 -27.23
N ASN A 926 -13.87 2.39 -27.83
CA ASN A 926 -12.79 1.89 -28.67
C ASN A 926 -11.46 2.24 -27.99
N THR A 927 -10.62 1.25 -27.78
CA THR A 927 -9.28 1.42 -27.23
C THR A 927 -8.27 0.86 -28.23
N TYR A 928 -7.28 1.67 -28.56
CA TYR A 928 -6.14 1.31 -29.38
C TYR A 928 -4.92 1.47 -28.50
N SER A 929 -4.03 0.48 -28.51
CA SER A 929 -2.76 0.57 -27.81
C SER A 929 -1.65 -0.02 -28.65
N TYR A 930 -0.50 0.62 -28.56
CA TYR A 930 0.75 0.15 -29.11
C TYR A 930 1.79 0.20 -28.01
N GLU A 931 2.46 -0.91 -27.78
CA GLU A 931 3.57 -1.02 -26.87
C GLU A 931 4.77 -1.58 -27.61
N TYR A 932 5.94 -1.01 -27.38
CA TYR A 932 7.20 -1.51 -27.91
C TYR A 932 8.22 -1.63 -26.80
N ILE A 933 8.64 -2.86 -26.54
CA ILE A 933 9.68 -3.21 -25.59
C ILE A 933 10.97 -3.45 -26.39
N PHE A 934 12.04 -2.73 -26.05
CA PHE A 934 13.33 -2.87 -26.69
C PHE A 934 14.46 -2.74 -25.67
N GLY A 935 15.12 -3.86 -25.38
CA GLY A 935 16.04 -3.94 -24.24
C GLY A 935 15.29 -3.65 -22.94
N ASP A 936 15.80 -2.72 -22.15
CA ASP A 936 15.17 -2.29 -20.90
C ASP A 936 14.14 -1.15 -21.10
N ASN A 937 13.90 -0.72 -22.34
CA ASN A 937 13.07 0.44 -22.65
C ASN A 937 11.67 0.02 -23.10
N LYS A 938 10.68 0.87 -22.80
CA LYS A 938 9.28 0.66 -23.14
C LYS A 938 8.63 1.94 -23.65
N LEU A 939 8.18 1.93 -24.89
CA LEU A 939 7.35 3.00 -25.48
C LEU A 939 5.89 2.53 -25.50
N GLY A 940 4.97 3.35 -25.01
CA GLY A 940 3.53 3.12 -25.05
C GLY A 940 2.80 4.27 -25.75
N LEU A 941 1.90 3.94 -26.65
CA LEU A 941 0.92 4.86 -27.23
C LEU A 941 -0.46 4.28 -26.99
N ASP A 942 -1.39 5.09 -26.49
CA ASP A 942 -2.77 4.67 -26.28
C ASP A 942 -3.75 5.74 -26.75
N PHE A 943 -4.86 5.29 -27.33
CA PHE A 943 -5.98 6.13 -27.69
C PHE A 943 -7.27 5.42 -27.28
N SER A 944 -8.10 6.10 -26.50
CA SER A 944 -9.42 5.61 -26.12
C SER A 944 -10.50 6.61 -26.46
N GLU A 945 -11.61 6.15 -27.04
CA GLU A 945 -12.80 6.95 -27.30
C GLU A 945 -14.04 6.28 -26.71
N GLY A 946 -14.65 6.94 -25.74
CA GLY A 946 -15.94 6.58 -25.15
C GLY A 946 -17.05 7.45 -25.71
N ARG A 947 -18.15 6.84 -26.18
CA ARG A 947 -19.34 7.54 -26.64
C ARG A 947 -20.58 7.01 -25.97
N ASP A 948 -21.52 7.90 -25.67
CA ASP A 948 -22.86 7.56 -25.22
C ASP A 948 -23.88 8.49 -25.86
N SER A 949 -24.77 7.94 -26.67
CA SER A 949 -25.77 8.70 -27.41
C SER A 949 -27.15 8.11 -27.20
N ARG A 950 -28.04 8.90 -26.58
CA ARG A 950 -29.45 8.56 -26.35
C ARG A 950 -30.38 9.47 -27.14
N LYS A 951 -31.32 8.88 -27.89
CA LYS A 951 -32.37 9.60 -28.62
C LYS A 951 -33.75 9.17 -28.17
N ASN A 952 -34.59 10.14 -27.83
CA ASN A 952 -36.02 10.00 -27.59
C ASN A 952 -36.77 10.11 -28.93
N TYR A 953 -37.63 9.14 -29.22
CA TYR A 953 -38.38 9.02 -30.46
C TYR A 953 -39.82 9.55 -30.35
N ILE A 954 -40.25 9.99 -29.17
CA ILE A 954 -41.51 10.70 -28.98
C ILE A 954 -41.28 12.21 -29.16
N THR A 955 -40.27 12.76 -28.49
CA THR A 955 -39.89 14.18 -28.65
C THR A 955 -38.98 14.44 -29.86
N PHE A 956 -38.40 13.38 -30.44
CA PHE A 956 -37.35 13.43 -31.47
C PHE A 956 -36.04 14.09 -31.03
N GLU A 957 -35.90 14.38 -29.73
CA GLU A 957 -34.73 15.03 -29.14
C GLU A 957 -33.61 14.02 -28.82
N LYS A 958 -32.36 14.50 -28.87
CA LYS A 958 -31.20 13.77 -28.36
C LYS A 958 -31.03 14.14 -26.89
N GLU A 959 -31.35 13.22 -25.99
CA GLU A 959 -31.35 13.46 -24.53
C GLU A 959 -29.93 13.41 -23.95
N LEU A 960 -29.02 12.65 -24.57
CA LEU A 960 -27.62 12.50 -24.15
C LEU A 960 -26.71 12.34 -25.36
N ASP A 961 -25.57 13.03 -25.39
CA ASP A 961 -24.54 12.90 -26.43
C ASP A 961 -23.13 13.13 -25.91
N VAL A 962 -22.61 12.16 -25.15
CA VAL A 962 -21.26 12.19 -24.58
C VAL A 962 -20.26 11.63 -25.58
N LYS A 963 -19.13 12.33 -25.72
CA LYS A 963 -17.96 11.88 -26.49
C LYS A 963 -16.68 12.26 -25.74
N ASN A 964 -16.09 11.28 -25.07
CA ASN A 964 -14.85 11.45 -24.34
C ASN A 964 -13.70 10.77 -25.08
N GLN A 965 -12.53 11.42 -25.14
CA GLN A 965 -11.36 10.93 -25.85
C GLN A 965 -10.11 11.11 -24.99
N ILE A 966 -9.24 10.10 -24.96
CA ILE A 966 -7.95 10.15 -24.27
C ILE A 966 -6.87 9.76 -25.28
N TYR A 967 -5.84 10.58 -25.39
CA TYR A 967 -4.63 10.31 -26.15
C TYR A 967 -3.47 10.24 -25.16
N GLY A 968 -2.76 9.13 -25.11
CA GLY A 968 -1.64 8.88 -24.21
C GLY A 968 -0.37 8.54 -24.96
N ILE A 969 0.75 9.10 -24.50
CA ILE A 969 2.09 8.66 -24.84
C ILE A 969 2.88 8.45 -23.55
N SER A 970 3.58 7.33 -23.47
CA SER A 970 4.48 7.02 -22.36
C SER A 970 5.80 6.47 -22.87
N PHE A 971 6.89 6.84 -22.22
CA PHE A 971 8.21 6.30 -22.53
C PHE A 971 8.95 6.04 -21.23
N LEU A 972 9.39 4.80 -21.04
CA LEU A 972 10.26 4.37 -19.96
C LEU A 972 11.60 3.99 -20.58
N ASP A 973 12.66 4.70 -20.21
CA ASP A 973 14.05 4.32 -20.45
C ASP A 973 14.53 3.58 -19.20
N GLY A 974 14.42 2.25 -19.19
CA GLY A 974 14.49 1.42 -17.98
C GLY A 974 15.83 0.76 -17.72
N ARG A 975 16.95 1.39 -18.10
CA ARG A 975 18.28 0.85 -17.77
C ARG A 975 18.35 0.68 -16.24
N ASN A 976 18.78 -0.49 -15.74
CA ASN A 976 18.92 -0.88 -14.31
C ASN A 976 19.59 0.16 -13.37
N GLU A 977 20.08 1.23 -13.94
CA GLU A 977 21.02 2.20 -13.44
C GLU A 977 20.53 3.65 -13.60
N ILE A 978 19.76 4.00 -14.64
CA ILE A 978 19.10 5.31 -14.80
C ILE A 978 17.72 5.09 -15.37
N GLU A 979 16.72 5.67 -14.72
CA GLU A 979 15.34 5.62 -15.19
C GLU A 979 14.89 6.99 -15.67
N ASN A 980 14.39 7.05 -16.90
CA ASN A 980 13.60 8.18 -17.38
C ASN A 980 12.19 7.70 -17.64
N TYR A 981 11.20 8.31 -17.00
CA TYR A 981 9.79 8.06 -17.26
C TYR A 981 9.13 9.33 -17.75
N TYR A 982 8.52 9.26 -18.92
CA TYR A 982 7.73 10.33 -19.52
C TYR A 982 6.31 9.83 -19.69
N ARG A 983 5.32 10.67 -19.36
CA ARG A 983 3.93 10.44 -19.72
C ARG A 983 3.27 11.75 -20.07
N ALA A 984 2.58 11.79 -21.21
CA ALA A 984 1.71 12.90 -21.56
C ALA A 984 0.32 12.37 -21.92
N THR A 985 -0.72 13.06 -21.45
CA THR A 985 -2.09 12.78 -21.87
C THR A 985 -2.77 14.04 -22.39
N TYR A 986 -3.62 13.87 -23.39
CA TYR A 986 -4.59 14.87 -23.80
C TYR A 986 -5.98 14.24 -23.74
N GLU A 987 -6.85 14.82 -22.94
CA GLU A 987 -8.15 14.28 -22.61
C GLU A 987 -9.21 15.30 -22.99
N ILE A 988 -10.25 14.85 -23.67
CA ILE A 988 -11.35 15.67 -24.15
C ILE A 988 -12.62 15.10 -23.53
N TYR A 989 -13.38 15.94 -22.83
CA TYR A 989 -14.65 15.59 -22.21
C TYR A 989 -15.76 16.46 -22.80
N ASN A 990 -16.66 15.86 -23.60
CA ASN A 990 -17.65 16.61 -24.38
C ASN A 990 -19.06 16.05 -24.26
N HIS A 991 -19.99 16.95 -23.97
CA HIS A 991 -21.44 16.83 -24.08
C HIS A 991 -21.94 17.63 -25.29
N ASN A 992 -22.74 17.00 -26.16
CA ASN A 992 -23.18 17.59 -27.42
C ASN A 992 -24.72 17.63 -27.57
N GLU A 993 -25.46 17.22 -26.55
CA GLU A 993 -26.92 17.26 -26.57
C GLU A 993 -27.45 18.70 -26.60
N PRO A 994 -28.63 18.97 -27.23
CA PRO A 994 -29.17 20.32 -27.35
C PRO A 994 -29.32 21.09 -26.03
N ASN A 995 -29.59 20.37 -24.93
CA ASN A 995 -29.77 20.93 -23.58
C ASN A 995 -28.45 21.09 -22.80
N ALA A 996 -27.31 20.65 -23.34
CA ALA A 996 -26.01 20.77 -22.68
C ALA A 996 -25.55 22.24 -22.54
N LYS A 997 -26.11 23.13 -23.37
CA LYS A 997 -25.85 24.58 -23.30
C LYS A 997 -26.57 25.21 -22.12
N ASN A 998 -25.95 25.08 -20.96
CA ASN A 998 -26.49 25.47 -19.65
C ASN A 998 -26.06 26.87 -19.17
N LEU A 999 -25.20 27.58 -19.92
CA LEU A 999 -24.68 28.89 -19.54
C LEU A 999 -25.00 29.94 -20.61
N ILE A 1000 -25.71 31.01 -20.24
CA ILE A 1000 -26.04 32.13 -21.15
C ILE A 1000 -25.10 33.29 -20.86
N LEU A 1001 -24.28 33.68 -21.84
CA LEU A 1001 -23.35 34.80 -21.77
C LEU A 1001 -23.49 35.65 -23.02
N ASP A 1002 -23.55 36.98 -22.86
CA ASP A 1002 -23.61 37.93 -23.98
C ASP A 1002 -24.71 37.61 -25.02
N GLY A 1003 -25.85 37.08 -24.56
CA GLY A 1003 -26.98 36.68 -25.41
C GLY A 1003 -26.76 35.39 -26.22
N LYS A 1004 -25.67 34.67 -26.01
CA LYS A 1004 -25.37 33.36 -26.61
C LYS A 1004 -25.33 32.27 -25.54
N SER A 1005 -25.71 31.04 -25.91
CA SER A 1005 -25.67 29.87 -25.02
C SER A 1005 -24.40 29.04 -25.27
N TYR A 1006 -23.70 28.72 -24.20
CA TYR A 1006 -22.45 27.96 -24.16
C TYR A 1006 -22.61 26.70 -23.30
N ASN A 1007 -21.79 25.69 -23.57
CA ASN A 1007 -21.73 24.47 -22.77
C ASN A 1007 -20.62 24.57 -21.72
N SER A 1008 -20.99 24.81 -20.46
CA SER A 1008 -20.02 24.89 -19.37
C SER A 1008 -19.55 23.52 -18.85
N GLN A 1009 -20.13 22.42 -19.33
CA GLN A 1009 -19.81 21.04 -18.94
C GLN A 1009 -18.59 20.50 -19.70
N ASN A 1010 -18.32 20.97 -20.91
CA ASN A 1010 -17.16 20.50 -21.69
C ASN A 1010 -15.82 21.01 -21.11
N SER A 1011 -14.79 20.16 -21.18
CA SER A 1011 -13.43 20.51 -20.77
C SER A 1011 -12.39 19.65 -21.47
N ASP A 1012 -11.22 20.23 -21.67
CA ASP A 1012 -10.03 19.51 -22.10
C ASP A 1012 -9.01 19.51 -20.96
N VAL A 1013 -8.32 18.39 -20.75
CA VAL A 1013 -7.21 18.25 -19.80
C VAL A 1013 -5.96 17.87 -20.56
N VAL A 1014 -4.88 18.63 -20.36
CA VAL A 1014 -3.53 18.26 -20.83
C VAL A 1014 -2.73 17.93 -19.58
N SER A 1015 -2.13 16.75 -19.53
CA SER A 1015 -1.20 16.38 -18.46
C SER A 1015 0.17 15.99 -19.02
N PHE A 1016 1.21 16.34 -18.28
CA PHE A 1016 2.58 15.93 -18.55
C PHE A 1016 3.28 15.56 -17.25
N ARG A 1017 3.99 14.44 -17.27
CA ARG A 1017 4.84 13.98 -16.19
C ARG A 1017 6.18 13.54 -16.76
N TYR A 1018 7.26 14.00 -16.14
CA TYR A 1018 8.60 13.53 -16.38
C TYR A 1018 9.31 13.24 -15.07
N GLU A 1019 10.00 12.11 -15.00
CA GLU A 1019 10.78 11.67 -13.87
C GLU A 1019 12.12 11.12 -14.36
N TYR A 1020 13.21 11.72 -13.89
CA TYR A 1020 14.58 11.26 -14.08
C TYR A 1020 15.12 10.79 -12.73
N ARG A 1021 15.70 9.60 -12.69
CA ARG A 1021 16.35 9.07 -11.49
C ARG A 1021 17.66 8.38 -11.84
N ASP A 1022 18.78 8.90 -11.35
CA ASP A 1022 20.09 8.27 -11.50
C ASP A 1022 20.41 7.37 -10.30
N LYS A 1023 20.40 6.05 -10.53
CA LYS A 1023 20.69 5.01 -9.53
C LYS A 1023 22.15 4.54 -9.58
N ARG A 1024 23.00 5.08 -10.47
CA ARG A 1024 24.41 4.67 -10.62
C ARG A 1024 25.31 5.37 -9.63
N PHE A 1025 26.18 4.62 -8.99
CA PHE A 1025 27.40 5.15 -8.39
C PHE A 1025 28.59 4.40 -8.99
N THR A 1026 29.40 5.08 -9.82
CA THR A 1026 30.64 4.47 -10.37
C THR A 1026 31.65 4.25 -9.25
N ASP A 1027 32.55 3.29 -9.40
CA ASP A 1027 33.61 3.07 -8.40
C ASP A 1027 34.52 4.30 -8.25
N ASP A 1028 34.72 5.10 -9.30
CA ASP A 1028 35.47 6.36 -9.23
C ASP A 1028 34.68 7.50 -8.58
N GLU A 1029 33.35 7.52 -8.70
CA GLU A 1029 32.50 8.45 -7.94
C GLU A 1029 32.43 8.03 -6.48
N LEU A 1030 32.23 6.75 -6.17
CA LEU A 1030 32.31 6.22 -4.80
C LEU A 1030 33.68 6.46 -4.18
N LYS A 1031 34.77 6.34 -4.97
CA LYS A 1031 36.13 6.72 -4.56
C LYS A 1031 36.26 8.22 -4.37
N LYS A 1032 35.77 9.07 -5.26
CA LYS A 1032 35.78 10.54 -5.05
C LYS A 1032 34.97 10.97 -3.84
N TYR A 1033 33.82 10.33 -3.62
CA TYR A 1033 33.02 10.53 -2.41
C TYR A 1033 33.83 10.12 -1.18
N ALA A 1034 34.47 8.96 -1.23
CA ALA A 1034 35.39 8.51 -0.19
C ALA A 1034 36.68 9.38 -0.09
N GLU A 1035 37.21 9.99 -1.15
CA GLU A 1035 38.39 10.87 -1.13
C GLU A 1035 38.06 12.18 -0.40
N ILE A 1036 36.91 12.77 -0.75
CA ILE A 1036 36.38 13.98 -0.12
C ILE A 1036 36.07 13.70 1.36
N GLU A 1037 35.49 12.53 1.63
CA GLU A 1037 35.11 12.08 2.97
C GLU A 1037 36.34 11.78 3.85
N TYR A 1038 37.26 10.94 3.38
CA TYR A 1038 38.38 10.45 4.19
C TYR A 1038 39.66 11.28 4.03
N ASP A 1039 39.66 12.35 3.22
CA ASP A 1039 40.83 13.22 2.96
C ASP A 1039 42.05 12.41 2.47
N LYS A 1040 41.78 11.40 1.65
CA LYS A 1040 42.72 10.40 1.12
C LYS A 1040 42.73 10.47 -0.41
N ASP A 1041 43.86 10.14 -1.03
CA ASP A 1041 43.96 10.02 -2.49
C ASP A 1041 43.29 8.71 -2.97
N SER A 1042 42.79 8.66 -4.21
CA SER A 1042 41.98 7.56 -4.78
C SER A 1042 42.59 6.17 -4.60
N VAL A 1043 43.92 6.13 -4.59
CA VAL A 1043 44.74 4.91 -4.54
C VAL A 1043 44.92 4.38 -3.11
N SER A 1044 44.53 5.16 -2.10
CA SER A 1044 44.71 4.87 -0.67
C SER A 1044 43.40 4.54 0.07
N LEU A 1045 42.28 4.46 -0.66
CA LEU A 1045 40.96 4.06 -0.15
C LEU A 1045 40.80 2.54 -0.10
N THR A 1046 40.20 2.03 0.96
CA THR A 1046 39.96 0.59 1.16
C THR A 1046 38.62 0.12 0.54
N PRO A 1047 38.49 -1.14 0.10
CA PRO A 1047 37.23 -1.69 -0.40
C PRO A 1047 36.06 -1.62 0.59
N GLN A 1048 36.32 -1.75 1.89
CA GLN A 1048 35.32 -1.61 2.96
C GLN A 1048 34.82 -0.17 3.11
N GLU A 1049 35.69 0.83 2.92
CA GLU A 1049 35.30 2.26 2.89
C GLU A 1049 34.36 2.59 1.72
N ILE A 1050 34.52 1.92 0.58
CA ILE A 1050 33.69 2.08 -0.64
C ILE A 1050 32.37 1.29 -0.54
N TYR A 1051 32.39 0.06 -0.01
CA TYR A 1051 31.20 -0.79 0.14
C TYR A 1051 30.19 -0.23 1.15
N ARG A 1052 30.65 0.36 2.25
CA ARG A 1052 29.78 0.96 3.27
C ARG A 1052 29.04 2.21 2.77
N VAL A 1053 29.65 3.02 1.88
CA VAL A 1053 28.99 4.17 1.22
C VAL A 1053 27.85 3.69 0.31
N ARG A 1054 27.97 2.51 -0.30
CA ARG A 1054 26.98 1.92 -1.21
C ARG A 1054 25.72 1.40 -0.51
N ASP A 1055 25.85 0.89 0.71
CA ASP A 1055 24.76 0.28 1.48
C ASP A 1055 23.76 1.31 2.03
N ILE A 1056 24.28 2.44 2.51
CA ILE A 1056 23.49 3.59 3.02
C ILE A 1056 22.56 4.17 1.95
N LEU A 1057 22.93 4.05 0.67
CA LEU A 1057 22.23 4.67 -0.46
C LEU A 1057 21.09 3.81 -1.06
N ARG A 1058 20.83 2.58 -0.56
CA ARG A 1058 19.94 1.60 -1.24
C ARG A 1058 18.64 1.20 -0.52
N ASN A 1059 18.41 1.51 0.77
CA ASN A 1059 17.25 0.98 1.53
C ASN A 1059 15.99 1.87 1.47
N ARG A 1060 14.91 1.41 0.80
CA ARG A 1060 13.58 2.10 0.81
C ARG A 1060 12.34 1.20 0.58
N GLU A 1061 12.47 -0.13 0.51
CA GLU A 1061 11.38 -1.04 0.07
C GLU A 1061 10.42 -1.54 1.18
N ARG A 1062 10.62 -1.19 2.47
CA ARG A 1062 9.84 -1.76 3.60
C ARG A 1062 8.54 -0.99 3.97
N ASN A 1063 8.20 0.11 3.30
CA ASN A 1063 7.21 1.09 3.78
C ASN A 1063 5.72 0.81 3.42
N HIS A 1064 5.35 -0.42 3.02
CA HIS A 1064 4.00 -0.70 2.49
C HIS A 1064 2.98 -1.21 3.52
N VAL A 1065 3.37 -1.58 4.75
CA VAL A 1065 2.47 -2.17 5.76
C VAL A 1065 2.25 -1.25 6.98
N ASP A 1066 3.13 -0.27 7.22
CA ASP A 1066 3.02 0.65 8.36
C ASP A 1066 2.08 1.83 8.10
N PHE A 1067 1.46 2.33 9.18
CA PHE A 1067 0.76 3.60 9.17
C PHE A 1067 1.76 4.75 9.02
N LYS A 1068 1.56 5.59 8.00
CA LYS A 1068 2.30 6.84 7.83
C LYS A 1068 1.68 7.90 8.74
N LEU A 1069 2.10 7.94 10.01
CA LEU A 1069 1.57 8.83 11.05
C LEU A 1069 2.25 10.21 11.10
N ASN A 1070 3.35 10.37 10.36
CA ASN A 1070 4.06 11.63 10.17
C ASN A 1070 3.62 12.27 8.84
N ARG A 1071 3.90 13.57 8.65
CA ARG A 1071 3.46 14.42 7.51
C ARG A 1071 3.79 13.84 6.12
N ASN A 1072 3.03 14.32 5.12
CA ASN A 1072 2.47 13.64 3.95
C ASN A 1072 3.49 12.93 3.00
N ILE A 1073 3.00 11.95 2.20
CA ILE A 1073 3.72 11.21 1.15
C ILE A 1073 4.33 12.16 0.10
N TYR A 1074 3.73 13.33 -0.08
CA TYR A 1074 4.21 14.36 -1.01
C TYR A 1074 5.26 15.28 -0.40
N ASP A 1075 5.42 15.34 0.91
CA ASP A 1075 6.47 16.16 1.53
C ASP A 1075 7.85 15.48 1.42
N GLU A 1076 7.86 14.18 1.08
CA GLU A 1076 9.03 13.48 0.54
C GLU A 1076 9.43 13.95 -0.89
N PHE A 1077 8.58 14.67 -1.65
CA PHE A 1077 8.96 15.18 -2.98
C PHE A 1077 9.97 16.33 -2.91
N THR A 1078 10.11 16.99 -1.76
CA THR A 1078 10.91 18.24 -1.62
C THR A 1078 12.12 18.14 -0.70
N ASN A 1079 12.22 17.08 0.11
CA ASN A 1079 13.12 17.09 1.27
C ASN A 1079 14.37 16.19 1.13
N ILE A 1080 14.63 15.59 -0.03
CA ILE A 1080 15.84 14.78 -0.24
C ILE A 1080 16.77 15.45 -1.24
N ALA A 1081 17.85 16.04 -0.70
CA ALA A 1081 18.98 16.46 -1.49
C ALA A 1081 19.76 15.21 -1.96
N GLU A 1082 19.32 14.62 -3.06
CA GLU A 1082 19.96 13.43 -3.61
C GLU A 1082 21.39 13.75 -4.08
N TYR A 1083 22.32 12.83 -3.79
CA TYR A 1083 23.69 12.91 -4.31
C TYR A 1083 23.71 12.83 -5.83
N LYS A 1084 22.82 12.00 -6.36
CA LYS A 1084 22.62 11.78 -7.77
C LYS A 1084 21.52 12.67 -8.30
N ARG A 1085 21.53 12.83 -9.61
CA ARG A 1085 20.54 13.64 -10.30
C ARG A 1085 19.17 13.00 -10.11
N ASN A 1086 18.24 13.76 -9.57
CA ASN A 1086 16.82 13.47 -9.61
C ASN A 1086 16.12 14.72 -10.12
N PHE A 1087 15.22 14.52 -11.08
CA PHE A 1087 14.48 15.62 -11.66
C PHE A 1087 13.07 15.17 -11.96
N LYS A 1088 12.12 15.91 -11.41
CA LYS A 1088 10.70 15.63 -11.55
C LYS A 1088 9.99 16.87 -12.06
N VAL A 1089 9.13 16.69 -13.05
CA VAL A 1089 8.26 17.73 -13.57
C VAL A 1089 6.86 17.17 -13.72
N ASN A 1090 5.88 17.87 -13.18
CA ASN A 1090 4.48 17.63 -13.48
C ASN A 1090 3.81 18.92 -13.95
N LEU A 1091 2.83 18.77 -14.83
CA LEU A 1091 2.01 19.85 -15.36
C LEU A 1091 0.63 19.29 -15.67
N MET A 1092 -0.41 19.95 -15.18
CA MET A 1092 -1.79 19.71 -15.58
C MET A 1092 -2.43 21.05 -15.92
N LEU A 1093 -3.09 21.10 -17.07
CA LEU A 1093 -3.85 22.25 -17.55
C LEU A 1093 -5.26 21.80 -17.89
N GLN A 1094 -6.25 22.33 -17.19
CA GLN A 1094 -7.66 22.11 -17.50
C GLN A 1094 -8.26 23.35 -18.16
N ARG A 1095 -8.79 23.20 -19.38
CA ARG A 1095 -9.52 24.26 -20.11
C ARG A 1095 -11.03 24.15 -19.89
N ASN A 1096 -11.70 25.29 -19.66
CA ASN A 1096 -13.15 25.40 -19.75
C ASN A 1096 -13.60 25.73 -21.19
N GLU A 1097 -14.41 24.87 -21.79
CA GLU A 1097 -14.81 25.02 -23.19
C GLU A 1097 -15.72 26.23 -23.45
N ALA A 1098 -16.70 26.47 -22.58
CA ALA A 1098 -17.59 27.64 -22.71
C ALA A 1098 -16.80 28.97 -22.73
N ARG A 1099 -15.76 29.07 -21.90
CA ARG A 1099 -14.89 30.25 -21.88
C ARG A 1099 -14.07 30.36 -23.16
N TYR A 1100 -13.57 29.25 -23.67
CA TYR A 1100 -12.80 29.20 -24.91
C TYR A 1100 -13.66 29.56 -26.12
N GLU A 1101 -14.85 29.00 -26.26
CA GLU A 1101 -15.80 29.35 -27.32
C GLU A 1101 -16.18 30.84 -27.30
N ARG A 1102 -16.29 31.43 -26.11
CA ARG A 1102 -16.62 32.86 -25.95
C ARG A 1102 -15.46 33.78 -26.31
N THR A 1103 -14.23 33.40 -25.97
CA THR A 1103 -13.06 34.30 -26.04
C THR A 1103 -12.11 34.01 -27.19
N GLY A 1104 -12.09 32.77 -27.69
CA GLY A 1104 -11.11 32.26 -28.65
C GLY A 1104 -9.70 32.09 -28.08
N ASP A 1105 -9.50 32.26 -26.78
CA ASP A 1105 -8.18 32.26 -26.13
C ASP A 1105 -8.05 31.09 -25.15
N TYR A 1106 -7.14 30.17 -25.45
CA TYR A 1106 -6.89 28.97 -24.65
C TYR A 1106 -6.43 29.32 -23.23
N TRP A 1107 -5.48 30.25 -23.11
CA TRP A 1107 -4.87 30.63 -21.84
C TRP A 1107 -5.85 31.38 -20.93
N ALA A 1108 -6.67 32.26 -21.52
CA ALA A 1108 -7.72 32.97 -20.79
C ALA A 1108 -8.93 32.09 -20.40
N SER A 1109 -8.88 30.80 -20.77
CA SER A 1109 -9.93 29.80 -20.55
C SER A 1109 -9.50 28.65 -19.64
N LEU A 1110 -8.28 28.70 -19.09
CA LEU A 1110 -7.81 27.73 -18.10
C LEU A 1110 -8.59 27.89 -16.80
N LYS A 1111 -9.22 26.79 -16.39
CA LYS A 1111 -9.97 26.64 -15.13
C LYS A 1111 -9.06 26.21 -13.99
N GLU A 1112 -8.10 25.35 -14.28
CA GLU A 1112 -7.19 24.80 -13.28
C GLU A 1112 -5.80 24.63 -13.88
N ILE A 1113 -4.80 25.03 -13.12
CA ILE A 1113 -3.38 24.91 -13.46
C ILE A 1113 -2.68 24.31 -12.25
N GLN A 1114 -2.04 23.16 -12.44
CA GLN A 1114 -1.15 22.57 -11.45
C GLN A 1114 0.22 22.38 -12.11
N ALA A 1115 1.28 22.90 -11.51
CA ALA A 1115 2.63 22.72 -12.04
C ALA A 1115 3.67 22.60 -10.93
N GLY A 1116 4.56 21.63 -11.07
CA GLY A 1116 5.60 21.35 -10.10
C GLY A 1116 6.90 20.96 -10.79
N VAL A 1117 8.01 21.51 -10.30
CA VAL A 1117 9.36 21.15 -10.72
C VAL A 1117 10.19 20.90 -9.48
N PHE A 1118 10.88 19.77 -9.46
CA PHE A 1118 11.87 19.46 -8.45
C PHE A 1118 13.16 19.01 -9.13
N TYR A 1119 14.28 19.58 -8.70
CA TYR A 1119 15.60 19.20 -9.15
C TYR A 1119 16.47 18.98 -7.93
N SER A 1120 17.13 17.83 -7.86
CA SER A 1120 18.21 17.61 -6.91
C SER A 1120 19.44 17.00 -7.59
N GLN A 1121 20.62 17.52 -7.22
CA GLN A 1121 21.93 16.99 -7.60
C GLN A 1121 23.00 17.52 -6.64
N ASN A 1122 24.03 16.72 -6.36
CA ASN A 1122 25.21 17.16 -5.60
C ASN A 1122 24.83 17.73 -4.23
N ARG A 1123 23.80 17.15 -3.60
CA ARG A 1123 23.26 17.62 -2.33
C ARG A 1123 22.68 19.04 -2.38
N PHE A 1124 22.36 19.55 -3.56
CA PHE A 1124 21.52 20.74 -3.77
C PHE A 1124 20.17 20.28 -4.34
N GLY A 1125 19.08 20.74 -3.76
CA GLY A 1125 17.70 20.50 -4.14
C GLY A 1125 16.96 21.82 -4.25
N ILE A 1126 16.16 21.99 -5.30
CA ILE A 1126 15.25 23.13 -5.45
C ILE A 1126 13.91 22.61 -5.96
N GLY A 1127 12.85 22.99 -5.27
CA GLY A 1127 11.47 22.68 -5.61
C GLY A 1127 10.66 23.93 -5.84
N TYR A 1128 9.73 23.87 -6.78
CA TYR A 1128 8.69 24.87 -6.97
C TYR A 1128 7.38 24.20 -7.34
N GLN A 1129 6.30 24.60 -6.69
CA GLN A 1129 4.94 24.17 -6.97
C GLN A 1129 4.03 25.38 -7.08
N VAL A 1130 3.04 25.30 -7.98
CA VAL A 1130 2.00 26.31 -8.15
C VAL A 1130 0.68 25.64 -8.49
N ASP A 1131 -0.36 26.08 -7.80
CA ASP A 1131 -1.73 25.69 -8.05
C ASP A 1131 -2.58 26.97 -8.21
N GLU A 1132 -3.39 27.02 -9.27
CA GLU A 1132 -4.26 28.16 -9.56
C GLU A 1132 -5.62 27.68 -10.07
N SER A 1133 -6.69 28.20 -9.47
CA SER A 1133 -8.07 27.87 -9.84
C SER A 1133 -8.86 29.08 -10.32
N ALA A 1134 -9.83 28.83 -11.21
CA ALA A 1134 -10.75 29.84 -11.73
C ALA A 1134 -12.16 29.27 -11.99
N ASP A 1135 -13.19 30.11 -11.83
CA ASP A 1135 -14.58 29.70 -12.07
C ASP A 1135 -15.50 30.86 -12.49
N TRP A 1136 -16.71 30.53 -12.95
CA TRP A 1136 -17.78 31.46 -13.28
C TRP A 1136 -18.52 31.94 -12.02
N ARG A 1137 -18.35 33.22 -11.64
CA ARG A 1137 -19.13 33.90 -10.59
C ARG A 1137 -20.01 35.00 -11.16
N ASN A 1138 -21.33 34.93 -10.93
CA ASN A 1138 -22.30 35.90 -11.46
C ASN A 1138 -22.11 36.19 -12.97
N SER A 1139 -21.91 35.14 -13.77
CA SER A 1139 -21.62 35.23 -15.22
C SER A 1139 -20.28 35.90 -15.61
N LYS A 1140 -19.38 36.15 -14.65
CA LYS A 1140 -18.02 36.64 -14.86
C LYS A 1140 -17.01 35.54 -14.54
N TRP A 1141 -15.98 35.43 -15.35
CA TRP A 1141 -14.86 34.52 -15.11
C TRP A 1141 -13.90 35.16 -14.11
N THR A 1142 -13.63 34.49 -12.99
CA THR A 1142 -12.76 35.01 -11.93
C THR A 1142 -11.84 33.91 -11.42
N LYS A 1143 -10.56 34.24 -11.24
CA LYS A 1143 -9.64 33.41 -10.47
C LYS A 1143 -10.12 33.34 -9.02
N THR A 1144 -10.07 32.16 -8.41
CA THR A 1144 -10.55 31.95 -7.04
C THR A 1144 -9.40 32.03 -6.06
N ASP A 1145 -8.34 31.27 -6.32
CA ASP A 1145 -7.22 31.11 -5.41
C ASP A 1145 -5.95 30.84 -6.22
N ARG A 1146 -4.83 31.08 -5.56
CA ARG A 1146 -3.51 30.74 -6.06
C ARG A 1146 -2.57 30.45 -4.90
N GLU A 1147 -1.82 29.38 -5.03
CA GLU A 1147 -0.79 29.01 -4.09
C GLU A 1147 0.56 28.80 -4.77
N HIS A 1148 1.64 29.21 -4.09
CA HIS A 1148 3.01 28.94 -4.52
C HIS A 1148 3.82 28.38 -3.35
N LYS A 1149 4.54 27.28 -3.59
CA LYS A 1149 5.53 26.72 -2.66
C LYS A 1149 6.89 26.74 -3.34
N ILE A 1150 7.88 27.40 -2.75
CA ILE A 1150 9.29 27.33 -3.14
C ILE A 1150 10.04 26.63 -2.02
N SER A 1151 10.85 25.63 -2.37
CA SER A 1151 11.72 24.94 -1.43
C SER A 1151 13.15 24.89 -1.96
N LEU A 1152 14.11 24.99 -1.05
CA LEU A 1152 15.53 24.92 -1.33
C LEU A 1152 16.23 24.15 -0.21
N VAL A 1153 17.04 23.18 -0.60
CA VAL A 1153 17.89 22.41 0.30
C VAL A 1153 19.29 22.35 -0.30
N THR A 1154 20.33 22.63 0.45
CA THR A 1154 21.70 22.52 -0.05
C THR A 1154 22.67 22.07 1.03
N LYS A 1155 23.63 21.20 0.68
CA LYS A 1155 24.78 20.85 1.52
C LYS A 1155 26.08 21.11 0.74
N LEU A 1156 26.92 22.04 1.21
CA LEU A 1156 28.13 22.53 0.54
C LEU A 1156 29.41 22.24 1.36
N GLY A 1157 30.26 21.31 0.92
CA GLY A 1157 31.55 21.00 1.56
C GLY A 1157 31.80 19.49 1.63
N LYS A 1158 32.63 19.02 2.57
CA LYS A 1158 32.80 17.59 2.80
C LYS A 1158 31.49 17.00 3.33
N PRO A 1159 31.14 15.72 3.06
CA PRO A 1159 29.97 15.10 3.70
C PRO A 1159 30.01 15.15 5.23
N SER A 1160 31.22 15.14 5.84
CA SER A 1160 31.45 15.48 7.27
C SER A 1160 31.55 16.96 7.64
N GLU A 1161 31.84 17.85 6.69
CA GLU A 1161 32.18 19.24 6.99
C GLU A 1161 31.69 20.19 5.87
N GLY A 1162 30.38 20.36 5.81
CA GLY A 1162 29.67 21.26 4.91
C GLY A 1162 28.98 22.46 5.54
N TRP A 1163 28.42 23.33 4.70
CA TRP A 1163 27.33 24.22 5.06
C TRP A 1163 26.03 23.57 4.66
N THR A 1164 25.06 23.47 5.55
CA THR A 1164 23.70 23.04 5.22
C THR A 1164 22.81 24.27 5.16
N LEU A 1165 22.00 24.42 4.13
CA LEU A 1165 20.98 25.46 4.05
C LEU A 1165 19.66 24.82 3.62
N LYS A 1166 18.62 24.98 4.44
CA LYS A 1166 17.24 24.61 4.12
C LYS A 1166 16.42 25.88 4.12
N ALA A 1167 15.55 26.07 3.15
CA ALA A 1167 14.65 27.20 3.11
C ALA A 1167 13.37 26.86 2.38
N TYR A 1168 12.26 27.43 2.82
CA TYR A 1168 11.00 27.38 2.09
C TYR A 1168 10.27 28.71 2.16
N GLY A 1169 9.40 28.95 1.18
CA GLY A 1169 8.43 30.02 1.18
C GLY A 1169 7.10 29.52 0.62
N LYS A 1170 6.05 29.60 1.43
CA LYS A 1170 4.65 29.35 1.02
C LYS A 1170 3.95 30.70 0.84
N PHE A 1171 3.25 30.86 -0.27
CA PHE A 1171 2.50 32.07 -0.60
C PHE A 1171 1.08 31.70 -1.02
N TYR A 1172 0.09 32.30 -0.37
CA TYR A 1172 -1.32 32.03 -0.62
C TYR A 1172 -2.07 33.32 -0.94
N GLU A 1173 -2.84 33.31 -2.03
CA GLU A 1173 -3.65 34.44 -2.50
C GLU A 1173 -5.13 34.04 -2.61
N ASP A 1174 -5.99 34.56 -1.73
CA ASP A 1174 -7.45 34.52 -1.94
C ASP A 1174 -7.90 35.66 -2.86
N LEU A 1175 -8.31 35.29 -4.08
CA LEU A 1175 -8.73 36.20 -5.14
C LEU A 1175 -10.26 36.44 -5.14
N THR A 1176 -11.02 35.85 -4.19
CA THR A 1176 -12.49 35.80 -4.22
C THR A 1176 -13.24 36.99 -3.60
N ASN A 1177 -12.56 37.98 -3.03
CA ASN A 1177 -13.19 39.12 -2.30
C ASN A 1177 -14.09 38.71 -1.11
N MET A 1178 -14.01 37.47 -0.60
CA MET A 1178 -14.87 36.98 0.49
C MET A 1178 -14.31 37.26 1.90
N ILE A 1179 -13.01 37.57 2.03
CA ILE A 1179 -12.41 38.02 3.30
C ILE A 1179 -12.81 39.49 3.56
N LYS A 1180 -13.38 39.77 4.74
CA LYS A 1180 -13.78 41.13 5.16
C LYS A 1180 -12.56 42.06 5.17
N ASP A 1181 -12.76 43.33 4.81
CA ASP A 1181 -11.68 44.34 4.68
C ASP A 1181 -10.78 44.49 5.93
N ASP A 1182 -11.29 44.17 7.13
CA ASP A 1182 -10.50 44.22 8.38
C ASP A 1182 -9.56 43.02 8.57
N GLU A 1183 -9.85 41.85 7.99
CA GLU A 1183 -9.00 40.64 8.02
C GLU A 1183 -7.92 40.69 6.92
N ARG A 1184 -8.26 41.24 5.74
CA ARG A 1184 -7.31 41.52 4.65
C ARG A 1184 -6.18 42.50 5.02
N ARG A 1185 -6.36 43.32 6.05
CA ARG A 1185 -5.32 44.27 6.52
C ARG A 1185 -4.21 43.62 7.35
N ARG A 1186 -4.37 42.36 7.81
CA ARG A 1186 -3.42 41.70 8.72
C ARG A 1186 -2.69 40.49 8.13
N LYS A 1187 -3.28 39.78 7.16
CA LYS A 1187 -2.62 38.67 6.43
C LYS A 1187 -1.87 39.20 5.20
N SER A 1188 -0.57 38.92 5.10
CA SER A 1188 0.20 39.19 3.88
C SER A 1188 0.13 37.99 2.92
N SER A 1189 0.48 38.13 1.65
CA SER A 1189 0.51 37.00 0.69
C SER A 1189 1.51 35.91 1.06
N LEU A 1190 2.47 36.20 1.95
CA LEU A 1190 3.37 35.21 2.54
C LEU A 1190 2.63 34.44 3.63
N ASP A 1191 2.46 33.14 3.45
CA ASP A 1191 1.76 32.27 4.39
C ASP A 1191 2.73 31.62 5.39
N GLY A 1192 3.92 31.23 4.92
CA GLY A 1192 4.99 30.69 5.75
C GLY A 1192 6.38 30.90 5.14
N LEU A 1193 7.39 31.09 5.99
CA LEU A 1193 8.80 31.16 5.61
C LEU A 1193 9.68 30.50 6.67
N GLY A 1194 10.47 29.52 6.25
CA GLY A 1194 11.49 28.88 7.08
C GLY A 1194 12.87 29.00 6.46
N ILE A 1195 13.90 29.19 7.27
CA ILE A 1195 15.31 29.12 6.87
C ILE A 1195 16.15 28.50 7.98
N GLU A 1196 17.02 27.56 7.61
CA GLU A 1196 18.02 26.96 8.47
C GLU A 1196 19.38 27.08 7.78
N ILE A 1197 20.39 27.64 8.46
CA ILE A 1197 21.77 27.72 7.98
C ILE A 1197 22.70 27.05 8.98
N GLY A 1198 23.17 25.86 8.65
CA GLY A 1198 24.18 25.11 9.37
C GLY A 1198 25.59 25.26 8.79
N LYS A 1199 26.62 25.28 9.64
CA LYS A 1199 28.02 25.07 9.26
C LYS A 1199 28.67 24.03 10.14
N GLU A 1200 29.00 22.91 9.51
CA GLU A 1200 29.81 21.82 10.01
C GLU A 1200 31.31 22.22 10.04
N MET A 1201 31.93 22.07 11.21
CA MET A 1201 33.32 22.41 11.53
C MET A 1201 33.98 21.22 12.25
N GLY A 1202 34.57 20.32 11.47
CA GLY A 1202 35.10 19.06 11.99
C GLY A 1202 34.02 18.22 12.64
N TYR A 1203 33.97 18.26 13.98
CA TYR A 1203 33.17 17.40 14.85
C TYR A 1203 31.83 18.01 15.30
N TYR A 1204 31.56 19.28 14.98
CA TYR A 1204 30.31 19.96 15.37
C TYR A 1204 29.79 20.86 14.24
N GLN A 1205 28.46 21.00 14.16
CA GLN A 1205 27.75 21.98 13.36
C GLN A 1205 27.23 23.08 14.27
N TRP A 1206 27.34 24.34 13.88
CA TRP A 1206 26.44 25.37 14.40
C TRP A 1206 25.37 25.67 13.37
N SER A 1207 24.11 25.84 13.78
CA SER A 1207 23.01 26.21 12.89
C SER A 1207 22.25 27.43 13.40
N LEU A 1208 21.86 28.31 12.49
CA LEU A 1208 20.91 29.37 12.73
C LEU A 1208 19.60 29.02 12.01
N ALA A 1209 18.56 28.73 12.77
CA ALA A 1209 17.21 28.48 12.26
C ALA A 1209 16.31 29.69 12.55
N PHE A 1210 15.47 30.04 11.58
CA PHE A 1210 14.43 31.04 11.71
C PHE A 1210 13.19 30.58 10.96
N GLU A 1211 12.04 30.74 11.59
CA GLU A 1211 10.76 30.46 10.98
C GLU A 1211 9.76 31.56 11.31
N LYS A 1212 8.91 31.86 10.34
CA LYS A 1212 7.77 32.74 10.48
C LYS A 1212 6.58 32.15 9.73
N GLN A 1213 5.51 31.84 10.47
CA GLN A 1213 4.30 31.27 9.91
C GLN A 1213 3.08 32.10 10.34
N TYR A 1214 2.09 32.19 9.46
CA TYR A 1214 0.83 32.81 9.80
C TYR A 1214 -0.01 31.86 10.67
N VAL A 1215 -0.22 32.22 11.94
CA VAL A 1215 -1.00 31.41 12.88
C VAL A 1215 -2.44 31.94 12.92
N LEU A 1216 -3.35 31.21 12.29
CA LEU A 1216 -4.76 31.60 12.15
C LEU A 1216 -5.49 31.72 13.49
N SER A 1217 -5.19 30.86 14.48
CA SER A 1217 -5.75 30.92 15.85
C SER A 1217 -5.42 32.25 16.56
N ALA A 1218 -4.24 32.81 16.26
CA ALA A 1218 -3.78 34.10 16.73
C ALA A 1218 -4.22 35.27 15.82
N LYS A 1219 -4.65 34.99 14.58
CA LYS A 1219 -4.83 35.97 13.49
C LYS A 1219 -3.62 36.89 13.30
N ASP A 1220 -2.42 36.38 13.51
CA ASP A 1220 -1.14 37.11 13.38
C ASP A 1220 0.01 36.13 13.05
N TYR A 1221 1.17 36.67 12.69
CA TYR A 1221 2.37 35.86 12.46
C TYR A 1221 3.10 35.56 13.76
N GLU A 1222 3.41 34.29 14.01
CA GLU A 1222 4.38 33.88 15.01
C GLU A 1222 5.75 33.67 14.35
N TRP A 1223 6.83 33.87 15.10
CA TRP A 1223 8.18 33.57 14.65
C TRP A 1223 8.98 32.86 15.73
N ARG A 1224 9.92 32.03 15.29
CA ARG A 1224 10.86 31.28 16.11
C ARG A 1224 12.26 31.48 15.53
N ALA A 1225 13.25 31.69 16.39
CA ALA A 1225 14.65 31.82 15.97
C ALA A 1225 15.56 31.07 16.95
N ALA A 1226 16.57 30.38 16.44
CA ALA A 1226 17.41 29.50 17.24
C ALA A 1226 18.85 29.46 16.68
N LEU A 1227 19.86 29.72 17.51
CA LEU A 1227 21.27 29.40 17.27
C LEU A 1227 21.64 28.13 18.03
N GLN A 1228 21.92 27.06 17.30
CA GLN A 1228 22.14 25.72 17.84
C GLN A 1228 23.56 25.25 17.54
N PHE A 1229 24.06 24.34 18.38
CA PHE A 1229 25.33 23.65 18.21
C PHE A 1229 25.06 22.16 18.31
N THR A 1230 25.31 21.41 17.25
CA THR A 1230 25.05 19.98 17.09
C THR A 1230 26.39 19.26 16.95
N LEU A 1231 26.63 18.15 17.66
CA LEU A 1231 27.80 17.32 17.33
C LEU A 1231 27.47 16.56 16.06
N LEU A 1232 28.36 16.54 15.07
CA LEU A 1232 28.10 15.82 13.82
C LEU A 1232 28.10 14.31 13.98
N THR A 1233 28.69 13.84 15.08
CA THR A 1233 28.59 12.46 15.54
C THR A 1233 27.20 12.13 16.09
N PHE A 1234 26.37 13.13 16.41
CA PHE A 1234 24.99 13.01 16.91
C PHE A 1234 24.08 14.04 16.20
N PRO A 1235 23.90 13.91 14.86
CA PRO A 1235 23.29 14.94 14.02
C PRO A 1235 21.82 15.25 14.33
N SER A 1236 21.09 14.34 14.97
CA SER A 1236 19.68 14.51 15.36
C SER A 1236 19.48 15.30 16.65
N ASN A 1237 20.54 15.59 17.41
CA ASN A 1237 20.42 16.18 18.75
C ASN A 1237 21.33 17.42 18.89
N PRO A 1238 20.77 18.64 18.88
CA PRO A 1238 21.55 19.86 19.07
C PRO A 1238 22.01 20.00 20.53
N ILE A 1239 23.31 19.79 20.81
CA ILE A 1239 23.97 19.85 22.13
C ILE A 1239 23.53 21.05 22.99
N PHE A 1240 23.50 22.24 22.40
CA PHE A 1240 23.13 23.46 23.10
C PHE A 1240 22.67 24.49 22.08
N GLY A 1241 21.70 25.31 22.45
CA GLY A 1241 21.47 26.54 21.73
C GLY A 1241 20.63 27.55 22.50
N ILE A 1242 20.57 28.73 21.89
CA ILE A 1242 19.88 29.90 22.41
C ILE A 1242 18.96 30.42 21.32
N GLY A 1243 17.76 30.85 21.69
CA GLY A 1243 16.76 31.27 20.74
C GLY A 1243 15.77 32.24 21.34
N ALA A 1244 14.74 32.53 20.57
CA ALA A 1244 13.56 33.24 21.03
C ALA A 1244 12.36 32.85 20.18
N ASP A 1245 11.19 32.89 20.78
CA ASP A 1245 9.90 32.75 20.11
C ASP A 1245 8.98 33.91 20.49
N THR A 1246 7.99 34.19 19.65
CA THR A 1246 6.89 35.10 19.98
C THR A 1246 5.56 34.39 19.96
N ASP A 1247 4.78 34.61 21.01
CA ASP A 1247 3.40 34.16 21.09
C ASP A 1247 2.43 35.08 20.33
N ALA A 1248 1.18 34.62 20.16
CA ALA A 1248 0.02 35.36 19.68
C ALA A 1248 -0.21 36.75 20.32
N LYS A 1249 0.44 37.09 21.45
CA LYS A 1249 0.36 38.39 22.13
C LYS A 1249 1.58 39.28 21.89
N LYS A 1250 2.46 38.90 20.96
CA LYS A 1250 3.72 39.59 20.60
C LYS A 1250 4.71 39.66 21.76
N HIS A 1251 4.60 38.73 22.70
CA HIS A 1251 5.56 38.65 23.79
C HIS A 1251 6.72 37.74 23.38
N THR A 1252 7.92 38.31 23.26
CA THR A 1252 9.14 37.56 22.95
C THR A 1252 9.71 36.95 24.22
N LYS A 1253 9.93 35.63 24.23
CA LYS A 1253 10.61 34.94 25.33
C LYS A 1253 11.95 34.39 24.86
N PRO A 1254 13.04 34.53 25.64
CA PRO A 1254 14.29 33.86 25.34
C PRO A 1254 14.14 32.36 25.58
N GLN A 1255 14.68 31.58 24.65
CA GLN A 1255 14.70 30.13 24.67
C GLN A 1255 16.14 29.67 24.90
N THR A 1256 16.33 28.67 25.76
CA THR A 1256 17.63 28.00 25.91
C THR A 1256 17.40 26.50 25.93
N TYR A 1257 18.10 25.79 25.06
CA TYR A 1257 17.95 24.35 24.90
C TYR A 1257 19.31 23.67 24.99
N MET A 1258 19.30 22.44 25.49
CA MET A 1258 20.42 21.52 25.57
C MET A 1258 19.88 20.15 25.14
N PHE A 1259 20.26 19.71 23.93
CA PHE A 1259 19.81 18.49 23.25
C PHE A 1259 18.37 18.47 22.67
N ASP A 1260 17.65 19.60 22.65
CA ASP A 1260 16.22 19.72 22.19
C ASP A 1260 15.97 21.04 21.40
N GLY A 1261 16.29 21.09 20.10
CA GLY A 1261 16.32 22.34 19.31
C GLY A 1261 15.26 22.45 18.19
N LEU A 1262 15.17 23.64 17.57
CA LEU A 1262 14.29 23.96 16.43
C LEU A 1262 14.85 23.42 15.09
N GLU A 1263 14.19 22.45 14.47
CA GLU A 1263 14.51 21.96 13.12
C GLU A 1263 13.50 22.49 12.08
N VAL A 1264 13.97 22.98 10.93
CA VAL A 1264 13.05 23.53 9.91
C VAL A 1264 12.30 22.43 9.15
N GLU A 1265 12.77 21.18 9.22
CA GLU A 1265 12.13 20.02 8.58
C GLU A 1265 10.84 19.57 9.30
N ASP A 1266 10.77 19.71 10.62
CA ASP A 1266 9.58 19.33 11.42
C ASP A 1266 8.40 20.30 11.24
N VAL A 1267 8.61 21.42 10.54
CA VAL A 1267 7.62 22.50 10.38
C VAL A 1267 7.28 22.79 8.92
N VAL A 1268 7.83 22.02 7.96
CA VAL A 1268 7.29 21.97 6.60
C VAL A 1268 6.03 21.10 6.63
N ASP A 1269 4.96 21.68 7.13
CA ASP A 1269 3.59 21.58 6.60
C ASP A 1269 2.71 22.59 7.33
#